data_AF-A0A938V8N2-F1
#
_entry.id   AF-A0A938V8N2-F1
#
_cell.length_a   1.000
_cell.length_b   1.000
_cell.length_c   1.000
_cell.angle_alpha   90.00
_cell.angle_beta   90.00
_cell.angle_gamma   90.00
#
_symmetry.space_group_name_H-M   'P 1'
#
loop_
_entity.id
_entity.type
_entity.pdbx_description
1 polymer ?
#
loop_
_entity_poly.entity_id
_entity_poly.type
_entity_poly.pdbx_seq_one_letter_code
_entity_poly.pdbx_strand_id
1 'polypeptide(L)'
;MKTTIVLIFVFVLMGTSLYALTYYSKGSSPTYYVNQLNSWSSNRQGTGSSPANFTQANLILIVQNGHTMTATAQWDVEGSGSRVEIESGGKITTGTYNHKITGKVYNGGTYEVNHDTYSNLGWGGEGELETNSTFILNHATINFNDKVSYGNLTVQAGIAQCDGSTEGLAIKGQLLIKNGTQFKYDVAAIYNDPITIGSIVVETGGWFIGGTGSPSITYNVGGSITVNSGAYFYGSQGSGGSTFNISGDVTNNSNFFYVVHRNSGDLPSGSWNVAGSFLNYGTYHAVNRNQVGYPTITLSGTGKSVRFGTLTGLQARHTIEFATGSSYTLLSDLIFYDWMQFRERGTLDAGTYQVKALGASVSMGIWGNFRTARTQGFSGASNTAISTDNSPSLTLYAGCTIEYTSGSSQTVTPRTDYKHLTLSGAGTKSIGGNTTIANTFTIGAPLSVSGNITANGNVAVNQPVTITSGNNLYLYSTMSGSSQITGGTIQILGSATQLNLVTTDVSNIILNRLNGCAISGTSVKTGLLNIVNGPFSIGSKSLEITNELAGGANLSATSASTLIVSGSALSFNMPGQITELHTFQLSSSNGATLHDNLALTNLNLQNGTFNVGIYTLTLYGQISRVSGTLGTTSSSTLSIQAGHVNTDLPPMTVGTLTMNRSGRTAYQTGYLEVGTLNLNGGNLAIGSNSLTITTQISTSGGGFYSGDSSELVLYPTVTSATIPAVTLSYYGQHCPITVNLSGSMNVSVIGLEHGTLNLGNHSLTVTGDFLYEGGSITGSVFSGLYLNSDNAQVWDIPASNIGFLNVSLTGGCRMIGNFNVQATINLQVGAVDPNGNLTIANGATINRFAGAFSSSPSLGDGLQINYWQTAQTGYELPAQAGKIQSINVGDFSTVTASNDVYVSQELIVNHGGVFDLSTYHLYLGEGAIISGNGDLFGAGSREIGSEGMDGTPAGFVIIGGTQIDNFAFGQQPQSQQHQGASGILRTWSFSGNPHDQFRLVLMWDEVADNGIIWSPENRAVVFRKTGGHWYQVGDPQDVSLLFPRRVTVVTDGFSDWTVFPEDRPLPVVLSSFTVAVSSGIFVRIDWTTQSESELSGFHILRALSSNLAEAVQISPLIAACNTTIEHSYAYSDPDLENHQTYYYWLECVEMGGIINHFGPVSVYVDFNDGDPGTPDLPLTTQLLSSYPNPFNPNTTISYCISEPASVDLDIFNVRGQLIRHFTRQHEQTGMFRLVWDGRDEQGTALGSGIYYCRMTAGKYCSTRKMILMK
;
A
#
# COMPACT_ATOMS: atom_id res chain seq x y z
N MET A 1 -101.67 5.76 41.78
CA MET A 1 -102.70 5.99 42.83
C MET A 1 -103.96 6.53 42.18
N LYS A 2 -105.11 6.20 42.78
CA LYS A 2 -106.49 6.49 42.36
C LYS A 2 -106.83 7.99 42.29
N THR A 3 -108.00 8.25 41.67
CA THR A 3 -108.98 9.37 41.83
C THR A 3 -108.95 10.36 40.64
N THR A 4 -109.90 10.44 39.68
CA THR A 4 -111.39 10.40 39.62
C THR A 4 -112.02 11.80 39.60
N ILE A 5 -112.56 12.16 38.42
CA ILE A 5 -113.82 12.92 38.14
C ILE A 5 -113.84 14.44 38.44
N VAL A 6 -114.07 15.26 37.41
CA VAL A 6 -115.37 15.86 37.00
C VAL A 6 -115.17 16.55 35.64
N LEU A 7 -115.84 16.07 34.59
CA LEU A 7 -116.63 16.91 33.67
C LEU A 7 -117.33 15.99 32.63
N ILE A 8 -118.64 15.83 32.80
CA ILE A 8 -119.59 15.32 31.80
C ILE A 8 -120.79 16.28 31.86
N PHE A 9 -121.44 16.46 30.68
CA PHE A 9 -122.65 17.22 30.34
C PHE A 9 -122.39 18.69 29.99
N VAL A 10 -122.52 19.16 28.74
CA VAL A 10 -123.56 18.85 27.73
C VAL A 10 -122.98 18.99 26.32
N PHE A 11 -123.02 17.91 25.53
CA PHE A 11 -123.49 17.87 24.13
C PHE A 11 -123.74 16.40 23.74
N VAL A 12 -125.01 16.01 23.71
CA VAL A 12 -125.51 14.78 23.08
C VAL A 12 -125.70 15.08 21.60
N LEU A 13 -125.12 14.30 20.70
CA LEU A 13 -125.80 13.68 19.54
C LEU A 13 -124.81 12.95 18.60
N MET A 14 -125.12 11.67 18.37
CA MET A 14 -124.65 10.76 17.31
C MET A 14 -123.35 9.97 17.50
N GLY A 15 -123.48 8.63 17.42
CA GLY A 15 -122.42 7.72 16.99
C GLY A 15 -122.00 6.68 18.02
N THR A 16 -122.64 5.53 18.01
CA THR A 16 -122.22 4.29 18.70
C THR A 16 -120.76 3.95 18.38
N SER A 17 -119.92 3.79 19.41
CA SER A 17 -118.67 3.03 19.31
C SER A 17 -119.00 1.55 19.06
N LEU A 18 -118.97 1.13 17.80
CA LEU A 18 -119.15 -0.26 17.36
C LEU A 18 -117.90 -1.07 17.72
N TYR A 19 -117.98 -1.95 18.72
CA TYR A 19 -117.01 -3.05 18.89
C TYR A 19 -117.11 -3.96 17.67
N ALA A 20 -115.96 -4.40 17.14
CA ALA A 20 -115.95 -5.30 16.01
C ALA A 20 -116.52 -6.69 16.40
N LEU A 21 -117.53 -7.16 15.67
CA LEU A 21 -118.16 -8.46 15.90
C LEU A 21 -117.32 -9.54 15.23
N THR A 22 -116.81 -10.50 16.00
CA THR A 22 -115.91 -11.57 15.52
C THR A 22 -116.67 -12.88 15.33
N TYR A 23 -116.54 -13.47 14.15
CA TYR A 23 -117.08 -14.79 13.79
C TYR A 23 -115.95 -15.72 13.43
N TYR A 24 -116.12 -17.00 13.74
CA TYR A 24 -115.12 -18.03 13.53
C TYR A 24 -115.65 -19.13 12.61
N SER A 25 -114.78 -19.65 11.75
CA SER A 25 -115.06 -20.81 10.89
C SER A 25 -115.47 -22.06 11.68
N LYS A 26 -116.32 -22.91 11.08
CA LYS A 26 -116.86 -24.13 11.71
C LYS A 26 -116.30 -25.41 11.04
N GLY A 27 -115.14 -25.89 11.47
CA GLY A 27 -114.55 -27.19 11.09
C GLY A 27 -113.89 -27.25 9.70
N SER A 28 -113.24 -28.39 9.40
CA SER A 28 -112.61 -28.71 8.11
C SER A 28 -113.45 -29.72 7.32
N SER A 29 -114.13 -29.28 6.26
CA SER A 29 -114.90 -30.17 5.36
C SER A 29 -115.09 -29.50 3.99
N PRO A 30 -115.13 -30.25 2.88
CA PRO A 30 -115.54 -29.73 1.58
C PRO A 30 -116.99 -29.18 1.57
N THR A 31 -117.79 -29.48 2.59
CA THR A 31 -119.18 -29.00 2.71
C THR A 31 -119.32 -27.64 3.40
N TYR A 32 -118.28 -27.11 4.04
CA TYR A 32 -118.35 -25.79 4.67
C TYR A 32 -117.90 -24.71 3.69
N TYR A 33 -118.89 -23.97 3.21
CA TYR A 33 -118.72 -22.97 2.18
C TYR A 33 -118.72 -21.57 2.76
N VAL A 34 -117.72 -20.77 2.41
CA VAL A 34 -117.49 -19.47 3.05
C VAL A 34 -118.70 -18.51 2.91
N ASN A 35 -119.45 -18.67 1.82
CA ASN A 35 -120.68 -17.95 1.45
C ASN A 35 -121.96 -18.49 2.09
N GLN A 36 -121.93 -19.59 2.85
CA GLN A 36 -123.09 -20.12 3.54
C GLN A 36 -123.13 -19.69 5.01
N LEU A 37 -124.33 -19.32 5.50
CA LEU A 37 -124.53 -18.91 6.89
C LEU A 37 -123.94 -19.94 7.86
N ASN A 38 -124.25 -21.23 7.67
CA ASN A 38 -123.83 -22.35 8.54
C ASN A 38 -122.31 -22.56 8.71
N SER A 39 -121.48 -21.87 7.94
CA SER A 39 -120.04 -22.06 7.91
C SER A 39 -119.29 -21.19 8.93
N TRP A 40 -120.02 -20.31 9.63
CA TRP A 40 -119.51 -19.38 10.63
C TRP A 40 -120.26 -19.48 11.96
N SER A 41 -119.57 -19.20 13.07
CA SER A 41 -120.06 -19.23 14.45
C SER A 41 -119.59 -17.99 15.21
N SER A 42 -120.45 -17.39 16.04
CA SER A 42 -120.06 -16.28 16.93
C SER A 42 -119.11 -16.70 18.07
N ASN A 43 -118.88 -18.01 18.26
CA ASN A 43 -117.92 -18.56 19.23
C ASN A 43 -116.79 -19.33 18.52
N ARG A 44 -115.57 -19.16 19.06
CA ARG A 44 -114.35 -19.85 18.64
C ARG A 44 -114.40 -21.37 18.75
N GLN A 45 -115.26 -21.98 19.56
CA GLN A 45 -115.37 -23.45 19.66
C GLN A 45 -116.23 -24.09 18.54
N GLY A 46 -116.67 -23.32 17.53
CA GLY A 46 -117.53 -23.81 16.45
C GLY A 46 -119.01 -24.01 16.83
N THR A 47 -119.38 -23.65 18.07
CA THR A 47 -120.75 -23.71 18.61
C THR A 47 -121.36 -22.32 18.71
N GLY A 48 -122.40 -22.01 17.93
CA GLY A 48 -123.00 -20.68 17.93
C GLY A 48 -123.98 -20.47 16.77
N SER A 49 -124.61 -19.30 16.72
CA SER A 49 -125.43 -18.88 15.58
C SER A 49 -124.58 -18.20 14.52
N SER A 50 -124.96 -18.44 13.28
CA SER A 50 -124.35 -17.83 12.10
C SER A 50 -124.86 -16.40 11.88
N PRO A 51 -124.02 -15.46 11.40
CA PRO A 51 -124.47 -14.11 11.04
C PRO A 51 -125.42 -14.17 9.86
N ALA A 52 -126.36 -13.22 9.76
CA ALA A 52 -127.37 -13.18 8.69
C ALA A 52 -126.83 -12.63 7.35
N ASN A 53 -125.81 -11.76 7.37
CA ASN A 53 -125.15 -11.19 6.19
C ASN A 53 -123.72 -10.71 6.50
N PHE A 54 -122.86 -10.62 5.48
CA PHE A 54 -121.43 -10.24 5.57
C PHE A 54 -121.11 -8.81 5.08
N THR A 55 -122.13 -7.94 5.01
CA THR A 55 -122.01 -6.57 4.47
C THR A 55 -122.08 -5.48 5.54
N GLN A 56 -122.16 -5.85 6.83
CA GLN A 56 -122.15 -4.88 7.94
C GLN A 56 -120.73 -4.39 8.25
N ALA A 57 -120.62 -3.17 8.79
CA ALA A 57 -119.35 -2.58 9.22
C ALA A 57 -118.76 -3.28 10.47
N ASN A 58 -117.43 -3.29 10.58
CA ASN A 58 -116.65 -3.85 11.70
C ASN A 58 -116.88 -5.35 11.99
N LEU A 59 -117.00 -6.20 10.96
CA LEU A 59 -117.04 -7.66 11.10
C LEU A 59 -115.64 -8.29 10.97
N ILE A 60 -115.21 -9.10 11.92
CA ILE A 60 -113.96 -9.88 11.81
C ILE A 60 -114.31 -11.35 11.59
N LEU A 61 -113.85 -11.94 10.49
CA LEU A 61 -114.14 -13.32 10.12
C LEU A 61 -112.86 -14.17 10.23
N ILE A 62 -112.75 -15.00 11.26
CA ILE A 62 -111.55 -15.77 11.58
C ILE A 62 -111.65 -17.22 11.07
N VAL A 63 -110.80 -17.58 10.13
CA VAL A 63 -110.56 -18.97 9.74
C VAL A 63 -109.51 -19.56 10.66
N GLN A 64 -109.91 -20.57 11.42
CA GLN A 64 -109.13 -21.10 12.52
C GLN A 64 -108.08 -22.10 12.06
N ASN A 65 -107.08 -22.32 12.91
CA ASN A 65 -106.10 -23.39 12.72
C ASN A 65 -106.78 -24.75 12.43
N GLY A 66 -106.37 -25.41 11.35
CA GLY A 66 -106.86 -26.73 10.94
C GLY A 66 -108.21 -26.70 10.21
N HIS A 67 -108.85 -25.54 10.08
CA HIS A 67 -110.09 -25.40 9.29
C HIS A 67 -109.76 -25.09 7.83
N THR A 68 -110.54 -25.67 6.91
CA THR A 68 -110.47 -25.38 5.48
C THR A 68 -111.86 -24.99 5.02
N MET A 69 -112.00 -23.82 4.40
CA MET A 69 -113.26 -23.32 3.88
C MET A 69 -113.17 -23.06 2.38
N THR A 70 -114.25 -23.32 1.63
CA THR A 70 -114.27 -23.11 0.17
C THR A 70 -115.35 -22.09 -0.22
N ALA A 71 -115.03 -21.04 -0.98
CA ALA A 71 -116.06 -20.13 -1.49
C ALA A 71 -116.59 -20.66 -2.84
N THR A 72 -117.87 -21.00 -2.90
CA THR A 72 -118.51 -21.60 -4.11
C THR A 72 -119.46 -20.67 -4.86
N ALA A 73 -119.65 -19.44 -4.37
CA ALA A 73 -120.36 -18.35 -5.03
C ALA A 73 -119.72 -17.03 -4.63
N GLN A 74 -120.02 -15.93 -5.33
CA GLN A 74 -119.56 -14.57 -4.98
C GLN A 74 -119.76 -14.30 -3.48
N TRP A 75 -118.69 -13.87 -2.82
CA TRP A 75 -118.62 -13.66 -1.37
C TRP A 75 -117.75 -12.44 -1.10
N ASP A 76 -118.42 -11.31 -0.84
CA ASP A 76 -117.78 -10.01 -0.61
C ASP A 76 -117.90 -9.62 0.87
N VAL A 77 -116.81 -9.05 1.41
CA VAL A 77 -116.75 -8.48 2.77
C VAL A 77 -116.59 -6.97 2.62
N GLU A 78 -117.73 -6.26 2.60
CA GLU A 78 -117.78 -4.86 2.09
C GLU A 78 -118.02 -3.78 3.16
N GLY A 79 -118.27 -4.18 4.40
CA GLY A 79 -118.47 -3.21 5.49
C GLY A 79 -117.17 -2.48 5.86
N SER A 80 -117.25 -1.18 6.13
CA SER A 80 -116.11 -0.40 6.67
C SER A 80 -115.57 -1.06 7.94
N GLY A 81 -114.26 -1.35 7.98
CA GLY A 81 -113.60 -2.02 9.11
C GLY A 81 -113.82 -3.54 9.19
N SER A 82 -114.53 -4.13 8.23
CA SER A 82 -114.73 -5.58 8.15
C SER A 82 -113.56 -6.26 7.46
N ARG A 83 -113.13 -7.42 7.96
CA ARG A 83 -111.98 -8.16 7.42
C ARG A 83 -112.04 -9.66 7.70
N VAL A 84 -111.32 -10.43 6.89
CA VAL A 84 -111.07 -11.86 7.08
C VAL A 84 -109.70 -12.06 7.71
N GLU A 85 -109.59 -12.87 8.74
CA GLU A 85 -108.31 -13.28 9.33
C GLU A 85 -108.13 -14.79 9.18
N ILE A 86 -106.98 -15.24 8.69
CA ILE A 86 -106.67 -16.67 8.58
C ILE A 86 -105.54 -16.98 9.56
N GLU A 87 -105.84 -17.76 10.60
CA GLU A 87 -104.87 -18.21 11.61
C GLU A 87 -103.84 -19.19 11.01
N SER A 88 -102.72 -19.38 11.70
CA SER A 88 -101.73 -20.43 11.39
C SER A 88 -102.42 -21.79 11.21
N GLY A 89 -102.26 -22.44 10.06
CA GLY A 89 -102.90 -23.72 9.73
C GLY A 89 -104.35 -23.64 9.24
N GLY A 90 -104.95 -22.45 9.22
CA GLY A 90 -106.25 -22.21 8.58
C GLY A 90 -106.10 -22.03 7.07
N LYS A 91 -107.11 -22.43 6.29
CA LYS A 91 -107.12 -22.34 4.83
C LYS A 91 -108.44 -21.83 4.27
N ILE A 92 -108.38 -20.87 3.36
CA ILE A 92 -109.50 -20.49 2.49
C ILE A 92 -109.15 -20.86 1.05
N THR A 93 -110.08 -21.46 0.33
CA THR A 93 -110.01 -21.70 -1.11
C THR A 93 -111.15 -20.94 -1.79
N THR A 94 -110.87 -20.08 -2.75
CA THR A 94 -111.91 -19.38 -3.54
C THR A 94 -112.18 -20.12 -4.85
N GLY A 95 -113.45 -20.15 -5.28
CA GLY A 95 -113.89 -20.76 -6.54
C GLY A 95 -113.89 -19.76 -7.72
N THR A 96 -114.69 -20.04 -8.74
CA THR A 96 -114.75 -19.32 -10.03
C THR A 96 -115.44 -17.96 -10.02
N TYR A 97 -115.68 -17.36 -8.86
CA TYR A 97 -116.38 -16.06 -8.74
C TYR A 97 -115.42 -14.94 -8.35
N ASN A 98 -115.77 -13.70 -8.68
CA ASN A 98 -115.04 -12.53 -8.20
C ASN A 98 -115.33 -12.33 -6.73
N HIS A 99 -114.30 -12.09 -5.93
CA HIS A 99 -114.40 -11.87 -4.49
C HIS A 99 -113.68 -10.57 -4.12
N LYS A 100 -114.36 -9.68 -3.41
CA LYS A 100 -113.77 -8.52 -2.74
C LYS A 100 -113.59 -8.83 -1.26
N ILE A 101 -112.38 -9.25 -0.88
CA ILE A 101 -112.03 -9.66 0.48
C ILE A 101 -110.95 -8.75 1.02
N THR A 102 -111.18 -8.08 2.14
CA THR A 102 -110.11 -7.40 2.90
C THR A 102 -109.69 -8.30 4.05
N GLY A 103 -108.39 -8.44 4.35
CA GLY A 103 -107.99 -9.41 5.38
C GLY A 103 -106.52 -9.46 5.76
N LYS A 104 -106.23 -10.23 6.82
CA LYS A 104 -104.90 -10.58 7.34
C LYS A 104 -104.71 -12.10 7.30
N VAL A 105 -103.55 -12.56 6.85
CA VAL A 105 -103.19 -13.99 6.97
C VAL A 105 -101.98 -14.06 7.87
N TYR A 106 -102.18 -14.70 9.03
CA TYR A 106 -101.11 -14.92 9.98
C TYR A 106 -100.10 -15.94 9.44
N ASN A 107 -98.89 -15.92 9.99
CA ASN A 107 -97.86 -16.90 9.69
C ASN A 107 -98.42 -18.33 9.74
N GLY A 108 -98.22 -19.12 8.68
CA GLY A 108 -98.74 -20.48 8.56
C GLY A 108 -100.19 -20.61 8.03
N GLY A 109 -100.93 -19.53 7.86
CA GLY A 109 -102.26 -19.53 7.22
C GLY A 109 -102.16 -19.58 5.69
N THR A 110 -103.19 -20.10 5.02
CA THR A 110 -103.23 -20.28 3.55
C THR A 110 -104.46 -19.64 2.91
N TYR A 111 -104.25 -18.89 1.83
CA TYR A 111 -105.29 -18.44 0.93
C TYR A 111 -105.03 -18.99 -0.48
N GLU A 112 -105.98 -19.73 -1.03
CA GLU A 112 -105.89 -20.41 -2.31
C GLU A 112 -106.97 -19.88 -3.27
N VAL A 113 -106.58 -19.67 -4.52
CA VAL A 113 -107.43 -19.10 -5.56
C VAL A 113 -107.58 -20.07 -6.73
N ASN A 114 -108.82 -20.46 -7.04
CA ASN A 114 -109.19 -21.33 -8.15
C ASN A 114 -110.18 -20.61 -9.10
N HIS A 115 -109.73 -19.60 -9.87
CA HIS A 115 -110.63 -18.72 -10.65
C HIS A 115 -110.34 -18.67 -12.16
N ASP A 116 -111.35 -18.95 -13.02
CA ASP A 116 -111.21 -19.26 -14.46
C ASP A 116 -111.04 -18.10 -15.48
N THR A 117 -111.27 -16.84 -15.09
CA THR A 117 -111.38 -15.74 -16.06
C THR A 117 -110.67 -14.45 -15.61
N TYR A 118 -110.25 -13.61 -16.57
CA TYR A 118 -109.66 -12.28 -16.36
C TYR A 118 -110.52 -11.45 -15.39
N SER A 119 -110.15 -11.41 -14.12
CA SER A 119 -110.86 -10.62 -13.11
C SER A 119 -109.90 -10.04 -12.07
N ASN A 120 -110.17 -8.79 -11.68
CA ASN A 120 -109.47 -8.12 -10.59
C ASN A 120 -109.82 -8.84 -9.29
N LEU A 121 -108.95 -9.71 -8.80
CA LEU A 121 -109.09 -10.29 -7.46
C LEU A 121 -108.80 -9.20 -6.44
N GLY A 122 -109.87 -8.62 -5.91
CA GLY A 122 -109.82 -7.57 -4.90
C GLY A 122 -109.48 -8.14 -3.54
N TRP A 123 -108.21 -8.47 -3.27
CA TRP A 123 -107.68 -8.30 -1.92
C TRP A 123 -107.48 -6.81 -1.65
N GLY A 124 -108.59 -6.07 -1.58
CA GLY A 124 -108.61 -4.61 -1.61
C GLY A 124 -108.61 -4.02 -0.21
N GLY A 125 -107.44 -3.70 0.33
CA GLY A 125 -107.27 -2.91 1.55
C GLY A 125 -105.89 -3.11 2.18
N GLU A 126 -105.43 -2.12 2.97
CA GLU A 126 -104.19 -2.23 3.77
C GLU A 126 -104.30 -3.45 4.71
N GLY A 127 -103.77 -4.60 4.29
CA GLY A 127 -104.01 -5.89 4.94
C GLY A 127 -102.74 -6.74 4.95
N GLU A 128 -102.24 -7.00 6.15
CA GLU A 128 -100.96 -7.65 6.44
C GLU A 128 -100.98 -9.16 6.12
N LEU A 129 -100.53 -9.59 4.94
CA LEU A 129 -100.06 -10.97 4.80
C LEU A 129 -98.71 -11.06 5.52
N GLU A 130 -98.66 -11.83 6.61
CA GLU A 130 -97.42 -12.03 7.35
C GLU A 130 -96.44 -12.87 6.53
N THR A 131 -95.14 -12.72 6.78
CA THR A 131 -94.07 -13.26 5.94
C THR A 131 -94.20 -14.76 5.64
N ASN A 132 -94.67 -15.57 6.59
CA ASN A 132 -94.82 -17.02 6.44
C ASN A 132 -96.26 -17.47 6.13
N SER A 133 -97.15 -16.55 5.77
CA SER A 133 -98.46 -16.91 5.18
C SER A 133 -98.27 -17.49 3.76
N THR A 134 -99.23 -18.24 3.24
CA THR A 134 -99.14 -18.83 1.88
C THR A 134 -100.32 -18.41 1.02
N PHE A 135 -100.01 -17.86 -0.15
CA PHE A 135 -100.97 -17.51 -1.19
C PHE A 135 -100.78 -18.47 -2.38
N ILE A 136 -101.80 -19.21 -2.80
CA ILE A 136 -101.71 -20.21 -3.88
C ILE A 136 -102.63 -19.82 -5.04
N LEU A 137 -102.11 -19.89 -6.27
CA LEU A 137 -102.83 -19.64 -7.50
C LEU A 137 -102.97 -20.92 -8.33
N ASN A 138 -104.19 -21.36 -8.61
CA ASN A 138 -104.47 -22.57 -9.41
C ASN A 138 -105.16 -22.24 -10.76
N HIS A 139 -104.81 -21.16 -11.47
CA HIS A 139 -105.51 -20.79 -12.72
C HIS A 139 -104.73 -20.07 -13.84
N ALA A 140 -105.23 -20.19 -15.07
CA ALA A 140 -104.74 -19.71 -16.38
C ALA A 140 -104.27 -18.25 -16.44
N THR A 141 -104.96 -17.26 -15.86
CA THR A 141 -104.46 -15.86 -15.82
C THR A 141 -105.08 -15.07 -14.64
N ILE A 142 -104.26 -14.53 -13.73
CA ILE A 142 -104.69 -13.63 -12.64
C ILE A 142 -103.93 -12.30 -12.74
N ASN A 143 -104.61 -11.16 -12.60
CA ASN A 143 -104.01 -9.82 -12.54
C ASN A 143 -103.98 -9.25 -11.11
N PHE A 144 -102.79 -8.92 -10.61
CA PHE A 144 -102.62 -8.20 -9.34
C PHE A 144 -102.74 -6.68 -9.57
N ASN A 145 -103.82 -6.05 -9.08
CA ASN A 145 -104.15 -4.65 -9.37
C ASN A 145 -104.21 -3.73 -8.13
N ASP A 146 -103.69 -4.16 -6.96
CA ASP A 146 -103.67 -3.37 -5.71
C ASP A 146 -102.32 -3.51 -4.96
N LYS A 147 -101.99 -2.54 -4.09
CA LYS A 147 -100.77 -2.52 -3.24
C LYS A 147 -100.82 -3.59 -2.14
N VAL A 148 -100.66 -4.85 -2.52
CA VAL A 148 -100.72 -5.99 -1.60
C VAL A 148 -99.30 -6.53 -1.36
N SER A 149 -98.93 -6.63 -0.09
CA SER A 149 -97.73 -7.35 0.32
C SER A 149 -98.09 -8.79 0.64
N TYR A 150 -97.55 -9.76 -0.10
CA TYR A 150 -97.74 -11.19 0.10
C TYR A 150 -96.71 -11.78 1.08
N GLY A 151 -97.08 -12.87 1.78
CA GLY A 151 -96.12 -13.74 2.46
C GLY A 151 -95.36 -14.58 1.44
N ASN A 152 -95.64 -15.88 1.38
CA ASN A 152 -95.28 -16.75 0.27
C ASN A 152 -96.33 -16.68 -0.84
N LEU A 153 -95.90 -16.70 -2.10
CA LEU A 153 -96.76 -16.76 -3.28
C LEU A 153 -96.39 -18.02 -4.09
N THR A 154 -97.36 -18.91 -4.31
CA THR A 154 -97.20 -20.14 -5.10
C THR A 154 -98.08 -20.08 -6.35
N VAL A 155 -97.46 -20.10 -7.53
CA VAL A 155 -98.15 -20.27 -8.81
C VAL A 155 -98.20 -21.77 -9.11
N GLN A 156 -99.37 -22.39 -8.95
CA GLN A 156 -99.57 -23.83 -9.04
C GLN A 156 -100.27 -24.28 -10.33
N ALA A 157 -101.08 -23.43 -10.96
CA ALA A 157 -101.53 -23.60 -12.35
C ALA A 157 -101.67 -22.24 -13.04
N GLY A 158 -101.42 -22.19 -14.36
CA GLY A 158 -101.60 -21.02 -15.24
C GLY A 158 -100.62 -19.85 -15.06
N ILE A 159 -101.07 -18.61 -15.31
CA ILE A 159 -100.25 -17.39 -15.40
C ILE A 159 -100.61 -16.44 -14.26
N ALA A 160 -99.68 -16.14 -13.37
CA ALA A 160 -99.75 -15.05 -12.42
C ALA A 160 -99.20 -13.78 -13.09
N GLN A 161 -100.06 -12.83 -13.44
CA GLN A 161 -99.69 -11.58 -14.08
C GLN A 161 -99.87 -10.40 -13.12
N CYS A 162 -98.93 -9.46 -13.12
CA CYS A 162 -99.10 -8.15 -12.50
C CYS A 162 -99.11 -7.11 -13.61
N ASP A 163 -100.11 -6.23 -13.65
CA ASP A 163 -100.21 -5.14 -14.61
C ASP A 163 -99.81 -3.83 -13.91
N GLY A 164 -98.95 -3.04 -14.55
CA GLY A 164 -98.19 -1.94 -13.95
C GLY A 164 -98.97 -0.67 -13.61
N SER A 165 -100.23 -0.79 -13.17
CA SER A 165 -101.05 0.34 -12.72
C SER A 165 -100.88 0.70 -11.23
N THR A 166 -100.05 -0.01 -10.46
CA THR A 166 -99.94 0.16 -9.00
C THR A 166 -98.50 0.19 -8.45
N GLU A 167 -98.31 0.89 -7.32
CA GLU A 167 -97.06 1.01 -6.56
C GLU A 167 -96.55 -0.36 -6.06
N GLY A 168 -95.30 -0.71 -6.41
CA GLY A 168 -94.43 -1.75 -5.83
C GLY A 168 -95.04 -3.07 -5.30
N LEU A 169 -94.93 -4.16 -6.09
CA LEU A 169 -95.22 -5.53 -5.62
C LEU A 169 -94.20 -5.97 -4.54
N ALA A 170 -94.71 -6.49 -3.42
CA ALA A 170 -93.88 -7.05 -2.34
C ALA A 170 -94.30 -8.49 -2.01
N ILE A 171 -93.38 -9.44 -2.12
CA ILE A 171 -93.52 -10.83 -1.68
C ILE A 171 -92.50 -11.03 -0.56
N LYS A 172 -92.90 -10.96 0.69
CA LYS A 172 -91.99 -11.01 1.85
C LYS A 172 -91.29 -12.37 2.01
N GLY A 173 -91.95 -13.45 1.57
CA GLY A 173 -91.49 -14.83 1.63
C GLY A 173 -91.04 -15.37 0.26
N GLN A 174 -91.32 -16.64 0.00
CA GLN A 174 -90.95 -17.33 -1.24
C GLN A 174 -91.98 -17.10 -2.35
N LEU A 175 -91.50 -16.74 -3.55
CA LEU A 175 -92.21 -16.91 -4.81
C LEU A 175 -91.88 -18.30 -5.38
N LEU A 176 -92.84 -19.22 -5.37
CA LEU A 176 -92.73 -20.57 -5.94
C LEU A 176 -93.53 -20.67 -7.24
N ILE A 177 -92.88 -21.03 -8.35
CA ILE A 177 -93.52 -21.19 -9.67
C ILE A 177 -93.43 -22.66 -10.05
N LYS A 178 -94.57 -23.36 -10.12
CA LYS A 178 -94.62 -24.80 -10.40
C LYS A 178 -94.57 -25.13 -11.89
N ASN A 179 -94.46 -26.43 -12.20
CA ASN A 179 -94.40 -26.94 -13.56
C ASN A 179 -95.57 -26.48 -14.47
N GLY A 180 -95.25 -25.99 -15.66
CA GLY A 180 -96.22 -25.53 -16.67
C GLY A 180 -96.86 -24.18 -16.37
N THR A 181 -96.44 -23.50 -15.30
CA THR A 181 -97.00 -22.22 -14.86
C THR A 181 -96.09 -21.05 -15.19
N GLN A 182 -96.63 -19.83 -15.14
CA GLN A 182 -95.87 -18.62 -15.41
C GLN A 182 -96.11 -17.56 -14.34
N PHE A 183 -95.07 -16.85 -13.93
CA PHE A 183 -95.18 -15.56 -13.25
C PHE A 183 -94.69 -14.48 -14.23
N LYS A 184 -95.52 -13.47 -14.47
CA LYS A 184 -95.25 -12.37 -15.40
C LYS A 184 -95.49 -11.03 -14.72
N TYR A 185 -94.56 -10.10 -14.89
CA TYR A 185 -94.76 -8.69 -14.57
C TYR A 185 -94.86 -7.90 -15.88
N ASP A 186 -95.96 -7.19 -16.12
CA ASP A 186 -96.21 -6.38 -17.32
C ASP A 186 -96.26 -4.89 -16.93
N VAL A 187 -95.60 -4.00 -17.66
CA VAL A 187 -95.44 -2.59 -17.24
C VAL A 187 -96.17 -1.63 -18.18
N ALA A 188 -97.15 -0.91 -17.64
CA ALA A 188 -97.76 0.27 -18.28
C ALA A 188 -97.01 1.56 -17.87
N ALA A 189 -95.94 1.89 -18.62
CA ALA A 189 -95.29 3.20 -18.83
C ALA A 189 -94.98 4.22 -17.69
N ILE A 190 -95.46 4.13 -16.43
CA ILE A 190 -95.48 5.30 -15.51
C ILE A 190 -94.79 5.08 -14.13
N TYR A 191 -94.46 3.85 -13.70
CA TYR A 191 -93.96 3.58 -12.34
C TYR A 191 -92.57 2.89 -12.31
N ASN A 192 -91.70 3.31 -11.37
CA ASN A 192 -90.29 2.89 -11.23
C ASN A 192 -89.97 2.18 -9.88
N ASP A 193 -90.98 1.79 -9.09
CA ASP A 193 -90.74 1.23 -7.75
C ASP A 193 -90.08 -0.16 -7.82
N PRO A 194 -89.07 -0.45 -6.97
CA PRO A 194 -88.48 -1.78 -6.89
C PRO A 194 -89.47 -2.85 -6.40
N ILE A 195 -89.49 -4.00 -7.06
CA ILE A 195 -90.21 -5.20 -6.63
C ILE A 195 -89.40 -5.89 -5.55
N THR A 196 -89.98 -6.18 -4.39
CA THR A 196 -89.29 -6.88 -3.29
C THR A 196 -89.76 -8.32 -3.21
N ILE A 197 -88.83 -9.28 -3.15
CA ILE A 197 -89.13 -10.72 -3.06
C ILE A 197 -88.23 -11.36 -2.01
N GLY A 198 -88.76 -12.20 -1.12
CA GLY A 198 -87.96 -12.90 -0.11
C GLY A 198 -87.04 -13.94 -0.75
N SER A 199 -87.58 -14.87 -1.54
CA SER A 199 -86.78 -15.80 -2.37
C SER A 199 -87.56 -16.22 -3.61
N ILE A 200 -86.89 -16.69 -4.65
CA ILE A 200 -87.55 -17.17 -5.87
C ILE A 200 -87.19 -18.62 -6.11
N VAL A 201 -88.19 -19.47 -6.37
CA VAL A 201 -88.02 -20.86 -6.79
C VAL A 201 -88.85 -21.11 -8.03
N VAL A 202 -88.21 -21.52 -9.12
CA VAL A 202 -88.88 -21.93 -10.36
C VAL A 202 -88.68 -23.43 -10.56
N GLU A 203 -89.75 -24.21 -10.48
CA GLU A 203 -89.71 -25.65 -10.71
C GLU A 203 -89.64 -25.99 -12.21
N THR A 204 -89.24 -27.23 -12.52
CA THR A 204 -89.16 -27.77 -13.89
C THR A 204 -90.42 -27.44 -14.68
N GLY A 205 -90.29 -26.81 -15.85
CA GLY A 205 -91.40 -26.41 -16.73
C GLY A 205 -92.10 -25.10 -16.35
N GLY A 206 -91.77 -24.48 -15.21
CA GLY A 206 -92.26 -23.16 -14.81
C GLY A 206 -91.52 -22.01 -15.50
N TRP A 207 -92.16 -20.83 -15.57
CA TRP A 207 -91.64 -19.65 -16.27
C TRP A 207 -91.68 -18.42 -15.36
N PHE A 208 -90.54 -17.79 -15.11
CA PHE A 208 -90.49 -16.43 -14.56
C PHE A 208 -90.25 -15.43 -15.68
N ILE A 209 -91.05 -14.37 -15.77
CA ILE A 209 -90.97 -13.32 -16.80
C ILE A 209 -90.89 -11.94 -16.14
N GLY A 210 -89.67 -11.43 -16.03
CA GLY A 210 -89.29 -10.21 -15.30
C GLY A 210 -89.52 -8.90 -16.05
N GLY A 211 -90.72 -8.67 -16.60
CA GLY A 211 -91.07 -7.42 -17.28
C GLY A 211 -91.35 -7.56 -18.77
N THR A 212 -92.46 -7.01 -19.26
CA THR A 212 -92.67 -6.67 -20.67
C THR A 212 -92.90 -5.15 -20.80
N GLY A 213 -92.03 -4.41 -21.51
CA GLY A 213 -92.20 -2.95 -21.73
C GLY A 213 -90.99 -2.05 -21.38
N SER A 214 -91.26 -0.76 -21.15
CA SER A 214 -90.34 0.31 -20.70
C SER A 214 -91.09 1.12 -19.61
N PRO A 215 -90.51 1.49 -18.44
CA PRO A 215 -89.09 1.65 -18.07
C PRO A 215 -88.38 0.41 -17.47
N SER A 216 -87.13 0.58 -17.00
CA SER A 216 -86.29 -0.44 -16.36
C SER A 216 -86.83 -0.90 -14.98
N ILE A 217 -86.85 -2.20 -14.71
CA ILE A 217 -87.42 -2.77 -13.48
C ILE A 217 -86.32 -3.19 -12.51
N THR A 218 -86.46 -2.88 -11.22
CA THR A 218 -85.56 -3.38 -10.18
C THR A 218 -86.24 -4.45 -9.33
N TYR A 219 -85.63 -5.63 -9.24
CA TYR A 219 -86.03 -6.74 -8.36
C TYR A 219 -85.05 -6.83 -7.19
N ASN A 220 -85.51 -6.57 -5.98
CA ASN A 220 -84.76 -6.74 -4.74
C ASN A 220 -85.13 -8.09 -4.10
N VAL A 221 -84.28 -9.10 -4.28
CA VAL A 221 -84.44 -10.45 -3.73
C VAL A 221 -83.65 -10.58 -2.43
N GLY A 222 -84.35 -10.64 -1.30
CA GLY A 222 -83.76 -10.71 0.04
C GLY A 222 -83.05 -12.03 0.37
N GLY A 223 -83.26 -13.06 -0.43
CA GLY A 223 -82.73 -14.42 -0.28
C GLY A 223 -82.24 -15.00 -1.60
N SER A 224 -82.34 -16.31 -1.76
CA SER A 224 -81.80 -17.02 -2.93
C SER A 224 -82.78 -17.07 -4.11
N ILE A 225 -82.23 -17.20 -5.32
CA ILE A 225 -82.97 -17.57 -6.53
C ILE A 225 -82.57 -18.99 -6.91
N THR A 226 -83.54 -19.90 -7.01
CA THR A 226 -83.34 -21.28 -7.46
C THR A 226 -84.18 -21.56 -8.70
N VAL A 227 -83.54 -21.94 -9.80
CA VAL A 227 -84.18 -22.32 -11.05
C VAL A 227 -83.89 -23.79 -11.32
N ASN A 228 -84.89 -24.65 -11.24
CA ASN A 228 -84.74 -26.10 -11.41
C ASN A 228 -84.61 -26.49 -12.89
N SER A 229 -84.05 -27.67 -13.14
CA SER A 229 -83.80 -28.14 -14.50
C SER A 229 -85.07 -28.14 -15.36
N GLY A 230 -85.03 -27.56 -16.56
CA GLY A 230 -86.18 -27.46 -17.47
C GLY A 230 -87.15 -26.30 -17.16
N ALA A 231 -86.82 -25.43 -16.20
CA ALA A 231 -87.54 -24.18 -15.95
C ALA A 231 -87.01 -23.04 -16.84
N TYR A 232 -87.80 -21.98 -17.03
CA TYR A 232 -87.45 -20.79 -17.80
C TYR A 232 -87.43 -19.55 -16.90
N PHE A 233 -86.35 -18.78 -16.97
CA PHE A 233 -86.23 -17.50 -16.27
C PHE A 233 -85.86 -16.42 -17.28
N TYR A 234 -86.77 -15.47 -17.49
CA TYR A 234 -86.58 -14.29 -18.33
C TYR A 234 -86.39 -13.07 -17.45
N GLY A 235 -85.20 -12.46 -17.53
CA GLY A 235 -84.90 -11.24 -16.77
C GLY A 235 -85.69 -10.01 -17.25
N SER A 236 -86.02 -9.94 -18.54
CA SER A 236 -86.88 -8.94 -19.19
C SER A 236 -87.32 -9.46 -20.58
N GLN A 237 -88.47 -9.01 -21.07
CA GLN A 237 -88.97 -9.15 -22.43
C GLN A 237 -89.42 -7.77 -22.97
N GLY A 238 -88.49 -6.83 -23.16
CA GLY A 238 -88.81 -5.48 -23.65
C GLY A 238 -87.59 -4.57 -23.89
N SER A 239 -87.84 -3.27 -24.09
CA SER A 239 -86.80 -2.25 -24.26
C SER A 239 -86.25 -1.71 -22.93
N GLY A 240 -86.94 -1.89 -21.80
CA GLY A 240 -86.42 -1.62 -20.46
C GLY A 240 -85.56 -2.79 -19.93
N GLY A 241 -84.31 -2.52 -19.52
CA GLY A 241 -83.47 -3.50 -18.83
C GLY A 241 -83.92 -3.76 -17.39
N SER A 242 -83.71 -4.97 -16.86
CA SER A 242 -84.04 -5.31 -15.46
C SER A 242 -82.80 -5.47 -14.59
N THR A 243 -82.84 -4.93 -13.37
CA THR A 243 -81.79 -5.07 -12.35
C THR A 243 -82.25 -6.03 -11.26
N PHE A 244 -81.52 -7.09 -11.00
CA PHE A 244 -81.75 -8.01 -9.87
C PHE A 244 -80.71 -7.76 -8.78
N ASN A 245 -81.13 -7.29 -7.62
CA ASN A 245 -80.30 -7.19 -6.41
C ASN A 245 -80.61 -8.40 -5.52
N ILE A 246 -79.66 -9.32 -5.37
CA ILE A 246 -79.87 -10.64 -4.77
C ILE A 246 -78.93 -10.80 -3.58
N SER A 247 -79.50 -10.91 -2.37
CA SER A 247 -78.74 -11.07 -1.13
C SER A 247 -78.25 -12.51 -0.93
N GLY A 248 -78.95 -13.51 -1.48
CA GLY A 248 -78.62 -14.93 -1.35
C GLY A 248 -77.87 -15.53 -2.55
N ASP A 249 -77.89 -16.86 -2.64
CA ASP A 249 -77.28 -17.60 -3.75
C ASP A 249 -78.19 -17.59 -4.98
N VAL A 250 -77.60 -17.62 -6.17
CA VAL A 250 -78.30 -17.89 -7.43
C VAL A 250 -77.92 -19.29 -7.89
N THR A 251 -78.87 -20.22 -7.88
CA THR A 251 -78.66 -21.59 -8.36
C THR A 251 -79.56 -21.84 -9.57
N ASN A 252 -78.97 -21.97 -10.75
CA ASN A 252 -79.67 -22.32 -11.98
C ASN A 252 -79.25 -23.71 -12.47
N ASN A 253 -80.11 -24.70 -12.23
CA ASN A 253 -79.99 -26.07 -12.71
C ASN A 253 -80.63 -26.27 -14.11
N SER A 254 -81.18 -25.21 -14.73
CA SER A 254 -81.81 -25.26 -16.05
C SER A 254 -80.85 -25.01 -17.21
N ASN A 255 -81.09 -25.72 -18.32
CA ASN A 255 -80.36 -25.58 -19.58
C ASN A 255 -80.63 -24.25 -20.31
N PHE A 256 -81.69 -23.52 -19.95
CA PHE A 256 -82.13 -22.31 -20.63
C PHE A 256 -82.34 -21.14 -19.66
N PHE A 257 -81.32 -20.30 -19.55
CA PHE A 257 -81.39 -19.01 -18.84
C PHE A 257 -81.28 -17.87 -19.86
N TYR A 258 -82.37 -17.14 -20.07
CA TYR A 258 -82.53 -16.25 -21.22
C TYR A 258 -82.71 -14.80 -20.75
N VAL A 259 -81.74 -13.92 -21.04
CA VAL A 259 -81.95 -12.47 -20.94
C VAL A 259 -82.22 -11.97 -22.36
N VAL A 260 -83.49 -11.88 -22.76
CA VAL A 260 -83.88 -11.38 -24.10
C VAL A 260 -83.90 -9.84 -24.07
N HIS A 261 -83.26 -9.19 -25.02
CA HIS A 261 -83.64 -7.84 -25.45
C HIS A 261 -84.24 -7.94 -26.86
N ARG A 262 -85.54 -7.64 -27.02
CA ARG A 262 -86.15 -7.45 -28.36
C ARG A 262 -86.34 -5.95 -28.57
N ASN A 263 -85.59 -5.39 -29.53
CA ASN A 263 -85.83 -4.13 -30.25
C ASN A 263 -86.06 -2.84 -29.43
N SER A 264 -85.11 -1.90 -29.52
CA SER A 264 -85.28 -0.57 -30.16
C SER A 264 -84.37 0.49 -29.54
N GLY A 265 -83.48 1.08 -30.35
CA GLY A 265 -83.00 2.46 -30.22
C GLY A 265 -81.96 2.75 -29.15
N ASP A 266 -82.29 2.57 -27.88
CA ASP A 266 -81.50 2.96 -26.72
C ASP A 266 -81.86 2.02 -25.56
N LEU A 267 -80.93 1.19 -25.06
CA LEU A 267 -81.27 0.09 -24.13
C LEU A 267 -80.47 0.17 -22.81
N PRO A 268 -81.14 0.25 -21.65
CA PRO A 268 -80.55 -0.05 -20.35
C PRO A 268 -80.09 -1.51 -20.33
N SER A 269 -78.83 -1.77 -19.97
CA SER A 269 -78.30 -3.10 -19.72
C SER A 269 -78.94 -3.71 -18.48
N GLY A 270 -79.51 -4.92 -18.58
CA GLY A 270 -79.90 -5.68 -17.39
C GLY A 270 -78.68 -6.02 -16.51
N SER A 271 -78.83 -5.90 -15.19
CA SER A 271 -77.76 -6.11 -14.21
C SER A 271 -78.15 -7.13 -13.16
N TRP A 272 -77.24 -8.03 -12.79
CA TRP A 272 -77.41 -8.98 -11.69
C TRP A 272 -76.39 -8.68 -10.60
N ASN A 273 -76.83 -8.13 -9.49
CA ASN A 273 -76.00 -7.83 -8.32
C ASN A 273 -76.20 -8.93 -7.28
N VAL A 274 -75.25 -9.87 -7.16
CA VAL A 274 -75.38 -11.09 -6.34
C VAL A 274 -74.37 -11.07 -5.20
N ALA A 275 -74.84 -11.10 -3.96
CA ALA A 275 -73.99 -11.18 -2.76
C ALA A 275 -73.63 -12.63 -2.36
N GLY A 276 -74.42 -13.63 -2.78
CA GLY A 276 -74.13 -15.05 -2.58
C GLY A 276 -73.28 -15.68 -3.68
N SER A 277 -73.30 -17.01 -3.71
CA SER A 277 -72.71 -17.84 -4.77
C SER A 277 -73.55 -17.77 -6.04
N PHE A 278 -72.91 -17.83 -7.20
CA PHE A 278 -73.59 -17.86 -8.49
C PHE A 278 -73.30 -19.17 -9.20
N LEU A 279 -74.26 -20.09 -9.18
CA LEU A 279 -74.13 -21.47 -9.65
C LEU A 279 -75.05 -21.71 -10.84
N ASN A 280 -74.57 -21.44 -12.04
CA ASN A 280 -75.27 -21.71 -13.29
C ASN A 280 -74.73 -22.98 -13.96
N TYR A 281 -75.58 -23.98 -14.13
CA TYR A 281 -75.23 -25.28 -14.71
C TYR A 281 -75.60 -25.40 -16.20
N GLY A 282 -76.33 -24.43 -16.77
CA GLY A 282 -76.83 -24.48 -18.15
C GLY A 282 -76.19 -23.47 -19.10
N THR A 283 -76.66 -23.43 -20.35
CA THR A 283 -76.16 -22.49 -21.35
C THR A 283 -76.78 -21.11 -21.11
N TYR A 284 -75.94 -20.10 -20.93
CA TYR A 284 -76.38 -18.71 -20.93
C TYR A 284 -76.41 -18.22 -22.39
N HIS A 285 -77.61 -17.91 -22.90
CA HIS A 285 -77.78 -17.35 -24.24
C HIS A 285 -78.08 -15.84 -24.12
N ALA A 286 -77.14 -15.00 -24.56
CA ALA A 286 -77.43 -13.60 -24.87
C ALA A 286 -77.65 -13.48 -26.39
N VAL A 287 -78.89 -13.26 -26.82
CA VAL A 287 -79.19 -13.02 -28.23
C VAL A 287 -79.45 -11.54 -28.42
N ASN A 288 -78.50 -10.85 -29.06
CA ASN A 288 -78.78 -9.56 -29.69
C ASN A 288 -78.45 -9.67 -31.18
N ARG A 289 -79.44 -9.42 -32.03
CA ARG A 289 -79.26 -9.59 -33.48
C ARG A 289 -78.71 -8.35 -34.17
N ASN A 290 -78.56 -7.18 -33.51
CA ASN A 290 -78.07 -5.96 -34.17
C ASN A 290 -77.58 -4.79 -33.26
N GLN A 291 -77.47 -4.87 -31.92
CA GLN A 291 -76.97 -3.74 -31.10
C GLN A 291 -76.18 -4.15 -29.83
N VAL A 292 -75.36 -3.22 -29.33
CA VAL A 292 -74.31 -3.40 -28.32
C VAL A 292 -74.84 -3.18 -26.89
N GLY A 293 -75.60 -4.14 -26.35
CA GLY A 293 -75.98 -4.16 -24.93
C GLY A 293 -75.03 -5.06 -24.11
N TYR A 294 -74.65 -4.64 -22.90
CA TYR A 294 -73.71 -5.36 -22.04
C TYR A 294 -74.40 -5.92 -20.79
N PRO A 295 -74.80 -7.20 -20.74
CA PRO A 295 -75.25 -7.79 -19.49
C PRO A 295 -74.10 -7.77 -18.47
N THR A 296 -74.38 -7.22 -17.29
CA THR A 296 -73.41 -7.13 -16.19
C THR A 296 -73.84 -8.05 -15.05
N ILE A 297 -72.94 -8.92 -14.62
CA ILE A 297 -73.08 -9.68 -13.37
C ILE A 297 -72.09 -9.10 -12.38
N THR A 298 -72.60 -8.40 -11.37
CA THR A 298 -71.83 -7.88 -10.25
C THR A 298 -71.88 -8.87 -9.10
N LEU A 299 -70.75 -9.39 -8.69
CA LEU A 299 -70.59 -10.36 -7.61
C LEU A 299 -69.94 -9.67 -6.41
N SER A 300 -70.62 -9.60 -5.26
CA SER A 300 -70.19 -8.78 -4.12
C SER A 300 -69.83 -9.55 -2.84
N GLY A 301 -69.89 -10.89 -2.85
CA GLY A 301 -69.53 -11.73 -1.72
C GLY A 301 -68.05 -12.08 -1.59
N THR A 302 -67.60 -12.41 -0.39
CA THR A 302 -66.23 -12.92 -0.11
C THR A 302 -66.29 -14.41 0.24
N GLY A 303 -65.36 -15.20 -0.29
CA GLY A 303 -65.29 -16.65 -0.05
C GLY A 303 -66.47 -17.41 -0.66
N LYS A 304 -67.04 -16.88 -1.75
CA LYS A 304 -68.20 -17.46 -2.43
C LYS A 304 -67.77 -18.32 -3.61
N SER A 305 -68.71 -19.12 -4.13
CA SER A 305 -68.46 -19.98 -5.28
C SER A 305 -69.10 -19.41 -6.53
N VAL A 306 -68.43 -19.58 -7.65
CA VAL A 306 -68.98 -19.30 -8.97
C VAL A 306 -68.85 -20.51 -9.87
N ARG A 307 -69.95 -20.87 -10.51
CA ARG A 307 -70.00 -21.82 -11.61
C ARG A 307 -70.77 -21.13 -12.72
N PHE A 308 -70.09 -20.86 -13.82
CA PHE A 308 -70.75 -20.43 -15.04
C PHE A 308 -70.89 -21.66 -15.94
N GLY A 309 -72.06 -21.85 -16.54
CA GLY A 309 -72.18 -22.79 -17.64
C GLY A 309 -71.59 -22.18 -18.92
N THR A 310 -71.81 -22.84 -20.06
CA THR A 310 -71.31 -22.35 -21.34
C THR A 310 -71.99 -21.02 -21.71
N LEU A 311 -71.19 -19.96 -21.88
CA LEU A 311 -71.67 -18.64 -22.29
C LEU A 311 -71.62 -18.54 -23.83
N THR A 312 -72.78 -18.48 -24.49
CA THR A 312 -72.88 -18.45 -25.96
C THR A 312 -73.72 -17.27 -26.45
N GLY A 313 -73.37 -16.73 -27.62
CA GLY A 313 -74.08 -15.61 -28.26
C GLY A 313 -73.26 -15.00 -29.40
N LEU A 314 -73.93 -14.53 -30.46
CA LEU A 314 -73.31 -13.76 -31.54
C LEU A 314 -73.18 -12.29 -31.08
N GLN A 315 -71.96 -11.75 -30.99
CA GLN A 315 -71.64 -10.33 -30.78
C GLN A 315 -71.95 -9.74 -29.39
N ALA A 316 -72.05 -10.55 -28.33
CA ALA A 316 -72.36 -10.07 -26.98
C ALA A 316 -71.09 -9.90 -26.13
N ARG A 317 -70.85 -8.69 -25.59
CA ARG A 317 -69.82 -8.49 -24.54
C ARG A 317 -70.43 -8.77 -23.17
N HIS A 318 -69.87 -9.75 -22.45
CA HIS A 318 -70.26 -10.03 -21.07
C HIS A 318 -69.32 -9.32 -20.10
N THR A 319 -69.89 -8.65 -19.11
CA THR A 319 -69.11 -8.04 -18.02
C THR A 319 -69.39 -8.80 -16.73
N ILE A 320 -68.33 -9.35 -16.13
CA ILE A 320 -68.38 -9.88 -14.77
C ILE A 320 -67.61 -8.90 -13.91
N GLU A 321 -68.31 -8.20 -13.03
CA GLU A 321 -67.71 -7.30 -12.06
C GLU A 321 -67.63 -8.01 -10.72
N PHE A 322 -66.46 -8.01 -10.09
CA PHE A 322 -66.31 -8.47 -8.72
C PHE A 322 -66.18 -7.23 -7.85
N ALA A 323 -67.09 -6.99 -6.91
CA ALA A 323 -67.07 -5.80 -6.05
C ALA A 323 -65.83 -5.73 -5.15
N THR A 324 -65.58 -4.58 -4.53
CA THR A 324 -64.33 -4.37 -3.79
C THR A 324 -64.21 -5.33 -2.62
N GLY A 325 -63.12 -6.10 -2.55
CA GLY A 325 -62.91 -7.08 -1.48
C GLY A 325 -63.72 -8.39 -1.63
N SER A 326 -64.46 -8.53 -2.72
CA SER A 326 -65.11 -9.80 -3.06
C SER A 326 -64.08 -10.84 -3.52
N SER A 327 -64.36 -12.11 -3.24
CA SER A 327 -63.56 -13.23 -3.71
C SER A 327 -64.44 -14.41 -4.05
N TYR A 328 -64.25 -14.94 -5.26
CA TYR A 328 -65.03 -16.04 -5.79
C TYR A 328 -64.13 -17.15 -6.31
N THR A 329 -64.45 -18.39 -5.93
CA THR A 329 -63.75 -19.59 -6.40
C THR A 329 -64.56 -20.26 -7.50
N LEU A 330 -63.91 -20.53 -8.62
CA LEU A 330 -64.48 -21.25 -9.74
C LEU A 330 -64.69 -22.73 -9.37
N LEU A 331 -65.83 -23.32 -9.72
CA LEU A 331 -66.15 -24.73 -9.46
C LEU A 331 -66.16 -25.63 -10.71
N SER A 332 -65.89 -25.08 -11.90
CA SER A 332 -65.79 -25.80 -13.18
C SER A 332 -65.13 -24.91 -14.21
N ASP A 333 -64.68 -25.46 -15.34
CA ASP A 333 -64.18 -24.65 -16.43
C ASP A 333 -65.21 -23.60 -16.89
N LEU A 334 -64.77 -22.35 -17.05
CA LEU A 334 -65.53 -21.23 -17.56
C LEU A 334 -65.26 -21.11 -19.07
N ILE A 335 -66.26 -21.36 -19.90
CA ILE A 335 -66.15 -21.33 -21.36
C ILE A 335 -67.05 -20.23 -21.94
N PHE A 336 -66.50 -19.34 -22.77
CA PHE A 336 -67.26 -18.28 -23.45
C PHE A 336 -66.81 -18.11 -24.91
N TYR A 337 -67.70 -17.62 -25.78
CA TYR A 337 -67.47 -17.62 -27.23
C TYR A 337 -67.18 -16.26 -27.89
N ASP A 338 -67.17 -15.16 -27.11
CA ASP A 338 -67.04 -13.79 -27.64
C ASP A 338 -66.23 -12.87 -26.70
N TRP A 339 -66.78 -11.77 -26.17
CA TRP A 339 -66.03 -10.85 -25.30
C TRP A 339 -66.33 -11.09 -23.82
N MET A 340 -65.28 -11.09 -22.99
CA MET A 340 -65.42 -11.13 -21.54
C MET A 340 -64.51 -10.11 -20.86
N GLN A 341 -65.07 -9.39 -19.88
CA GLN A 341 -64.31 -8.46 -19.04
C GLN A 341 -64.49 -8.81 -17.57
N PHE A 342 -63.37 -8.93 -16.85
CA PHE A 342 -63.32 -8.96 -15.40
C PHE A 342 -62.91 -7.60 -14.89
N ARG A 343 -63.88 -6.79 -14.45
CA ARG A 343 -63.59 -5.40 -14.06
C ARG A 343 -62.94 -5.29 -12.70
N GLU A 344 -62.28 -4.15 -12.52
CA GLU A 344 -61.61 -3.71 -11.30
C GLU A 344 -62.59 -3.86 -10.14
N ARG A 345 -62.18 -4.56 -9.08
CA ARG A 345 -62.57 -4.43 -7.65
C ARG A 345 -62.41 -5.74 -6.85
N GLY A 346 -62.45 -6.94 -7.42
CA GLY A 346 -62.39 -8.21 -6.64
C GLY A 346 -61.39 -9.27 -7.11
N THR A 347 -61.49 -10.47 -6.54
CA THR A 347 -60.62 -11.62 -6.82
C THR A 347 -61.40 -12.79 -7.42
N LEU A 348 -60.99 -13.26 -8.59
CA LEU A 348 -61.42 -14.54 -9.16
C LEU A 348 -60.33 -15.58 -8.93
N ASP A 349 -60.64 -16.64 -8.19
CA ASP A 349 -59.79 -17.81 -8.03
C ASP A 349 -60.26 -18.94 -8.94
N ALA A 350 -59.52 -19.15 -10.03
CA ALA A 350 -59.81 -20.23 -10.96
C ALA A 350 -59.39 -21.61 -10.41
N GLY A 351 -58.63 -21.70 -9.32
CA GLY A 351 -58.09 -22.95 -8.81
C GLY A 351 -57.39 -23.74 -9.91
N THR A 352 -57.78 -24.99 -10.12
CA THR A 352 -57.25 -25.86 -11.19
C THR A 352 -58.04 -25.78 -12.50
N TYR A 353 -59.18 -25.07 -12.51
CA TYR A 353 -60.09 -24.96 -13.63
C TYR A 353 -59.59 -23.97 -14.69
N GLN A 354 -60.19 -24.05 -15.88
CA GLN A 354 -59.89 -23.19 -17.03
C GLN A 354 -60.86 -22.03 -17.16
N VAL A 355 -60.38 -20.93 -17.74
CA VAL A 355 -61.16 -19.84 -18.30
C VAL A 355 -60.83 -19.77 -19.78
N LYS A 356 -61.70 -20.33 -20.61
CA LYS A 356 -61.45 -20.57 -22.03
C LYS A 356 -62.37 -19.73 -22.92
N ALA A 357 -61.76 -19.02 -23.86
CA ALA A 357 -62.38 -18.26 -24.91
C ALA A 357 -62.39 -19.08 -26.22
N LEU A 358 -63.55 -19.29 -26.84
CA LEU A 358 -63.72 -20.12 -28.04
C LEU A 358 -64.33 -19.33 -29.20
N GLY A 359 -63.64 -19.13 -30.33
CA GLY A 359 -64.25 -18.47 -31.50
C GLY A 359 -63.25 -17.74 -32.39
N ALA A 360 -63.71 -17.07 -33.45
CA ALA A 360 -62.85 -16.38 -34.41
C ALA A 360 -62.52 -14.92 -34.02
N SER A 361 -63.20 -14.32 -33.04
CA SER A 361 -63.03 -12.90 -32.65
C SER A 361 -63.37 -12.67 -31.17
N VAL A 362 -62.49 -13.09 -30.26
CA VAL A 362 -62.80 -13.30 -28.83
C VAL A 362 -61.80 -12.59 -27.90
N SER A 363 -62.15 -11.55 -27.16
CA SER A 363 -61.15 -10.87 -26.29
C SER A 363 -61.46 -11.02 -24.80
N MET A 364 -60.40 -11.12 -23.99
CA MET A 364 -60.48 -11.04 -22.53
C MET A 364 -59.75 -9.83 -21.99
N GLY A 365 -60.41 -9.10 -21.09
CA GLY A 365 -59.80 -8.05 -20.29
C GLY A 365 -59.83 -8.39 -18.80
N ILE A 366 -58.68 -8.24 -18.12
CA ILE A 366 -58.57 -8.41 -16.66
C ILE A 366 -58.11 -7.10 -16.03
N TRP A 367 -58.92 -6.55 -15.14
CA TRP A 367 -58.63 -5.36 -14.34
C TRP A 367 -58.41 -5.68 -12.85
N GLY A 368 -59.08 -6.72 -12.32
CA GLY A 368 -58.97 -7.16 -10.92
C GLY A 368 -57.86 -8.19 -10.66
N ASN A 369 -58.03 -8.96 -9.58
CA ASN A 369 -57.10 -10.03 -9.20
C ASN A 369 -57.55 -11.36 -9.81
N PHE A 370 -56.62 -12.09 -10.41
CA PHE A 370 -56.85 -13.43 -10.95
C PHE A 370 -55.87 -14.42 -10.34
N ARG A 371 -56.39 -15.49 -9.72
CA ARG A 371 -55.62 -16.57 -9.10
C ARG A 371 -55.73 -17.86 -9.90
N THR A 372 -54.63 -18.60 -10.03
CA THR A 372 -54.62 -19.94 -10.61
C THR A 372 -53.68 -20.90 -9.89
N ALA A 373 -54.18 -22.09 -9.57
CA ALA A 373 -53.43 -23.23 -9.06
C ALA A 373 -53.13 -24.29 -10.14
N ARG A 374 -53.47 -24.03 -11.41
CA ARG A 374 -53.26 -24.95 -12.54
C ARG A 374 -51.78 -25.03 -12.89
N THR A 375 -51.23 -26.25 -12.95
CA THR A 375 -49.79 -26.50 -13.14
C THR A 375 -49.20 -25.98 -14.47
N GLN A 376 -50.02 -25.76 -15.50
CA GLN A 376 -49.57 -25.29 -16.82
C GLN A 376 -49.71 -23.77 -17.03
N GLY A 377 -50.22 -23.03 -16.05
CA GLY A 377 -50.45 -21.59 -16.17
C GLY A 377 -51.43 -21.21 -17.31
N PHE A 378 -51.06 -20.17 -18.07
CA PHE A 378 -51.84 -19.57 -19.17
C PHE A 378 -51.40 -19.96 -20.59
N SER A 379 -50.34 -20.76 -20.79
CA SER A 379 -49.71 -20.92 -22.13
C SER A 379 -50.15 -22.14 -22.92
N GLY A 380 -50.67 -21.90 -24.14
CA GLY A 380 -50.60 -22.77 -25.34
C GLY A 380 -51.65 -23.89 -25.50
N ALA A 381 -52.46 -23.80 -26.57
CA ALA A 381 -53.55 -24.71 -26.96
C ALA A 381 -54.71 -24.79 -25.95
N SER A 382 -55.76 -25.54 -26.29
CA SER A 382 -57.08 -25.62 -25.65
C SER A 382 -57.14 -25.89 -24.13
N ASN A 383 -55.99 -25.92 -23.44
CA ASN A 383 -55.78 -26.57 -22.16
C ASN A 383 -55.22 -25.64 -21.05
N THR A 384 -55.35 -24.32 -21.16
CA THR A 384 -54.77 -23.36 -20.19
C THR A 384 -55.80 -22.79 -19.22
N ALA A 385 -55.33 -22.25 -18.08
CA ALA A 385 -56.21 -21.60 -17.09
C ALA A 385 -56.85 -20.32 -17.63
N ILE A 386 -56.20 -19.65 -18.60
CA ILE A 386 -56.77 -18.56 -19.40
C ILE A 386 -56.30 -18.74 -20.85
N SER A 387 -57.19 -19.08 -21.79
CA SER A 387 -56.85 -19.25 -23.22
C SER A 387 -57.86 -18.56 -24.13
N THR A 388 -57.40 -18.16 -25.32
CA THR A 388 -58.24 -17.85 -26.48
C THR A 388 -57.90 -18.82 -27.61
N ASP A 389 -58.88 -19.54 -28.16
CA ASP A 389 -58.70 -20.29 -29.41
C ASP A 389 -58.63 -19.28 -30.58
N ASN A 390 -57.74 -19.49 -31.56
CA ASN A 390 -57.56 -18.68 -32.79
C ASN A 390 -56.97 -17.25 -32.69
N SER A 391 -56.12 -16.95 -31.70
CA SER A 391 -55.35 -15.70 -31.61
C SER A 391 -56.13 -14.36 -31.55
N PRO A 392 -57.10 -14.19 -30.64
CA PRO A 392 -57.50 -12.87 -30.16
C PRO A 392 -56.93 -12.53 -28.76
N SER A 393 -56.87 -11.23 -28.41
CA SER A 393 -56.01 -10.67 -27.34
C SER A 393 -56.52 -10.90 -25.89
N LEU A 394 -55.69 -11.53 -25.04
CA LEU A 394 -55.78 -11.38 -23.58
C LEU A 394 -55.04 -10.10 -23.16
N THR A 395 -55.75 -9.15 -22.56
CA THR A 395 -55.21 -7.86 -22.12
C THR A 395 -55.24 -7.75 -20.59
N LEU A 396 -54.08 -7.47 -20.00
CA LEU A 396 -53.96 -7.15 -18.57
C LEU A 396 -53.98 -5.62 -18.38
N TYR A 397 -55.04 -5.11 -17.79
CA TYR A 397 -55.25 -3.67 -17.59
C TYR A 397 -54.50 -3.15 -16.35
N ALA A 398 -54.41 -1.83 -16.22
CA ALA A 398 -53.78 -1.18 -15.08
C ALA A 398 -54.37 -1.69 -13.74
N GLY A 399 -53.52 -1.90 -12.74
CA GLY A 399 -53.94 -2.42 -11.42
C GLY A 399 -54.17 -3.94 -11.35
N CYS A 400 -54.19 -4.67 -12.47
CA CYS A 400 -54.40 -6.12 -12.46
C CYS A 400 -53.27 -6.86 -11.73
N THR A 401 -53.66 -7.77 -10.83
CA THR A 401 -52.73 -8.73 -10.20
C THR A 401 -53.01 -10.14 -10.67
N ILE A 402 -51.97 -10.77 -11.22
CA ILE A 402 -51.98 -12.20 -11.52
C ILE A 402 -51.26 -12.93 -10.40
N GLU A 403 -51.91 -13.95 -9.84
CA GLU A 403 -51.36 -14.77 -8.78
C GLU A 403 -51.34 -16.27 -9.16
N TYR A 404 -50.16 -16.88 -9.05
CA TYR A 404 -49.93 -18.31 -9.27
C TYR A 404 -49.80 -19.02 -7.92
N THR A 405 -50.80 -19.82 -7.54
CA THR A 405 -51.01 -20.30 -6.16
C THR A 405 -50.75 -21.81 -5.95
N SER A 406 -50.34 -22.56 -6.98
CA SER A 406 -50.30 -24.03 -6.90
C SER A 406 -49.34 -24.54 -5.81
N GLY A 407 -49.80 -25.52 -5.03
CA GLY A 407 -48.95 -26.28 -4.10
C GLY A 407 -47.98 -27.24 -4.79
N SER A 408 -48.26 -27.62 -6.04
CA SER A 408 -47.37 -28.40 -6.90
C SER A 408 -46.58 -27.48 -7.83
N SER A 409 -45.53 -28.00 -8.46
CA SER A 409 -44.76 -27.24 -9.46
C SER A 409 -45.67 -26.71 -10.56
N GLN A 410 -45.47 -25.44 -10.93
CA GLN A 410 -46.38 -24.71 -11.80
C GLN A 410 -45.60 -23.84 -12.79
N THR A 411 -45.90 -24.00 -14.08
CA THR A 411 -45.39 -23.14 -15.15
C THR A 411 -46.10 -21.80 -15.10
N VAL A 412 -45.30 -20.73 -15.02
CA VAL A 412 -45.76 -19.35 -15.14
C VAL A 412 -45.62 -18.96 -16.61
N THR A 413 -46.67 -18.41 -17.18
CA THR A 413 -46.70 -18.13 -18.61
C THR A 413 -45.88 -16.89 -18.94
N PRO A 414 -44.91 -16.98 -19.85
CA PRO A 414 -44.14 -15.82 -20.24
C PRO A 414 -45.03 -14.76 -20.90
N ARG A 415 -44.98 -13.53 -20.38
CA ARG A 415 -45.71 -12.37 -20.93
C ARG A 415 -44.94 -11.08 -20.70
N THR A 416 -45.04 -10.14 -21.63
CA THR A 416 -44.37 -8.83 -21.58
C THR A 416 -45.26 -7.70 -21.05
N ASP A 417 -46.47 -8.02 -20.59
CA ASP A 417 -47.48 -7.04 -20.18
C ASP A 417 -48.03 -7.24 -18.76
N TYR A 418 -47.38 -8.08 -17.93
CA TYR A 418 -47.77 -8.21 -16.53
C TYR A 418 -47.70 -6.85 -15.83
N LYS A 419 -48.75 -6.52 -15.05
CA LYS A 419 -48.74 -5.31 -14.20
C LYS A 419 -48.21 -5.65 -12.82
N HIS A 420 -48.96 -6.48 -12.10
CA HIS A 420 -48.56 -7.06 -10.82
C HIS A 420 -48.55 -8.60 -10.96
N LEU A 421 -47.45 -9.23 -10.56
CA LEU A 421 -47.29 -10.69 -10.58
C LEU A 421 -46.93 -11.18 -9.19
N THR A 422 -47.73 -12.09 -8.65
CA THR A 422 -47.51 -12.75 -7.37
C THR A 422 -47.35 -14.25 -7.58
N LEU A 423 -46.29 -14.81 -7.02
CA LEU A 423 -46.02 -16.24 -7.00
C LEU A 423 -46.18 -16.72 -5.57
N SER A 424 -47.09 -17.65 -5.31
CA SER A 424 -47.40 -18.15 -3.97
C SER A 424 -47.63 -19.68 -3.99
N GLY A 425 -47.83 -20.28 -2.81
CA GLY A 425 -47.93 -21.73 -2.66
C GLY A 425 -46.59 -22.45 -2.60
N ALA A 426 -46.59 -23.70 -2.17
CA ALA A 426 -45.38 -24.47 -1.88
C ALA A 426 -44.60 -24.94 -3.12
N GLY A 427 -45.25 -25.03 -4.29
CA GLY A 427 -44.66 -25.61 -5.48
C GLY A 427 -43.74 -24.66 -6.24
N THR A 428 -42.69 -25.20 -6.87
CA THR A 428 -41.75 -24.41 -7.67
C THR A 428 -42.44 -23.80 -8.89
N LYS A 429 -42.31 -22.49 -9.08
CA LYS A 429 -42.80 -21.75 -10.23
C LYS A 429 -41.73 -21.73 -11.31
N SER A 430 -42.09 -21.97 -12.58
CA SER A 430 -41.11 -22.01 -13.69
C SER A 430 -41.46 -21.00 -14.78
N ILE A 431 -40.57 -20.07 -15.09
CA ILE A 431 -40.72 -19.09 -16.20
C ILE A 431 -39.72 -19.43 -17.29
N GLY A 432 -40.20 -19.96 -18.42
CA GLY A 432 -39.32 -20.44 -19.51
C GLY A 432 -39.04 -19.46 -20.65
N GLY A 433 -39.68 -18.28 -20.66
CA GLY A 433 -39.56 -17.30 -21.74
C GLY A 433 -39.48 -15.87 -21.22
N ASN A 434 -39.26 -14.93 -22.14
CA ASN A 434 -39.09 -13.52 -21.78
C ASN A 434 -40.37 -12.96 -21.13
N THR A 435 -40.21 -12.35 -19.95
CA THR A 435 -41.32 -11.85 -19.13
C THR A 435 -41.02 -10.43 -18.67
N THR A 436 -42.00 -9.52 -18.76
CA THR A 436 -41.88 -8.14 -18.29
C THR A 436 -42.99 -7.84 -17.29
N ILE A 437 -42.62 -7.34 -16.12
CA ILE A 437 -43.51 -6.94 -15.03
C ILE A 437 -43.37 -5.43 -14.81
N ALA A 438 -44.47 -4.70 -14.97
CA ALA A 438 -44.46 -3.24 -14.92
C ALA A 438 -44.30 -2.68 -13.50
N ASN A 439 -45.03 -3.22 -12.50
CA ASN A 439 -45.20 -2.55 -11.21
C ASN A 439 -44.68 -3.36 -10.02
N THR A 440 -45.22 -4.54 -9.72
CA THR A 440 -44.76 -5.32 -8.56
C THR A 440 -44.58 -6.78 -8.91
N PHE A 441 -43.45 -7.36 -8.50
CA PHE A 441 -43.15 -8.78 -8.64
C PHE A 441 -42.88 -9.39 -7.27
N THR A 442 -43.83 -10.19 -6.77
CA THR A 442 -43.74 -10.85 -5.47
C THR A 442 -43.44 -12.33 -5.66
N ILE A 443 -42.29 -12.77 -5.17
CA ILE A 443 -41.81 -14.15 -5.22
C ILE A 443 -41.99 -14.77 -3.84
N GLY A 444 -43.18 -15.29 -3.57
CA GLY A 444 -43.55 -16.02 -2.36
C GLY A 444 -43.55 -17.54 -2.52
N ALA A 445 -43.02 -18.06 -3.63
CA ALA A 445 -42.81 -19.49 -3.92
C ALA A 445 -41.44 -19.68 -4.58
N PRO A 446 -40.76 -20.83 -4.44
CA PRO A 446 -39.51 -21.10 -5.15
C PRO A 446 -39.67 -20.87 -6.65
N LEU A 447 -38.74 -20.19 -7.31
CA LEU A 447 -38.85 -19.78 -8.71
C LEU A 447 -37.65 -20.31 -9.52
N SER A 448 -37.91 -21.05 -10.59
CA SER A 448 -36.94 -21.42 -11.62
C SER A 448 -37.15 -20.56 -12.86
N VAL A 449 -36.08 -19.97 -13.39
CA VAL A 449 -36.11 -19.05 -14.52
C VAL A 449 -35.22 -19.56 -15.64
N SER A 450 -35.80 -19.77 -16.82
CA SER A 450 -35.10 -20.13 -18.06
C SER A 450 -35.37 -19.22 -19.26
N GLY A 451 -35.92 -18.03 -19.00
CA GLY A 451 -35.93 -16.89 -19.93
C GLY A 451 -35.54 -15.59 -19.22
N ASN A 452 -35.53 -14.47 -19.93
CA ASN A 452 -35.20 -13.18 -19.31
C ASN A 452 -36.40 -12.60 -18.55
N ILE A 453 -36.18 -12.09 -17.34
CA ILE A 453 -37.21 -11.38 -16.57
C ILE A 453 -36.84 -9.90 -16.48
N THR A 454 -37.75 -9.01 -16.90
CA THR A 454 -37.63 -7.57 -16.75
C THR A 454 -38.62 -7.07 -15.70
N ALA A 455 -38.12 -6.65 -14.54
CA ALA A 455 -38.92 -6.07 -13.47
C ALA A 455 -38.72 -4.55 -13.44
N ASN A 456 -39.70 -3.81 -13.95
CA ASN A 456 -39.66 -2.35 -14.02
C ASN A 456 -39.98 -1.69 -12.66
N GLY A 457 -40.74 -2.37 -11.81
CA GLY A 457 -41.11 -1.88 -10.48
C GLY A 457 -40.55 -2.76 -9.34
N ASN A 458 -41.19 -2.72 -8.17
CA ASN A 458 -40.64 -3.29 -6.94
C ASN A 458 -40.65 -4.83 -6.96
N VAL A 459 -39.55 -5.46 -6.55
CA VAL A 459 -39.38 -6.91 -6.50
C VAL A 459 -39.24 -7.38 -5.05
N ALA A 460 -40.11 -8.26 -4.58
CA ALA A 460 -40.04 -8.87 -3.25
C ALA A 460 -39.65 -10.35 -3.37
N VAL A 461 -38.44 -10.70 -2.92
CA VAL A 461 -37.85 -12.05 -3.01
C VAL A 461 -37.95 -12.75 -1.65
N ASN A 462 -39.08 -13.42 -1.42
CA ASN A 462 -39.40 -14.08 -0.16
C ASN A 462 -39.22 -15.60 -0.21
N GLN A 463 -38.86 -16.16 -1.37
CA GLN A 463 -38.52 -17.56 -1.59
C GLN A 463 -37.34 -17.68 -2.57
N PRO A 464 -36.62 -18.83 -2.59
CA PRO A 464 -35.45 -19.01 -3.44
C PRO A 464 -35.74 -18.86 -4.93
N VAL A 465 -34.84 -18.20 -5.65
CA VAL A 465 -34.87 -18.04 -7.11
C VAL A 465 -33.65 -18.72 -7.71
N THR A 466 -33.84 -19.51 -8.77
CA THR A 466 -32.77 -20.12 -9.56
C THR A 466 -32.90 -19.66 -11.01
N ILE A 467 -31.91 -18.90 -11.48
CA ILE A 467 -31.81 -18.45 -12.86
C ILE A 467 -30.84 -19.37 -13.58
N THR A 468 -31.31 -20.02 -14.65
CA THR A 468 -30.45 -20.86 -15.49
C THR A 468 -29.41 -20.01 -16.22
N SER A 469 -28.22 -20.59 -16.43
CA SER A 469 -27.09 -19.92 -17.07
C SER A 469 -27.48 -19.32 -18.43
N GLY A 470 -26.97 -18.12 -18.73
CA GLY A 470 -27.28 -17.36 -19.94
C GLY A 470 -28.53 -16.46 -19.87
N ASN A 471 -29.36 -16.60 -18.83
CA ASN A 471 -30.56 -15.76 -18.65
C ASN A 471 -30.32 -14.61 -17.66
N ASN A 472 -31.13 -13.55 -17.81
CA ASN A 472 -30.99 -12.31 -17.05
C ASN A 472 -32.25 -11.96 -16.24
N LEU A 473 -32.04 -11.42 -15.03
CA LEU A 473 -33.04 -10.67 -14.27
C LEU A 473 -32.66 -9.18 -14.32
N TYR A 474 -33.44 -8.38 -15.04
CA TYR A 474 -33.29 -6.93 -15.13
C TYR A 474 -34.12 -6.24 -14.05
N LEU A 475 -33.49 -5.38 -13.27
CA LEU A 475 -34.06 -4.67 -12.13
C LEU A 475 -33.96 -3.16 -12.34
N TYR A 476 -35.09 -2.45 -12.40
CA TYR A 476 -35.12 -0.99 -12.57
C TYR A 476 -35.54 -0.22 -11.30
N SER A 477 -36.17 -0.88 -10.33
CA SER A 477 -36.63 -0.26 -9.07
C SER A 477 -36.04 -0.98 -7.85
N THR A 478 -36.74 -0.93 -6.71
CA THR A 478 -36.31 -1.52 -5.43
C THR A 478 -36.49 -3.03 -5.40
N MET A 479 -35.57 -3.70 -4.70
CA MET A 479 -35.64 -5.12 -4.35
C MET A 479 -35.68 -5.21 -2.82
N SER A 480 -36.52 -6.10 -2.32
CA SER A 480 -36.65 -6.43 -0.91
C SER A 480 -36.83 -7.93 -0.74
N GLY A 481 -36.83 -8.40 0.51
CA GLY A 481 -36.98 -9.81 0.85
C GLY A 481 -35.77 -10.34 1.62
N SER A 482 -35.77 -11.65 1.84
CA SER A 482 -34.75 -12.35 2.64
C SER A 482 -34.23 -13.62 1.97
N SER A 483 -34.70 -13.94 0.77
CA SER A 483 -34.38 -15.19 0.09
C SER A 483 -33.33 -15.05 -0.99
N GLN A 484 -32.69 -16.18 -1.28
CA GLN A 484 -31.54 -16.31 -2.16
C GLN A 484 -31.93 -16.25 -3.64
N ILE A 485 -31.13 -15.57 -4.46
CA ILE A 485 -31.15 -15.70 -5.92
C ILE A 485 -29.85 -16.38 -6.32
N THR A 486 -29.96 -17.47 -7.08
CA THR A 486 -28.84 -18.33 -7.48
C THR A 486 -28.74 -18.44 -8.99
N GLY A 487 -27.51 -18.51 -9.53
CA GLY A 487 -27.25 -18.65 -10.96
C GLY A 487 -27.56 -17.41 -11.80
N GLY A 488 -27.36 -17.52 -13.11
CA GLY A 488 -27.69 -16.50 -14.12
C GLY A 488 -27.04 -15.13 -13.89
N THR A 489 -27.58 -14.11 -14.57
CA THR A 489 -27.08 -12.72 -14.46
C THR A 489 -28.15 -11.81 -13.88
N ILE A 490 -27.77 -10.95 -12.93
CA ILE A 490 -28.61 -9.85 -12.46
C ILE A 490 -28.09 -8.55 -13.07
N GLN A 491 -28.97 -7.82 -13.77
CA GLN A 491 -28.67 -6.50 -14.30
C GLN A 491 -29.45 -5.43 -13.55
N ILE A 492 -28.73 -4.55 -12.87
CA ILE A 492 -29.29 -3.45 -12.09
C ILE A 492 -29.20 -2.18 -12.93
N LEU A 493 -30.36 -1.67 -13.34
CA LEU A 493 -30.52 -0.59 -14.31
C LEU A 493 -31.35 0.57 -13.72
N GLY A 494 -31.47 1.67 -14.46
CA GLY A 494 -32.36 2.79 -14.14
C GLY A 494 -31.72 3.92 -13.32
N SER A 495 -32.54 4.86 -12.84
CA SER A 495 -32.09 6.10 -12.18
C SER A 495 -32.84 6.47 -10.89
N ALA A 496 -33.78 5.64 -10.43
CA ALA A 496 -34.50 5.87 -9.17
C ALA A 496 -33.59 5.68 -7.93
N THR A 497 -34.13 5.84 -6.71
CA THR A 497 -33.43 5.71 -5.40
C THR A 497 -32.52 4.48 -5.29
N GLN A 498 -31.51 4.51 -4.42
CA GLN A 498 -30.54 3.40 -4.23
C GLN A 498 -31.22 2.03 -4.08
N LEU A 499 -30.68 1.00 -4.77
CA LEU A 499 -31.17 -0.38 -4.71
C LEU A 499 -30.45 -1.18 -3.62
N ASN A 500 -31.21 -1.90 -2.79
CA ASN A 500 -30.69 -2.83 -1.81
C ASN A 500 -30.75 -4.28 -2.34
N LEU A 501 -29.61 -4.95 -2.40
CA LEU A 501 -29.46 -6.31 -2.93
C LEU A 501 -29.46 -7.34 -1.79
N VAL A 502 -30.35 -8.34 -1.88
CA VAL A 502 -30.54 -9.40 -0.87
C VAL A 502 -29.98 -10.76 -1.35
N THR A 503 -29.24 -10.80 -2.44
CA THR A 503 -28.96 -12.05 -3.17
C THR A 503 -27.75 -12.80 -2.66
N THR A 504 -27.74 -14.12 -2.80
CA THR A 504 -26.58 -14.99 -2.47
C THR A 504 -26.34 -15.99 -3.61
N ASP A 505 -25.17 -15.91 -4.26
CA ASP A 505 -24.64 -16.87 -5.24
C ASP A 505 -25.17 -16.76 -6.69
N VAL A 506 -25.03 -15.57 -7.29
CA VAL A 506 -25.40 -15.30 -8.70
C VAL A 506 -24.19 -15.39 -9.64
N SER A 507 -24.36 -15.90 -10.86
CA SER A 507 -23.20 -16.04 -11.76
C SER A 507 -22.58 -14.69 -12.11
N ASN A 508 -23.40 -13.69 -12.46
CA ASN A 508 -22.91 -12.34 -12.75
C ASN A 508 -23.82 -11.26 -12.15
N ILE A 509 -23.23 -10.15 -11.71
CA ILE A 509 -23.91 -8.90 -11.36
C ILE A 509 -23.38 -7.80 -12.29
N ILE A 510 -24.28 -7.13 -13.00
CA ILE A 510 -23.97 -5.96 -13.82
C ILE A 510 -24.71 -4.77 -13.23
N LEU A 511 -23.98 -3.76 -12.77
CA LEU A 511 -24.52 -2.51 -12.25
C LEU A 511 -24.32 -1.39 -13.28
N ASN A 512 -25.42 -0.84 -13.79
CA ASN A 512 -25.42 0.35 -14.64
C ASN A 512 -26.54 1.30 -14.17
N ARG A 513 -26.34 1.89 -12.99
CA ARG A 513 -27.34 2.73 -12.30
C ARG A 513 -26.66 3.86 -11.56
N LEU A 514 -26.99 5.11 -11.90
CA LEU A 514 -26.35 6.31 -11.33
C LEU A 514 -26.35 6.37 -9.80
N ASN A 515 -27.47 6.03 -9.14
CA ASN A 515 -27.60 6.04 -7.67
C ASN A 515 -27.02 4.79 -6.99
N GLY A 516 -26.43 3.89 -7.76
CA GLY A 516 -25.73 2.72 -7.23
C GLY A 516 -26.62 1.64 -6.61
N CYS A 517 -25.96 0.72 -5.91
CA CYS A 517 -26.54 -0.41 -5.22
C CYS A 517 -25.80 -0.65 -3.90
N ALA A 518 -26.49 -1.12 -2.86
CA ALA A 518 -25.89 -1.56 -1.60
C ALA A 518 -26.32 -2.98 -1.25
N ILE A 519 -25.46 -3.72 -0.55
CA ILE A 519 -25.82 -5.03 -0.01
C ILE A 519 -26.71 -4.83 1.23
N SER A 520 -27.93 -5.36 1.20
CA SER A 520 -28.81 -5.42 2.37
C SER A 520 -28.84 -6.79 3.05
N GLY A 521 -28.50 -7.86 2.33
CA GLY A 521 -28.34 -9.21 2.89
C GLY A 521 -27.15 -9.33 3.83
N THR A 522 -26.88 -10.53 4.36
CA THR A 522 -25.67 -10.81 5.16
C THR A 522 -24.43 -10.91 4.30
N SER A 523 -24.57 -11.50 3.12
CA SER A 523 -23.49 -11.71 2.15
C SER A 523 -24.03 -11.75 0.72
N VAL A 524 -23.19 -11.41 -0.24
CA VAL A 524 -23.43 -11.62 -1.69
C VAL A 524 -22.24 -12.40 -2.23
N LYS A 525 -22.52 -13.41 -3.07
CA LYS A 525 -21.50 -14.14 -3.82
C LYS A 525 -21.78 -14.00 -5.30
N THR A 526 -20.74 -13.71 -6.10
CA THR A 526 -20.86 -13.63 -7.54
C THR A 526 -19.64 -14.13 -8.31
N GLY A 527 -19.82 -14.56 -9.56
CA GLY A 527 -18.73 -14.80 -10.50
C GLY A 527 -18.12 -13.51 -10.99
N LEU A 528 -18.82 -12.81 -11.88
CA LEU A 528 -18.43 -11.50 -12.40
C LEU A 528 -19.21 -10.39 -11.68
N LEU A 529 -18.51 -9.39 -11.13
CA LEU A 529 -19.08 -8.10 -10.75
C LEU A 529 -18.62 -7.03 -11.75
N ASN A 530 -19.53 -6.51 -12.57
CA ASN A 530 -19.25 -5.45 -13.54
C ASN A 530 -19.99 -4.15 -13.17
N ILE A 531 -19.26 -3.14 -12.73
CA ILE A 531 -19.81 -1.83 -12.34
C ILE A 531 -19.56 -0.81 -13.45
N VAL A 532 -20.56 -0.63 -14.30
CA VAL A 532 -20.54 0.33 -15.43
C VAL A 532 -20.77 1.76 -14.93
N ASN A 533 -21.70 1.96 -13.99
CA ASN A 533 -22.04 3.29 -13.46
C ASN A 533 -22.66 3.22 -12.05
N GLY A 534 -22.35 4.22 -11.21
CA GLY A 534 -22.80 4.41 -9.83
C GLY A 534 -22.10 3.51 -8.79
N PRO A 535 -22.20 3.83 -7.49
CA PRO A 535 -21.46 3.12 -6.44
C PRO A 535 -22.06 1.74 -6.12
N PHE A 536 -21.21 0.74 -5.88
CA PHE A 536 -21.60 -0.54 -5.28
C PHE A 536 -21.08 -0.59 -3.83
N SER A 537 -21.97 -0.56 -2.84
CA SER A 537 -21.60 -0.47 -1.42
C SER A 537 -21.74 -1.81 -0.70
N ILE A 538 -20.65 -2.31 -0.14
CA ILE A 538 -20.63 -3.53 0.68
C ILE A 538 -21.23 -3.27 2.07
N GLY A 539 -21.00 -2.08 2.64
CA GLY A 539 -21.42 -1.75 4.02
C GLY A 539 -20.84 -2.71 5.06
N SER A 540 -21.58 -3.04 6.12
CA SER A 540 -21.13 -4.00 7.16
C SER A 540 -21.30 -5.48 6.78
N LYS A 541 -21.34 -5.79 5.47
CA LYS A 541 -21.70 -7.12 4.93
C LYS A 541 -20.50 -7.78 4.23
N SER A 542 -20.73 -8.98 3.69
CA SER A 542 -19.71 -9.72 2.95
C SER A 542 -19.97 -9.75 1.44
N LEU A 543 -18.92 -9.58 0.64
CA LEU A 543 -18.95 -9.77 -0.81
C LEU A 543 -17.92 -10.83 -1.22
N GLU A 544 -18.34 -11.90 -1.87
CA GLU A 544 -17.47 -12.91 -2.48
C GLU A 544 -17.47 -12.79 -4.01
N ILE A 545 -16.29 -12.69 -4.61
CA ILE A 545 -16.09 -12.63 -6.06
C ILE A 545 -15.27 -13.86 -6.47
N THR A 546 -15.81 -14.66 -7.41
CA THR A 546 -15.23 -15.96 -7.79
C THR A 546 -14.55 -15.98 -9.16
N ASN A 547 -14.73 -14.92 -9.98
CA ASN A 547 -14.14 -14.85 -11.33
C ASN A 547 -13.55 -13.48 -11.70
N GLU A 548 -14.32 -12.39 -11.75
CA GLU A 548 -13.79 -11.10 -12.25
C GLU A 548 -14.49 -9.90 -11.61
N LEU A 549 -13.72 -8.82 -11.40
CA LEU A 549 -14.22 -7.50 -11.02
C LEU A 549 -13.87 -6.49 -12.12
N ALA A 550 -14.89 -5.93 -12.77
CA ALA A 550 -14.77 -4.83 -13.72
C ALA A 550 -15.40 -3.55 -13.14
N GLY A 551 -14.76 -2.39 -13.37
CA GLY A 551 -15.27 -1.10 -12.87
C GLY A 551 -15.06 -0.87 -11.37
N GLY A 552 -14.02 -1.47 -10.78
CA GLY A 552 -13.76 -1.44 -9.34
C GLY A 552 -13.64 -0.05 -8.71
N ALA A 553 -13.38 1.02 -9.48
CA ALA A 553 -13.34 2.40 -8.97
C ALA A 553 -14.64 2.86 -8.29
N ASN A 554 -15.76 2.20 -8.57
CA ASN A 554 -17.05 2.49 -7.94
C ASN A 554 -17.43 1.48 -6.84
N LEU A 555 -16.54 0.55 -6.47
CA LEU A 555 -16.76 -0.37 -5.35
C LEU A 555 -16.33 0.33 -4.04
N SER A 556 -17.27 0.46 -3.10
CA SER A 556 -17.02 1.07 -1.79
C SER A 556 -17.21 0.06 -0.65
N ALA A 557 -16.32 0.13 0.33
CA ALA A 557 -16.33 -0.70 1.52
C ALA A 557 -16.05 0.16 2.77
N THR A 558 -16.25 -0.41 3.95
CA THR A 558 -15.95 0.21 5.24
C THR A 558 -15.11 -0.72 6.10
N SER A 559 -14.62 -0.23 7.23
CA SER A 559 -13.94 -1.00 8.30
C SER A 559 -14.78 -2.15 8.90
N ALA A 560 -16.07 -2.28 8.53
CA ALA A 560 -16.94 -3.41 8.88
C ALA A 560 -17.18 -4.39 7.71
N SER A 561 -16.70 -4.08 6.51
CA SER A 561 -16.90 -4.91 5.31
C SER A 561 -16.01 -6.15 5.29
N THR A 562 -16.52 -7.24 4.72
CA THR A 562 -15.73 -8.43 4.37
C THR A 562 -15.68 -8.61 2.85
N LEU A 563 -14.49 -8.74 2.28
CA LEU A 563 -14.29 -9.03 0.86
C LEU A 563 -13.59 -10.38 0.70
N ILE A 564 -14.18 -11.28 -0.06
CA ILE A 564 -13.68 -12.63 -0.32
C ILE A 564 -13.41 -12.75 -1.82
N VAL A 565 -12.23 -13.23 -2.19
CA VAL A 565 -11.88 -13.55 -3.58
C VAL A 565 -11.59 -15.05 -3.64
N SER A 566 -12.39 -15.79 -4.41
CA SER A 566 -12.28 -17.25 -4.53
C SER A 566 -12.29 -17.68 -6.00
N GLY A 567 -12.26 -18.98 -6.29
CA GLY A 567 -12.36 -19.52 -7.65
C GLY A 567 -11.10 -19.35 -8.52
N SER A 568 -11.25 -19.55 -9.83
CA SER A 568 -10.16 -19.53 -10.83
C SER A 568 -9.99 -18.18 -11.54
N ALA A 569 -10.49 -17.11 -10.93
CA ALA A 569 -10.44 -15.72 -11.39
C ALA A 569 -9.08 -15.30 -11.95
N LEU A 570 -9.02 -14.42 -12.96
CA LEU A 570 -7.78 -13.69 -13.29
C LEU A 570 -7.28 -12.96 -12.03
N SER A 571 -5.98 -12.66 -11.93
CA SER A 571 -5.38 -11.99 -10.76
C SER A 571 -6.23 -10.78 -10.33
N PHE A 572 -6.78 -10.82 -9.11
CA PHE A 572 -7.72 -9.80 -8.65
C PHE A 572 -6.98 -8.52 -8.25
N ASN A 573 -7.28 -7.40 -8.90
CA ASN A 573 -6.71 -6.11 -8.53
C ASN A 573 -7.62 -5.40 -7.53
N MET A 574 -7.12 -5.17 -6.32
CA MET A 574 -7.88 -4.47 -5.28
C MET A 574 -8.13 -3.03 -5.70
N PRO A 575 -9.38 -2.54 -5.71
CA PRO A 575 -9.67 -1.16 -6.10
C PRO A 575 -9.03 -0.16 -5.13
N GLY A 576 -8.34 0.85 -5.64
CA GLY A 576 -7.65 1.86 -4.81
C GLY A 576 -8.57 2.74 -3.96
N GLN A 577 -9.87 2.79 -4.25
CA GLN A 577 -10.86 3.48 -3.41
C GLN A 577 -11.18 2.72 -2.10
N ILE A 578 -10.83 1.44 -2.02
CA ILE A 578 -10.98 0.65 -0.79
C ILE A 578 -9.76 0.88 0.08
N THR A 579 -9.86 1.82 1.01
CA THR A 579 -8.78 2.16 1.96
C THR A 579 -8.88 1.38 3.27
N GLU A 580 -10.04 0.82 3.60
CA GLU A 580 -10.27 0.04 4.82
C GLU A 580 -11.23 -1.15 4.60
N LEU A 581 -10.95 -2.29 5.25
CA LEU A 581 -11.85 -3.44 5.36
C LEU A 581 -11.75 -4.06 6.76
N HIS A 582 -12.82 -4.72 7.19
CA HIS A 582 -12.73 -5.62 8.33
C HIS A 582 -11.93 -6.86 7.96
N THR A 583 -12.36 -7.61 6.94
CA THR A 583 -11.73 -8.87 6.56
C THR A 583 -11.48 -8.90 5.06
N PHE A 584 -10.26 -9.23 4.64
CA PHE A 584 -9.97 -9.68 3.28
C PHE A 584 -9.62 -11.16 3.29
N GLN A 585 -10.30 -11.96 2.47
CA GLN A 585 -10.03 -13.38 2.31
C GLN A 585 -9.67 -13.71 0.87
N LEU A 586 -8.56 -14.41 0.68
CA LEU A 586 -8.09 -14.89 -0.62
C LEU A 586 -8.05 -16.43 -0.64
N SER A 587 -8.87 -17.02 -1.50
CA SER A 587 -8.97 -18.47 -1.74
C SER A 587 -8.71 -18.83 -3.21
N SER A 588 -8.33 -17.87 -4.06
CA SER A 588 -8.04 -18.07 -5.49
C SER A 588 -6.57 -18.39 -5.73
N SER A 589 -6.25 -19.37 -6.58
CA SER A 589 -4.87 -19.73 -6.94
C SER A 589 -4.12 -18.65 -7.73
N ASN A 590 -4.85 -17.77 -8.44
CA ASN A 590 -4.25 -16.73 -9.29
C ASN A 590 -3.88 -15.46 -8.53
N GLY A 591 -4.15 -15.43 -7.23
CA GLY A 591 -3.73 -14.35 -6.34
C GLY A 591 -4.54 -13.07 -6.47
N ALA A 592 -4.13 -12.06 -5.71
CA ALA A 592 -4.67 -10.71 -5.74
C ALA A 592 -3.52 -9.70 -5.61
N THR A 593 -3.67 -8.51 -6.15
CA THR A 593 -2.65 -7.44 -6.12
C THR A 593 -3.26 -6.16 -5.57
N LEU A 594 -2.52 -5.49 -4.68
CA LEU A 594 -2.88 -4.21 -4.11
C LEU A 594 -2.51 -3.07 -5.07
N HIS A 595 -3.39 -2.07 -5.24
CA HIS A 595 -3.18 -0.89 -6.09
C HIS A 595 -3.17 0.45 -5.32
N ASP A 596 -3.44 0.45 -4.02
CA ASP A 596 -3.32 1.61 -3.13
C ASP A 596 -3.16 1.16 -1.68
N ASN A 597 -2.92 2.07 -0.74
CA ASN A 597 -2.79 1.74 0.68
C ASN A 597 -4.09 1.17 1.25
N LEU A 598 -3.97 0.10 2.06
CA LEU A 598 -5.11 -0.60 2.62
C LEU A 598 -4.92 -0.90 4.10
N ALA A 599 -5.93 -0.58 4.90
CA ALA A 599 -6.08 -1.01 6.29
C ALA A 599 -7.01 -2.23 6.40
N LEU A 600 -6.58 -3.28 7.09
CA LEU A 600 -7.34 -4.51 7.33
C LEU A 600 -7.41 -4.85 8.82
N THR A 601 -8.54 -5.34 9.30
CA THR A 601 -8.58 -6.01 10.61
C THR A 601 -8.08 -7.45 10.50
N ASN A 602 -8.59 -8.24 9.56
CA ASN A 602 -8.23 -9.64 9.37
C ASN A 602 -7.81 -9.91 7.92
N LEU A 603 -6.73 -10.68 7.76
CA LEU A 603 -6.25 -11.15 6.46
C LEU A 603 -6.24 -12.69 6.43
N ASN A 604 -7.10 -13.29 5.63
CA ASN A 604 -7.25 -14.75 5.54
C ASN A 604 -6.75 -15.27 4.18
N LEU A 605 -5.57 -15.89 4.15
CA LEU A 605 -4.94 -16.41 2.94
C LEU A 605 -5.09 -17.93 2.87
N GLN A 606 -6.17 -18.40 2.23
CA GLN A 606 -6.43 -19.82 2.05
C GLN A 606 -5.64 -20.41 0.87
N ASN A 607 -5.51 -19.70 -0.26
CA ASN A 607 -4.77 -20.11 -1.46
C ASN A 607 -4.31 -18.89 -2.28
N GLY A 608 -3.31 -19.04 -3.15
CA GLY A 608 -2.75 -17.98 -4.00
C GLY A 608 -1.89 -16.96 -3.26
N THR A 609 -1.39 -15.96 -4.00
CA THR A 609 -0.51 -14.90 -3.48
C THR A 609 -1.23 -13.56 -3.41
N PHE A 610 -1.19 -12.88 -2.25
CA PHE A 610 -1.63 -11.49 -2.14
C PHE A 610 -0.42 -10.54 -2.28
N ASN A 611 -0.26 -9.93 -3.45
CA ASN A 611 0.86 -9.05 -3.80
C ASN A 611 0.63 -7.62 -3.28
N VAL A 612 1.50 -7.15 -2.39
CA VAL A 612 1.43 -5.81 -1.80
C VAL A 612 2.05 -4.73 -2.71
N GLY A 613 3.06 -5.10 -3.52
CA GLY A 613 3.71 -4.19 -4.46
C GLY A 613 4.48 -3.05 -3.77
N ILE A 614 4.28 -1.81 -4.21
CA ILE A 614 4.91 -0.59 -3.64
C ILE A 614 4.06 0.08 -2.55
N TYR A 615 2.90 -0.51 -2.22
CA TYR A 615 1.91 0.12 -1.35
C TYR A 615 2.09 -0.30 0.11
N THR A 616 1.34 0.37 0.99
CA THR A 616 1.29 0.08 2.42
C THR A 616 0.11 -0.80 2.76
N LEU A 617 0.38 -1.98 3.33
CA LEU A 617 -0.63 -2.81 3.97
C LEU A 617 -0.58 -2.59 5.49
N THR A 618 -1.66 -2.08 6.07
CA THR A 618 -1.81 -1.88 7.52
C THR A 618 -2.72 -2.94 8.11
N LEU A 619 -2.27 -3.69 9.12
CA LEU A 619 -3.01 -4.78 9.76
C LEU A 619 -3.29 -4.46 11.22
N TYR A 620 -4.55 -4.53 11.64
CA TYR A 620 -4.97 -4.31 13.03
C TYR A 620 -5.20 -5.61 13.81
N GLY A 621 -5.44 -6.73 13.14
CA GLY A 621 -5.69 -8.06 13.72
C GLY A 621 -4.90 -9.17 13.02
N GLN A 622 -5.45 -10.39 12.92
CA GLN A 622 -4.66 -11.58 12.56
C GLN A 622 -4.48 -11.79 11.05
N ILE A 623 -3.33 -12.38 10.70
CA ILE A 623 -3.13 -13.09 9.43
C ILE A 623 -3.39 -14.58 9.68
N SER A 624 -4.41 -15.16 9.05
CA SER A 624 -4.68 -16.59 9.06
C SER A 624 -4.29 -17.21 7.72
N ARG A 625 -3.57 -18.34 7.72
CA ARG A 625 -3.03 -18.96 6.50
C ARG A 625 -3.32 -20.45 6.49
N VAL A 626 -3.72 -20.95 5.32
CA VAL A 626 -3.82 -22.40 5.05
C VAL A 626 -2.77 -22.80 4.02
N SER A 627 -2.87 -22.29 2.78
CA SER A 627 -1.88 -22.52 1.72
C SER A 627 -1.49 -21.25 0.94
N GLY A 628 -2.13 -20.10 1.25
CA GLY A 628 -1.83 -18.83 0.58
C GLY A 628 -0.55 -18.15 1.08
N THR A 629 0.01 -17.28 0.24
CA THR A 629 1.24 -16.51 0.51
C THR A 629 0.99 -15.01 0.47
N LEU A 630 1.76 -14.25 1.25
CA LEU A 630 1.78 -12.79 1.17
C LEU A 630 2.95 -12.41 0.26
N GLY A 631 2.66 -11.92 -0.93
CA GLY A 631 3.65 -11.50 -1.92
C GLY A 631 4.17 -10.10 -1.58
N THR A 632 5.35 -10.03 -1.01
CA THR A 632 6.03 -8.76 -0.72
C THR A 632 7.36 -8.70 -1.45
N THR A 633 7.85 -7.48 -1.61
CA THR A 633 9.12 -7.17 -2.28
C THR A 633 9.89 -6.17 -1.42
N SER A 634 11.15 -5.89 -1.80
CA SER A 634 11.97 -4.85 -1.17
C SER A 634 11.40 -3.43 -1.28
N SER A 635 10.33 -3.20 -2.06
CA SER A 635 9.59 -1.93 -2.10
C SER A 635 8.26 -1.93 -1.31
N SER A 636 7.85 -3.08 -0.77
CA SER A 636 6.60 -3.20 -0.02
C SER A 636 6.71 -2.64 1.40
N THR A 637 5.62 -2.04 1.90
CA THR A 637 5.52 -1.62 3.31
C THR A 637 4.43 -2.41 4.03
N LEU A 638 4.78 -3.06 5.14
CA LEU A 638 3.86 -3.76 6.03
C LEU A 638 3.85 -3.07 7.39
N SER A 639 2.67 -2.67 7.87
CA SER A 639 2.49 -2.02 9.17
C SER A 639 1.52 -2.81 10.04
N ILE A 640 1.95 -3.22 11.24
CA ILE A 640 1.15 -4.00 12.18
C ILE A 640 0.78 -3.10 13.38
N GLN A 641 -0.52 -2.87 13.58
CA GLN A 641 -1.11 -1.97 14.59
C GLN A 641 -1.66 -2.73 15.81
N ALA A 642 -1.99 -2.03 16.89
CA ALA A 642 -2.45 -2.61 18.15
C ALA A 642 -3.96 -2.99 18.14
N GLY A 643 -4.29 -4.26 18.41
CA GLY A 643 -5.69 -4.70 18.55
C GLY A 643 -5.93 -6.22 18.47
N HIS A 644 -5.63 -6.96 19.55
CA HIS A 644 -5.91 -8.40 19.75
C HIS A 644 -5.21 -9.42 18.81
N VAL A 645 -4.63 -10.44 19.48
CA VAL A 645 -4.05 -11.73 19.01
C VAL A 645 -2.66 -11.72 18.34
N ASN A 646 -1.88 -12.79 18.55
CA ASN A 646 -0.58 -13.04 17.91
C ASN A 646 -0.76 -13.13 16.39
N THR A 647 0.10 -12.45 15.63
CA THR A 647 0.12 -12.53 14.16
C THR A 647 1.37 -13.31 13.76
N ASP A 648 1.19 -14.38 12.98
CA ASP A 648 2.30 -15.19 12.49
C ASP A 648 2.71 -14.71 11.10
N LEU A 649 3.93 -14.17 10.98
CA LEU A 649 4.44 -13.67 9.70
C LEU A 649 4.92 -14.83 8.80
N PRO A 650 4.59 -14.82 7.49
CA PRO A 650 5.17 -15.73 6.49
C PRO A 650 6.68 -15.53 6.31
N PRO A 651 7.40 -16.53 5.76
CA PRO A 651 8.65 -16.25 5.06
C PRO A 651 8.42 -15.24 3.94
N MET A 652 9.17 -14.15 3.94
CA MET A 652 8.95 -13.02 3.04
C MET A 652 10.17 -12.09 2.94
N THR A 653 10.24 -11.33 1.85
CA THR A 653 11.17 -10.20 1.67
C THR A 653 10.35 -8.91 1.61
N VAL A 654 10.59 -7.97 2.53
CA VAL A 654 9.82 -6.71 2.64
C VAL A 654 10.73 -5.50 2.76
N GLY A 655 10.38 -4.40 2.09
CA GLY A 655 11.11 -3.15 2.15
C GLY A 655 11.07 -2.49 3.52
N THR A 656 9.88 -2.29 4.07
CA THR A 656 9.69 -1.72 5.40
C THR A 656 8.68 -2.53 6.21
N LEU A 657 9.07 -2.94 7.42
CA LEU A 657 8.20 -3.59 8.40
C LEU A 657 8.09 -2.71 9.64
N THR A 658 6.89 -2.20 9.94
CA THR A 658 6.62 -1.39 11.12
C THR A 658 5.72 -2.13 12.10
N MET A 659 6.11 -2.18 13.38
CA MET A 659 5.35 -2.79 14.46
C MET A 659 5.04 -1.74 15.53
N ASN A 660 3.78 -1.35 15.67
CA ASN A 660 3.31 -0.34 16.64
C ASN A 660 2.60 -0.93 17.88
N ARG A 661 2.83 -2.21 18.19
CA ARG A 661 2.12 -3.01 19.21
C ARG A 661 2.85 -2.97 20.56
N SER A 662 2.30 -3.53 21.64
CA SER A 662 3.02 -3.88 22.91
C SER A 662 3.11 -5.40 23.17
N GLY A 663 2.94 -6.25 22.15
CA GLY A 663 2.89 -7.71 22.30
C GLY A 663 3.72 -8.49 21.27
N ARG A 664 3.74 -9.82 21.41
CA ARG A 664 4.59 -10.73 20.62
C ARG A 664 3.99 -11.04 19.24
N THR A 665 4.75 -10.81 18.18
CA THR A 665 4.48 -11.28 16.80
C THR A 665 5.46 -12.40 16.50
N ALA A 666 5.01 -13.61 16.18
CA ALA A 666 5.92 -14.72 15.91
C ALA A 666 6.18 -14.86 14.42
N TYR A 667 7.41 -15.19 14.07
CA TYR A 667 7.80 -15.58 12.72
C TYR A 667 7.81 -17.11 12.64
N GLN A 668 7.12 -17.69 11.65
CA GLN A 668 7.11 -19.15 11.42
C GLN A 668 8.25 -19.59 10.49
N THR A 669 8.57 -20.89 10.53
CA THR A 669 9.61 -21.62 9.77
C THR A 669 10.05 -20.99 8.43
N GLY A 670 11.32 -20.57 8.32
CA GLY A 670 11.95 -20.08 7.07
C GLY A 670 12.96 -18.94 7.24
N TYR A 671 13.08 -18.08 6.21
CA TYR A 671 13.76 -16.78 6.26
C TYR A 671 12.78 -15.59 6.23
N LEU A 672 13.06 -14.55 7.02
CA LEU A 672 12.42 -13.23 6.94
C LEU A 672 13.48 -12.21 6.56
N GLU A 673 13.35 -11.56 5.41
CA GLU A 673 14.27 -10.50 4.96
C GLU A 673 13.56 -9.15 4.99
N VAL A 674 14.12 -8.19 5.73
CA VAL A 674 13.55 -6.87 5.92
C VAL A 674 14.58 -5.81 5.53
N GLY A 675 14.20 -4.83 4.72
CA GLY A 675 15.01 -3.63 4.53
C GLY A 675 15.10 -2.83 5.83
N THR A 676 14.04 -2.08 6.11
CA THR A 676 13.89 -1.24 7.30
C THR A 676 12.91 -1.86 8.29
N LEU A 677 13.35 -2.11 9.53
CA LEU A 677 12.52 -2.62 10.62
C LEU A 677 12.28 -1.53 11.68
N ASN A 678 11.02 -1.17 11.93
CA ASN A 678 10.65 -0.20 12.98
C ASN A 678 9.84 -0.90 14.09
N LEU A 679 10.36 -0.91 15.32
CA LEU A 679 9.73 -1.49 16.50
C LEU A 679 9.28 -0.39 17.48
N ASN A 680 8.08 0.14 17.28
CA ASN A 680 7.48 1.18 18.12
C ASN A 680 6.66 0.56 19.26
N GLY A 681 7.34 0.04 20.28
CA GLY A 681 6.74 -0.64 21.44
C GLY A 681 6.56 -2.16 21.29
N GLY A 682 6.71 -2.68 20.05
CA GLY A 682 6.28 -4.04 19.68
C GLY A 682 7.42 -5.04 19.69
N ASN A 683 7.12 -6.30 20.02
CA ASN A 683 8.13 -7.35 20.08
C ASN A 683 8.02 -8.37 18.94
N LEU A 684 9.15 -8.68 18.28
CA LEU A 684 9.23 -9.70 17.22
C LEU A 684 9.87 -10.99 17.75
N ALA A 685 9.12 -12.08 17.77
CA ALA A 685 9.61 -13.41 18.10
C ALA A 685 10.14 -14.12 16.84
N ILE A 686 11.44 -14.39 16.83
CA ILE A 686 12.16 -15.06 15.73
C ILE A 686 11.97 -16.58 15.80
N GLY A 687 11.83 -17.17 17.00
CA GLY A 687 11.80 -18.63 17.17
C GLY A 687 13.09 -19.28 16.66
N SER A 688 13.08 -20.54 16.22
CA SER A 688 14.27 -21.23 15.68
C SER A 688 14.61 -20.86 14.21
N ASN A 689 14.40 -19.61 13.81
CA ASN A 689 14.46 -19.18 12.41
C ASN A 689 15.53 -18.10 12.15
N SER A 690 15.71 -17.72 10.87
CA SER A 690 16.66 -16.67 10.45
C SER A 690 15.94 -15.37 10.04
N LEU A 691 16.30 -14.25 10.68
CA LEU A 691 15.88 -12.89 10.32
C LEU A 691 17.06 -12.15 9.71
N THR A 692 16.91 -11.66 8.49
CA THR A 692 17.90 -10.82 7.81
C THR A 692 17.41 -9.38 7.74
N ILE A 693 18.21 -8.43 8.23
CA ILE A 693 17.94 -6.98 8.08
C ILE A 693 18.99 -6.38 7.15
N THR A 694 18.55 -5.74 6.06
CA THR A 694 19.44 -5.30 4.98
C THR A 694 19.73 -3.80 4.96
N THR A 695 18.92 -2.95 5.62
CA THR A 695 19.17 -1.49 5.64
C THR A 695 19.23 -0.89 7.05
N GLN A 696 18.13 -0.88 7.81
CA GLN A 696 18.05 -0.16 9.08
C GLN A 696 17.12 -0.85 10.08
N ILE A 697 17.42 -0.70 11.37
CA ILE A 697 16.52 -1.01 12.47
C ILE A 697 16.31 0.24 13.35
N SER A 698 15.08 0.47 13.79
CA SER A 698 14.74 1.47 14.82
C SER A 698 13.86 0.85 15.91
N THR A 699 14.10 1.22 17.16
CA THR A 699 13.37 0.71 18.34
C THR A 699 12.95 1.89 19.22
N SER A 700 11.67 1.93 19.61
CA SER A 700 11.16 2.87 20.63
C SER A 700 10.27 2.11 21.60
N GLY A 701 10.90 1.28 22.44
CA GLY A 701 10.22 0.50 23.50
C GLY A 701 9.78 -0.93 23.14
N GLY A 702 10.28 -1.51 22.04
CA GLY A 702 10.06 -2.91 21.63
C GLY A 702 11.36 -3.66 21.33
N GLY A 703 11.34 -5.00 21.37
CA GLY A 703 12.53 -5.87 21.25
C GLY A 703 12.29 -7.22 20.54
N PHE A 704 13.25 -8.14 20.63
CA PHE A 704 13.18 -9.46 19.98
C PHE A 704 12.97 -10.60 20.98
N TYR A 705 12.30 -11.68 20.56
CA TYR A 705 12.26 -12.95 21.30
C TYR A 705 12.86 -14.09 20.47
N SER A 706 13.88 -14.75 20.99
CA SER A 706 14.50 -15.93 20.37
C SER A 706 13.90 -17.24 20.90
N GLY A 707 13.92 -18.29 20.06
CA GLY A 707 13.83 -19.68 20.49
C GLY A 707 15.18 -20.39 20.34
N ASP A 708 15.24 -21.69 20.63
CA ASP A 708 16.46 -22.49 20.48
C ASP A 708 17.01 -22.38 19.05
N SER A 709 18.26 -21.93 18.88
CA SER A 709 18.94 -21.77 17.57
C SER A 709 18.43 -20.63 16.67
N SER A 710 17.99 -19.51 17.25
CA SER A 710 17.63 -18.31 16.45
C SER A 710 18.84 -17.68 15.77
N GLU A 711 18.69 -17.20 14.53
CA GLU A 711 19.72 -16.43 13.81
C GLU A 711 19.19 -15.04 13.43
N LEU A 712 19.96 -14.01 13.73
CA LEU A 712 19.74 -12.63 13.26
C LEU A 712 20.94 -12.21 12.43
N VAL A 713 20.75 -12.04 11.13
CA VAL A 713 21.79 -11.57 10.20
C VAL A 713 21.58 -10.09 9.92
N LEU A 714 22.61 -9.28 10.16
CA LEU A 714 22.60 -7.86 9.85
C LEU A 714 23.55 -7.59 8.68
N TYR A 715 23.02 -7.02 7.58
CA TYR A 715 23.82 -6.50 6.48
C TYR A 715 23.88 -4.97 6.56
N PRO A 716 24.87 -4.40 7.25
CA PRO A 716 25.02 -2.96 7.29
C PRO A 716 25.55 -2.47 5.93
N THR A 717 24.65 -2.07 5.02
CA THR A 717 25.04 -1.38 3.77
C THR A 717 25.10 0.15 3.91
N VAL A 718 25.23 0.67 5.14
CA VAL A 718 25.26 2.13 5.38
C VAL A 718 26.47 2.51 6.21
N THR A 719 27.39 3.26 5.61
CA THR A 719 28.63 3.79 6.18
C THR A 719 28.43 4.80 7.32
N SER A 720 27.20 5.02 7.81
CA SER A 720 26.89 6.05 8.81
C SER A 720 25.63 5.82 9.65
N ALA A 721 25.05 4.61 9.66
CA ALA A 721 23.86 4.36 10.48
C ALA A 721 24.26 4.10 11.94
N THR A 722 24.06 5.10 12.82
CA THR A 722 24.01 4.88 14.27
C THR A 722 22.85 3.93 14.54
N ILE A 723 23.11 2.69 14.95
CA ILE A 723 22.06 1.77 15.38
C ILE A 723 21.55 2.29 16.74
N PRO A 724 20.31 2.80 16.85
CA PRO A 724 19.75 3.20 18.13
C PRO A 724 19.56 1.97 19.01
N ALA A 725 19.67 2.12 20.33
CA ALA A 725 19.63 1.07 21.34
C ALA A 725 18.76 -0.14 20.97
N VAL A 726 19.40 -1.23 20.52
CA VAL A 726 18.72 -2.51 20.39
C VAL A 726 18.71 -3.14 21.78
N THR A 727 17.70 -2.81 22.58
CA THR A 727 17.46 -3.51 23.84
C THR A 727 16.89 -4.89 23.51
N LEU A 728 17.72 -5.94 23.52
CA LEU A 728 17.24 -7.32 23.55
C LEU A 728 16.82 -7.62 24.99
N SER A 729 15.62 -7.19 25.37
CA SER A 729 15.07 -7.51 26.70
C SER A 729 14.50 -8.93 26.71
N TYR A 730 15.04 -9.81 27.55
CA TYR A 730 14.54 -11.16 27.71
C TYR A 730 13.67 -11.31 28.98
N TYR A 731 12.65 -12.17 28.87
CA TYR A 731 11.78 -12.60 29.97
C TYR A 731 11.38 -14.06 29.65
N GLY A 732 12.18 -15.05 30.09
CA GLY A 732 11.97 -16.49 29.84
C GLY A 732 13.14 -17.36 30.34
N GLN A 733 13.14 -18.69 30.11
CA GLN A 733 14.29 -19.56 30.42
C GLN A 733 15.18 -19.85 29.19
N HIS A 734 16.46 -19.47 29.30
CA HIS A 734 17.65 -19.97 28.57
C HIS A 734 17.51 -20.38 27.08
N CYS A 735 17.54 -19.42 26.14
CA CYS A 735 17.74 -19.70 24.70
C CYS A 735 18.73 -18.70 24.05
N PRO A 736 19.90 -19.12 23.53
CA PRO A 736 20.87 -18.24 22.88
C PRO A 736 20.41 -17.79 21.48
N ILE A 737 20.48 -16.49 21.18
CA ILE A 737 20.35 -15.92 19.83
C ILE A 737 21.73 -15.72 19.21
N THR A 738 21.96 -16.13 17.95
CA THR A 738 23.20 -15.83 17.23
C THR A 738 22.99 -14.61 16.33
N VAL A 739 23.74 -13.53 16.58
CA VAL A 739 23.76 -12.35 15.71
C VAL A 739 25.00 -12.43 14.81
N ASN A 740 24.82 -12.60 13.51
CA ASN A 740 25.91 -12.64 12.53
C ASN A 740 26.05 -11.28 11.84
N LEU A 741 27.25 -10.70 11.89
CA LEU A 741 27.59 -9.48 11.17
C LEU A 741 28.33 -9.80 9.87
N SER A 742 28.00 -9.09 8.79
CA SER A 742 28.69 -9.17 7.49
C SER A 742 29.58 -7.95 7.18
N GLY A 743 29.68 -6.99 8.11
CA GLY A 743 30.47 -5.76 7.97
C GLY A 743 30.74 -5.08 9.33
N SER A 744 31.65 -4.10 9.36
CA SER A 744 31.98 -3.32 10.58
C SER A 744 30.82 -2.43 11.01
N MET A 745 30.64 -2.22 12.32
CA MET A 745 29.41 -1.61 12.87
C MET A 745 29.70 -0.61 14.00
N ASN A 746 28.88 0.45 14.09
CA ASN A 746 28.82 1.36 15.23
C ASN A 746 27.49 1.17 15.99
N VAL A 747 27.53 0.97 17.31
CA VAL A 747 26.36 0.67 18.13
C VAL A 747 26.30 1.55 19.35
N SER A 748 25.13 2.10 19.67
CA SER A 748 24.97 2.97 20.85
C SER A 748 24.72 2.20 22.14
N VAL A 749 23.96 1.11 22.14
CA VAL A 749 23.68 0.26 23.31
C VAL A 749 23.45 -1.17 22.80
N ILE A 750 24.10 -2.17 23.40
CA ILE A 750 23.81 -3.60 23.17
C ILE A 750 23.47 -4.22 24.52
N GLY A 751 22.25 -4.74 24.64
CA GLY A 751 21.87 -5.66 25.71
C GLY A 751 21.90 -7.09 25.17
N LEU A 752 22.76 -7.98 25.66
CA LEU A 752 22.76 -9.41 25.28
C LEU A 752 22.67 -10.27 26.54
N GLU A 753 21.47 -10.74 26.88
CA GLU A 753 21.26 -11.78 27.88
C GLU A 753 21.46 -13.16 27.22
N HIS A 754 22.49 -13.92 27.62
CA HIS A 754 22.67 -15.33 27.25
C HIS A 754 22.79 -15.68 25.73
N GLY A 755 23.01 -14.71 24.83
CA GLY A 755 23.14 -14.90 23.37
C GLY A 755 24.58 -14.83 22.82
N THR A 756 24.78 -15.17 21.54
CA THR A 756 26.07 -15.13 20.83
C THR A 756 26.13 -14.01 19.79
N LEU A 757 27.10 -13.10 19.88
CA LEU A 757 27.40 -12.12 18.82
C LEU A 757 28.61 -12.59 18.01
N ASN A 758 28.43 -12.91 16.73
CA ASN A 758 29.51 -13.33 15.83
C ASN A 758 29.90 -12.16 14.91
N LEU A 759 31.08 -11.58 15.14
CA LEU A 759 31.58 -10.45 14.34
C LEU A 759 32.44 -10.89 13.15
N GLY A 760 32.75 -12.19 12.99
CA GLY A 760 33.67 -12.67 11.97
C GLY A 760 35.06 -12.01 12.08
N ASN A 761 35.46 -11.25 11.04
CA ASN A 761 36.71 -10.46 10.99
C ASN A 761 36.47 -8.93 11.03
N HIS A 762 35.25 -8.50 11.34
CA HIS A 762 34.82 -7.10 11.27
C HIS A 762 35.06 -6.34 12.59
N SER A 763 35.01 -4.99 12.56
CA SER A 763 35.24 -4.13 13.72
C SER A 763 33.93 -3.71 14.40
N LEU A 764 33.98 -3.46 15.72
CA LEU A 764 32.84 -3.01 16.53
C LEU A 764 33.19 -1.71 17.28
N THR A 765 32.34 -0.69 17.12
CA THR A 765 32.40 0.55 17.91
C THR A 765 31.17 0.62 18.83
N VAL A 766 31.38 0.89 20.12
CA VAL A 766 30.33 1.02 21.14
C VAL A 766 30.33 2.44 21.71
N THR A 767 29.22 3.16 21.58
CA THR A 767 29.12 4.58 22.01
C THR A 767 28.20 4.85 23.22
N GLY A 768 27.75 3.81 23.94
CA GLY A 768 26.89 3.93 25.13
C GLY A 768 26.91 2.64 25.98
N ASP A 769 25.89 2.42 26.82
CA ASP A 769 25.89 1.31 27.81
C ASP A 769 25.90 -0.08 27.16
N PHE A 770 26.75 -0.97 27.68
CA PHE A 770 26.81 -2.38 27.27
C PHE A 770 26.29 -3.23 28.44
N LEU A 771 25.06 -3.74 28.32
CA LEU A 771 24.40 -4.55 29.35
C LEU A 771 24.53 -6.03 28.98
N TYR A 772 25.31 -6.77 29.76
CA TYR A 772 25.63 -8.16 29.45
C TYR A 772 25.44 -9.07 30.66
N GLU A 773 24.53 -10.04 30.55
CA GLU A 773 24.36 -11.13 31.51
C GLU A 773 24.44 -12.46 30.76
N GLY A 774 25.58 -13.17 30.85
CA GLY A 774 25.68 -14.60 30.48
C GLY A 774 25.80 -14.98 28.99
N GLY A 775 26.05 -14.07 28.05
CA GLY A 775 26.21 -14.36 26.60
C GLY A 775 27.61 -14.84 26.15
N SER A 776 27.90 -14.86 24.84
CA SER A 776 29.25 -14.96 24.25
C SER A 776 29.46 -14.03 23.03
N ILE A 777 30.68 -13.53 22.79
CA ILE A 777 31.09 -12.92 21.51
C ILE A 777 32.07 -13.87 20.83
N THR A 778 31.89 -14.17 19.55
CA THR A 778 32.69 -15.17 18.82
C THR A 778 33.23 -14.64 17.48
N GLY A 779 34.43 -15.08 17.10
CA GLY A 779 35.10 -14.70 15.84
C GLY A 779 36.58 -15.09 15.88
N SER A 780 37.18 -15.31 14.71
CA SER A 780 38.53 -15.90 14.61
C SER A 780 39.64 -14.92 15.00
N VAL A 781 39.51 -13.64 14.60
CA VAL A 781 40.29 -12.47 15.03
C VAL A 781 39.45 -11.22 14.70
N PHE A 782 39.14 -10.36 15.67
CA PHE A 782 38.43 -9.10 15.37
C PHE A 782 39.43 -8.02 14.95
N SER A 783 39.12 -7.26 13.90
CA SER A 783 39.99 -6.19 13.40
C SER A 783 40.13 -5.03 14.40
N GLY A 784 39.11 -4.72 15.20
CA GLY A 784 39.26 -3.81 16.34
C GLY A 784 37.97 -3.56 17.15
N LEU A 785 38.15 -3.14 18.41
CA LEU A 785 37.10 -2.76 19.36
C LEU A 785 37.30 -1.31 19.81
N TYR A 786 36.30 -0.45 19.63
CA TYR A 786 36.32 0.96 20.04
C TYR A 786 35.25 1.22 21.11
N LEU A 787 35.62 1.78 22.26
CA LEU A 787 34.73 2.10 23.38
C LEU A 787 34.71 3.63 23.59
N ASN A 788 33.56 4.30 23.42
CA ASN A 788 33.45 5.77 23.47
C ASN A 788 32.13 6.25 24.14
N SER A 789 32.08 6.40 25.47
CA SER A 789 30.87 6.74 26.25
C SER A 789 31.22 7.49 27.56
N ASP A 790 30.34 8.43 27.96
CA ASP A 790 30.47 9.26 29.16
C ASP A 790 29.91 8.61 30.45
N ASN A 791 29.25 7.44 30.38
CA ASN A 791 28.56 6.86 31.54
C ASN A 791 28.53 5.31 31.60
N ALA A 792 29.59 4.64 31.16
CA ALA A 792 29.58 3.18 31.00
C ALA A 792 29.98 2.42 32.29
N GLN A 793 29.05 1.68 32.88
CA GLN A 793 29.38 0.42 33.57
C GLN A 793 29.58 -0.64 32.48
N VAL A 794 30.83 -0.95 32.10
CA VAL A 794 31.12 -2.00 31.10
C VAL A 794 31.08 -3.36 31.80
N TRP A 795 30.10 -4.21 31.47
CA TRP A 795 29.97 -5.58 32.00
C TRP A 795 30.37 -6.62 30.93
N ASP A 796 31.15 -7.61 31.34
CA ASP A 796 31.54 -8.87 30.65
C ASP A 796 31.66 -8.88 29.11
N ILE A 797 32.90 -8.87 28.59
CA ILE A 797 33.22 -9.28 27.21
C ILE A 797 34.14 -10.51 27.31
N PRO A 798 33.71 -11.71 26.85
CA PRO A 798 34.54 -12.91 26.93
C PRO A 798 35.58 -13.03 25.79
N ALA A 799 36.66 -13.75 26.12
CA ALA A 799 37.86 -14.07 25.34
C ALA A 799 37.72 -14.07 23.83
N SER A 800 38.18 -12.97 23.22
CA SER A 800 38.46 -12.92 21.79
C SER A 800 39.85 -12.35 21.54
N ASN A 801 40.50 -12.84 20.48
CA ASN A 801 41.75 -12.29 19.97
C ASN A 801 41.42 -10.96 19.27
N ILE A 802 41.65 -9.85 19.96
CA ILE A 802 41.38 -8.49 19.48
C ILE A 802 42.63 -7.99 18.77
N GLY A 803 42.55 -7.62 17.48
CA GLY A 803 43.64 -6.95 16.78
C GLY A 803 44.00 -5.62 17.47
N PHE A 804 43.04 -4.69 17.51
CA PHE A 804 43.22 -3.35 18.06
C PHE A 804 42.13 -3.01 19.10
N LEU A 805 42.48 -2.46 20.26
CA LEU A 805 41.54 -1.98 21.30
C LEU A 805 41.68 -0.47 21.47
N ASN A 806 40.58 0.30 21.42
CA ASN A 806 40.59 1.74 21.67
C ASN A 806 39.58 2.07 22.79
N VAL A 807 40.04 2.73 23.84
CA VAL A 807 39.24 3.08 25.02
C VAL A 807 39.24 4.58 25.23
N SER A 808 38.06 5.21 25.15
CA SER A 808 37.83 6.64 25.38
C SER A 808 36.63 6.83 26.31
N LEU A 809 36.81 6.62 27.62
CA LEU A 809 35.72 6.60 28.60
C LEU A 809 36.04 7.53 29.78
N THR A 810 35.39 8.68 29.92
CA THR A 810 35.69 9.66 30.98
C THR A 810 35.50 9.10 32.41
N GLY A 811 34.60 8.12 32.61
CA GLY A 811 34.34 7.45 33.89
C GLY A 811 35.15 6.17 34.18
N GLY A 812 35.99 5.71 33.25
CA GLY A 812 36.71 4.42 33.35
C GLY A 812 35.86 3.17 33.03
N CYS A 813 36.47 1.99 33.03
CA CYS A 813 35.81 0.68 32.81
C CYS A 813 36.49 -0.45 33.59
N ARG A 814 35.77 -1.56 33.84
CA ARG A 814 36.28 -2.79 34.46
C ARG A 814 36.12 -3.99 33.54
N MET A 815 37.15 -4.82 33.44
CA MET A 815 37.21 -6.02 32.60
C MET A 815 36.90 -7.26 33.44
N ILE A 816 35.88 -8.04 33.08
CA ILE A 816 35.42 -9.18 33.89
C ILE A 816 35.71 -10.54 33.22
N GLY A 817 35.87 -10.59 31.88
CA GLY A 817 36.29 -11.78 31.11
C GLY A 817 37.74 -11.71 30.62
N ASN A 818 38.31 -12.84 30.13
CA ASN A 818 39.65 -12.88 29.53
C ASN A 818 39.69 -12.03 28.25
N PHE A 819 40.67 -11.17 28.06
CA PHE A 819 40.88 -10.40 26.81
C PHE A 819 42.28 -10.72 26.28
N ASN A 820 42.45 -10.86 24.97
CA ASN A 820 43.78 -11.04 24.38
C ASN A 820 43.98 -10.03 23.24
N VAL A 821 44.75 -8.97 23.48
CA VAL A 821 45.05 -7.93 22.49
C VAL A 821 46.30 -8.32 21.71
N GLN A 822 46.17 -8.52 20.40
CA GLN A 822 47.20 -9.06 19.52
C GLN A 822 48.13 -8.01 18.90
N ALA A 823 47.67 -6.77 18.67
CA ALA A 823 48.47 -5.74 17.99
C ALA A 823 48.58 -4.43 18.76
N THR A 824 47.49 -3.73 19.07
CA THR A 824 47.60 -2.41 19.72
C THR A 824 46.45 -2.11 20.67
N ILE A 825 46.75 -1.42 21.78
CA ILE A 825 45.78 -0.81 22.67
C ILE A 825 45.97 0.71 22.72
N ASN A 826 44.90 1.48 22.59
CA ASN A 826 44.86 2.94 22.71
C ASN A 826 44.04 3.32 23.93
N LEU A 827 44.64 4.03 24.89
CA LEU A 827 44.00 4.51 26.11
C LEU A 827 43.83 6.02 26.02
N GLN A 828 42.72 6.47 25.44
CA GLN A 828 42.45 7.88 25.16
C GLN A 828 42.10 8.68 26.42
N VAL A 829 41.15 8.22 27.25
CA VAL A 829 40.75 8.85 28.52
C VAL A 829 40.13 7.81 29.47
N GLY A 830 40.30 8.00 30.78
CA GLY A 830 39.74 7.16 31.85
C GLY A 830 40.60 5.98 32.29
N ALA A 831 40.18 5.32 33.38
CA ALA A 831 40.89 4.17 33.93
C ALA A 831 40.29 2.83 33.47
N VAL A 832 41.12 1.90 33.00
CA VAL A 832 40.76 0.51 32.68
C VAL A 832 41.18 -0.38 33.84
N ASP A 833 40.28 -1.14 34.45
CA ASP A 833 40.58 -2.16 35.46
C ASP A 833 40.64 -3.55 34.80
N PRO A 834 41.83 -4.11 34.52
CA PRO A 834 42.01 -5.46 34.00
C PRO A 834 41.40 -6.60 34.83
N ASN A 835 41.29 -6.45 36.15
CA ASN A 835 40.88 -7.48 37.11
C ASN A 835 41.55 -8.86 36.90
N GLY A 836 42.80 -8.88 36.40
CA GLY A 836 43.58 -10.09 36.11
C GLY A 836 43.25 -10.80 34.79
N ASN A 837 42.36 -10.25 33.97
CA ASN A 837 41.85 -10.94 32.79
C ASN A 837 42.31 -10.33 31.45
N LEU A 838 42.94 -9.15 31.42
CA LEU A 838 43.51 -8.58 30.20
C LEU A 838 44.90 -9.14 29.91
N THR A 839 45.07 -9.85 28.80
CA THR A 839 46.35 -10.28 28.23
C THR A 839 46.71 -9.40 27.04
N ILE A 840 47.92 -8.86 27.04
CA ILE A 840 48.49 -8.12 25.92
C ILE A 840 49.55 -9.03 25.28
N ALA A 841 49.40 -9.35 24.00
CA ALA A 841 50.26 -10.31 23.31
C ALA A 841 51.70 -9.81 23.14
N ASN A 842 52.61 -10.73 22.84
CA ASN A 842 54.00 -10.39 22.57
C ASN A 842 54.12 -9.41 21.39
N GLY A 843 54.96 -8.39 21.51
CA GLY A 843 55.16 -7.40 20.43
C GLY A 843 54.05 -6.35 20.27
N ALA A 844 53.01 -6.37 21.11
CA ALA A 844 51.90 -5.43 20.98
C ALA A 844 52.27 -4.01 21.47
N THR A 845 51.58 -3.01 20.92
CA THR A 845 51.78 -1.58 21.22
C THR A 845 50.73 -1.06 22.20
N ILE A 846 51.14 -0.31 23.22
CA ILE A 846 50.27 0.39 24.19
C ILE A 846 50.43 1.90 23.97
N ASN A 847 49.41 2.56 23.45
CA ASN A 847 49.35 4.02 23.31
C ASN A 847 48.61 4.64 24.50
N ARG A 848 49.31 5.38 25.36
CA ARG A 848 48.80 6.13 26.51
C ARG A 848 48.57 7.58 26.13
N PHE A 849 47.32 8.01 26.07
CA PHE A 849 46.95 9.43 26.05
C PHE A 849 46.60 9.85 27.49
N ALA A 850 45.37 10.33 27.76
CA ALA A 850 44.91 10.64 29.12
C ALA A 850 44.37 9.42 29.89
N GLY A 851 44.24 8.25 29.26
CA GLY A 851 43.73 7.03 29.90
C GLY A 851 44.81 6.16 30.55
N ALA A 852 44.46 5.37 31.56
CA ALA A 852 45.38 4.54 32.37
C ALA A 852 44.83 3.15 32.70
N PHE A 853 45.68 2.24 33.17
CA PHE A 853 45.23 1.02 33.85
C PHE A 853 45.10 1.26 35.36
N SER A 854 44.06 0.73 36.01
CA SER A 854 43.86 0.79 37.47
C SER A 854 44.24 -0.49 38.22
N SER A 855 44.59 -1.58 37.51
CA SER A 855 45.23 -2.79 38.06
C SER A 855 46.13 -3.45 37.00
N SER A 856 46.92 -4.47 37.38
CA SER A 856 47.89 -5.09 36.46
C SER A 856 47.25 -5.97 35.39
N PRO A 857 47.45 -5.70 34.08
CA PRO A 857 47.20 -6.67 33.03
C PRO A 857 48.28 -7.77 33.01
N SER A 858 47.98 -8.88 32.34
CA SER A 858 48.95 -9.90 31.93
C SER A 858 49.70 -9.40 30.70
N LEU A 859 50.98 -9.07 30.85
CA LEU A 859 51.80 -8.49 29.81
C LEU A 859 52.64 -9.56 29.10
N GLY A 860 52.54 -9.62 27.78
CA GLY A 860 53.42 -10.39 26.90
C GLY A 860 54.84 -9.83 26.87
N ASP A 861 55.72 -10.50 26.14
CA ASP A 861 57.11 -10.10 25.99
C ASP A 861 57.30 -9.14 24.81
N GLY A 862 58.28 -8.24 24.90
CA GLY A 862 58.62 -7.33 23.81
C GLY A 862 57.56 -6.27 23.48
N LEU A 863 56.86 -5.73 24.49
CA LEU A 863 55.83 -4.70 24.29
C LEU A 863 56.41 -3.33 23.90
N GLN A 864 55.68 -2.56 23.11
CA GLN A 864 56.01 -1.17 22.78
C GLN A 864 55.05 -0.24 23.50
N ILE A 865 55.52 0.80 24.19
CA ILE A 865 54.66 1.73 24.93
C ILE A 865 54.90 3.15 24.44
N ASN A 866 53.87 3.82 23.95
CA ASN A 866 53.93 5.21 23.52
C ASN A 866 53.09 6.09 24.45
N TYR A 867 53.68 7.12 25.03
CA TYR A 867 52.99 8.14 25.82
C TYR A 867 52.81 9.39 24.98
N TRP A 868 51.58 9.75 24.65
CA TRP A 868 51.24 10.90 23.79
C TRP A 868 50.75 12.13 24.57
N GLN A 869 50.61 12.03 25.90
CA GLN A 869 50.27 13.12 26.80
C GLN A 869 50.97 12.94 28.16
N THR A 870 50.97 14.01 28.97
CA THR A 870 51.46 13.99 30.34
C THR A 870 50.74 12.93 31.18
N ALA A 871 51.49 12.01 31.78
CA ALA A 871 50.98 10.87 32.52
C ALA A 871 51.93 10.44 33.64
N GLN A 872 51.42 9.79 34.69
CA GLN A 872 52.25 8.96 35.54
C GLN A 872 52.24 7.54 34.99
N THR A 873 53.39 6.87 34.93
CA THR A 873 53.43 5.46 34.54
C THR A 873 52.63 4.65 35.54
N GLY A 874 51.99 3.59 35.06
CA GLY A 874 51.16 2.72 35.86
C GLY A 874 51.48 1.26 35.59
N TYR A 875 50.44 0.44 35.65
CA TYR A 875 50.55 -1.00 35.51
C TYR A 875 50.95 -1.49 34.10
N GLU A 876 51.03 -0.60 33.11
CA GLU A 876 51.61 -0.91 31.80
C GLU A 876 53.13 -1.13 31.84
N LEU A 877 53.82 -0.68 32.89
CA LEU A 877 55.24 -0.95 33.12
C LEU A 877 55.41 -2.07 34.14
N PRO A 878 55.82 -3.29 33.72
CA PRO A 878 56.10 -4.38 34.64
C PRO A 878 57.49 -4.23 35.27
N ALA A 879 57.62 -4.61 36.54
CA ALA A 879 58.91 -4.72 37.23
C ALA A 879 59.66 -6.02 36.85
N GLN A 880 59.79 -6.30 35.55
CA GLN A 880 60.44 -7.52 35.02
C GLN A 880 61.20 -7.22 33.72
N ALA A 881 62.44 -7.71 33.63
CA ALA A 881 63.26 -7.61 32.43
C ALA A 881 62.66 -8.39 31.24
N GLY A 882 62.84 -7.88 30.02
CA GLY A 882 62.42 -8.53 28.77
C GLY A 882 60.95 -8.31 28.36
N LYS A 883 60.13 -7.71 29.24
CA LYS A 883 58.72 -7.45 28.94
C LYS A 883 58.49 -6.26 28.03
N ILE A 884 59.25 -5.17 28.20
CA ILE A 884 59.13 -3.98 27.36
C ILE A 884 60.26 -3.98 26.33
N GLN A 885 59.91 -4.01 25.04
CA GLN A 885 60.80 -3.79 23.92
C GLN A 885 61.18 -2.32 23.84
N SER A 886 60.18 -1.44 23.76
CA SER A 886 60.42 0.00 23.64
C SER A 886 59.43 0.87 24.41
N ILE A 887 59.90 2.04 24.83
CA ILE A 887 59.11 3.12 25.39
C ILE A 887 59.36 4.36 24.55
N ASN A 888 58.32 5.09 24.19
CA ASN A 888 58.38 6.33 23.44
C ASN A 888 57.57 7.40 24.17
N VAL A 889 58.19 8.52 24.53
CA VAL A 889 57.53 9.68 25.14
C VAL A 889 57.38 10.75 24.06
N GLY A 890 56.14 11.05 23.71
CA GLY A 890 55.77 12.01 22.68
C GLY A 890 56.21 13.45 23.00
N ASP A 891 56.15 14.30 21.98
CA ASP A 891 56.54 15.71 22.10
C ASP A 891 55.76 16.41 23.23
N PHE A 892 56.46 17.25 24.00
CA PHE A 892 55.89 18.03 25.11
C PHE A 892 55.12 17.24 26.18
N SER A 893 55.31 15.92 26.26
CA SER A 893 54.65 15.05 27.23
C SER A 893 55.54 14.80 28.45
N THR A 894 55.04 14.99 29.67
CA THR A 894 55.78 14.64 30.89
C THR A 894 55.29 13.31 31.46
N VAL A 895 56.18 12.33 31.54
CA VAL A 895 55.92 10.99 32.06
C VAL A 895 56.71 10.75 33.31
N THR A 896 56.06 10.56 34.46
CA THR A 896 56.74 10.25 35.72
C THR A 896 56.65 8.77 36.06
N ALA A 897 57.78 8.10 36.26
CA ALA A 897 57.83 6.69 36.62
C ALA A 897 57.31 6.44 38.05
N SER A 898 56.56 5.36 38.23
CA SER A 898 56.05 4.88 39.52
C SER A 898 56.71 3.56 39.98
N ASN A 899 57.66 3.04 39.21
CA ASN A 899 58.41 1.82 39.45
C ASN A 899 59.71 1.80 38.64
N ASP A 900 60.58 0.83 38.94
CA ASP A 900 61.77 0.55 38.13
C ASP A 900 61.37 0.18 36.70
N VAL A 901 62.07 0.78 35.74
CA VAL A 901 61.75 0.70 34.31
C VAL A 901 62.74 -0.23 33.63
N TYR A 902 62.25 -1.29 32.97
CA TYR A 902 63.09 -2.25 32.24
C TYR A 902 62.81 -2.15 30.75
N VAL A 903 63.79 -1.75 29.93
CA VAL A 903 63.63 -1.58 28.48
C VAL A 903 64.65 -2.43 27.74
N SER A 904 64.18 -3.37 26.92
CA SER A 904 65.06 -4.36 26.27
C SER A 904 65.65 -3.91 24.94
N GLN A 905 65.06 -2.93 24.25
CA GLN A 905 65.59 -2.42 22.97
C GLN A 905 65.65 -0.91 22.86
N GLU A 906 64.58 -0.14 23.15
CA GLU A 906 64.62 1.30 22.88
C GLU A 906 63.79 2.18 23.83
N LEU A 907 64.39 3.23 24.42
CA LEU A 907 63.68 4.29 25.13
C LEU A 907 63.86 5.60 24.38
N ILE A 908 62.79 6.14 23.78
CA ILE A 908 62.78 7.40 23.04
C ILE A 908 62.10 8.48 23.87
N VAL A 909 62.74 9.63 24.06
CA VAL A 909 62.11 10.83 24.64
C VAL A 909 62.15 11.97 23.61
N ASN A 910 61.00 12.26 23.00
CA ASN A 910 60.91 13.23 21.90
C ASN A 910 61.00 14.69 22.37
N HIS A 911 60.91 15.63 21.44
CA HIS A 911 61.23 17.04 21.68
C HIS A 911 60.33 17.68 22.73
N GLY A 912 60.93 18.28 23.76
CA GLY A 912 60.21 18.87 24.89
C GLY A 912 59.48 17.86 25.78
N GLY A 913 59.57 16.56 25.48
CA GLY A 913 59.09 15.49 26.35
C GLY A 913 60.01 15.32 27.56
N VAL A 914 59.45 14.81 28.65
CA VAL A 914 60.16 14.53 29.90
C VAL A 914 59.82 13.11 30.35
N PHE A 915 60.82 12.26 30.61
CA PHE A 915 60.63 11.01 31.35
C PHE A 915 61.33 11.14 32.70
N ASP A 916 60.57 11.31 33.78
CA ASP A 916 61.10 11.49 35.13
C ASP A 916 61.03 10.16 35.88
N LEU A 917 62.17 9.51 36.12
CA LEU A 917 62.25 8.27 36.88
C LEU A 917 61.91 8.47 38.37
N SER A 918 61.80 9.70 38.86
CA SER A 918 61.60 10.00 40.28
C SER A 918 62.60 9.23 41.13
N THR A 919 62.20 8.39 42.09
CA THR A 919 63.12 7.58 42.92
C THR A 919 63.52 6.23 42.32
N TYR A 920 63.12 5.92 41.09
CA TYR A 920 63.25 4.60 40.49
C TYR A 920 64.43 4.48 39.51
N HIS A 921 64.80 3.24 39.18
CA HIS A 921 65.95 2.94 38.32
C HIS A 921 65.53 2.59 36.90
N LEU A 922 66.43 2.83 35.95
CA LEU A 922 66.29 2.41 34.56
C LEU A 922 67.27 1.25 34.27
N TYR A 923 66.72 0.13 33.84
CA TYR A 923 67.44 -1.07 33.44
C TYR A 923 67.34 -1.26 31.93
N LEU A 924 68.47 -1.27 31.25
CA LEU A 924 68.56 -1.46 29.81
C LEU A 924 68.96 -2.90 29.46
N GLY A 925 68.32 -3.46 28.45
CA GLY A 925 68.71 -4.74 27.86
C GLY A 925 70.05 -4.65 27.12
N GLU A 926 70.65 -5.81 26.85
CA GLU A 926 71.87 -5.88 26.06
C GLU A 926 71.64 -5.31 24.65
N GLY A 927 72.31 -4.21 24.32
CA GLY A 927 72.13 -3.51 23.04
C GLY A 927 70.95 -2.55 22.99
N ALA A 928 70.25 -2.31 24.12
CA ALA A 928 69.18 -1.33 24.17
C ALA A 928 69.70 0.11 23.99
N ILE A 929 68.87 0.96 23.38
CA ILE A 929 69.14 2.30 22.86
C ILE A 929 68.29 3.30 23.66
N ILE A 930 68.89 4.27 24.36
CA ILE A 930 68.13 5.46 24.82
C ILE A 930 68.34 6.57 23.79
N SER A 931 67.29 7.11 23.16
CA SER A 931 67.39 8.14 22.12
C SER A 931 66.39 9.29 22.30
N GLY A 932 66.59 10.39 21.56
CA GLY A 932 65.69 11.54 21.54
C GLY A 932 66.28 12.85 22.06
N ASN A 933 65.46 13.91 22.06
CA ASN A 933 65.85 15.31 22.35
C ASN A 933 65.14 15.88 23.60
N GLY A 934 64.36 15.07 24.31
CA GLY A 934 63.70 15.45 25.56
C GLY A 934 64.54 15.14 26.80
N ASP A 935 63.97 15.40 27.97
CA ASP A 935 64.65 15.26 29.25
C ASP A 935 64.38 13.89 29.89
N LEU A 936 65.41 13.23 30.40
CA LEU A 936 65.30 12.02 31.23
C LEU A 936 65.87 12.35 32.62
N PHE A 937 65.02 12.35 33.65
CA PHE A 937 65.40 12.68 35.02
C PHE A 937 65.49 11.43 35.90
N GLY A 938 66.37 11.45 36.90
CA GLY A 938 66.56 10.40 37.90
C GLY A 938 66.51 10.95 39.33
N ALA A 939 66.57 10.05 40.31
CA ALA A 939 66.37 10.37 41.72
C ALA A 939 67.28 11.49 42.23
N GLY A 940 66.67 12.62 42.60
CA GLY A 940 67.35 13.74 43.24
C GLY A 940 67.93 14.81 42.31
N SER A 941 67.57 14.84 41.02
CA SER A 941 67.98 15.89 40.08
C SER A 941 66.86 16.92 39.84
N ARG A 942 67.13 18.22 40.04
CA ARG A 942 66.19 19.32 39.75
C ARG A 942 66.94 20.52 39.12
N GLU A 943 66.42 20.96 37.96
CA GLU A 943 66.70 22.16 37.15
C GLU A 943 68.07 22.34 36.49
N ILE A 944 68.09 22.54 35.16
CA ILE A 944 68.68 23.72 34.45
C ILE A 944 67.82 24.03 33.20
N GLY A 945 67.48 25.31 33.01
CA GLY A 945 66.42 25.82 32.15
C GLY A 945 66.59 25.74 30.63
N SER A 946 65.44 25.91 29.97
CA SER A 946 65.19 25.86 28.53
C SER A 946 65.00 27.26 27.95
N GLU A 947 65.77 27.62 26.92
CA GLU A 947 65.34 28.59 25.91
C GLU A 947 65.86 28.18 24.51
N GLY A 948 64.92 27.83 23.64
CA GLY A 948 64.90 28.05 22.19
C GLY A 948 66.01 27.49 21.30
N MET A 949 65.67 26.51 20.45
CA MET A 949 65.91 26.59 19.00
C MET A 949 65.09 25.56 18.22
N ASP A 950 64.56 26.03 17.09
CA ASP A 950 63.68 25.34 16.16
C ASP A 950 64.35 24.12 15.48
N GLY A 951 63.66 22.97 15.58
CA GLY A 951 63.59 21.89 14.60
C GLY A 951 64.87 21.40 13.90
N THR A 952 65.55 20.39 14.45
CA THR A 952 66.21 19.23 13.77
C THR A 952 66.83 18.26 14.81
N PRO A 953 67.06 16.96 14.50
CA PRO A 953 67.28 15.91 15.51
C PRO A 953 68.71 15.92 16.09
N ALA A 954 68.87 16.44 17.30
CA ALA A 954 70.10 16.44 18.09
C ALA A 954 69.94 15.55 19.33
N GLY A 955 70.26 14.26 19.21
CA GLY A 955 70.07 13.27 20.27
C GLY A 955 71.36 12.54 20.65
N PHE A 956 71.27 11.66 21.64
CA PHE A 956 72.33 10.71 21.97
C PHE A 956 71.78 9.27 21.87
N VAL A 957 72.65 8.28 21.81
CA VAL A 957 72.28 6.88 22.04
C VAL A 957 73.19 6.25 23.08
N ILE A 958 72.65 5.77 24.19
CA ILE A 958 73.38 4.83 25.06
C ILE A 958 73.06 3.41 24.57
N ILE A 959 74.09 2.61 24.24
CA ILE A 959 74.00 1.21 23.80
C ILE A 959 74.80 0.32 24.75
N GLY A 960 74.12 -0.52 25.53
CA GLY A 960 74.78 -1.47 26.44
C GLY A 960 73.92 -1.82 27.64
N GLY A 961 73.95 -3.08 28.06
CA GLY A 961 73.13 -3.59 29.16
C GLY A 961 73.70 -3.25 30.53
N THR A 962 73.66 -1.96 30.91
CA THR A 962 74.13 -1.49 32.22
C THR A 962 73.00 -0.85 33.02
N GLN A 963 73.01 -1.05 34.34
CA GLN A 963 72.19 -0.29 35.29
C GLN A 963 72.77 1.12 35.41
N ILE A 964 71.90 2.14 35.35
CA ILE A 964 72.31 3.53 35.53
C ILE A 964 71.54 4.14 36.71
N ASP A 965 72.25 4.46 37.78
CA ASP A 965 71.68 5.13 38.93
C ASP A 965 71.75 6.65 38.76
N ASN A 966 70.68 7.37 39.13
CA ASN A 966 70.58 8.83 39.12
C ASN A 966 70.95 9.47 37.77
N PHE A 967 70.47 8.89 36.67
CA PHE A 967 70.74 9.44 35.35
C PHE A 967 70.07 10.80 35.18
N ALA A 968 70.85 11.80 34.78
CA ALA A 968 70.31 13.05 34.25
C ALA A 968 71.11 13.47 33.02
N PHE A 969 70.40 13.97 32.02
CA PHE A 969 70.96 14.41 30.75
C PHE A 969 70.53 15.85 30.47
N GLY A 970 71.45 16.64 29.94
CA GLY A 970 71.18 17.95 29.36
C GLY A 970 72.07 18.21 28.15
N GLN A 971 71.61 19.09 27.26
CA GLN A 971 72.37 19.52 26.09
C GLN A 971 72.38 21.04 25.96
N GLN A 972 73.50 21.60 25.51
CA GLN A 972 73.68 23.03 25.32
C GLN A 972 74.34 23.31 23.95
N PRO A 973 73.91 24.36 23.20
CA PRO A 973 74.47 24.73 21.91
C PRO A 973 75.74 25.58 22.09
N GLN A 974 76.78 25.02 22.71
CA GLN A 974 78.02 25.73 23.01
C GLN A 974 79.23 24.99 22.45
N SER A 975 80.15 25.71 21.78
CA SER A 975 81.43 25.16 21.30
C SER A 975 82.49 25.22 22.41
N GLN A 976 83.41 24.25 22.41
CA GLN A 976 84.55 24.15 23.32
C GLN A 976 85.86 24.27 22.53
N GLN A 977 86.92 24.74 23.19
CA GLN A 977 88.26 24.81 22.59
C GLN A 977 89.19 23.74 23.17
N HIS A 978 89.96 23.09 22.30
CA HIS A 978 90.99 22.12 22.66
C HIS A 978 92.21 22.31 21.76
N GLN A 979 93.38 22.57 22.35
CA GLN A 979 94.67 22.80 21.66
C GLN A 979 94.61 23.79 20.47
N GLY A 980 93.77 24.83 20.58
CA GLY A 980 93.62 25.88 19.57
C GLY A 980 92.60 25.60 18.48
N ALA A 981 92.06 24.37 18.39
CA ALA A 981 90.94 24.03 17.52
C ALA A 981 89.60 24.25 18.24
N SER A 982 88.58 24.68 17.50
CA SER A 982 87.20 24.76 17.97
C SER A 982 86.47 23.46 17.67
N GLY A 983 85.82 22.88 18.66
CA GLY A 983 84.96 21.71 18.49
C GLY A 983 83.61 22.10 17.92
N ILE A 984 82.76 21.11 17.71
CA ILE A 984 81.36 21.33 17.28
C ILE A 984 80.62 22.25 18.26
N LEU A 985 79.60 22.96 17.78
CA LEU A 985 78.74 23.87 18.55
C LEU A 985 77.71 23.08 19.38
N ARG A 986 78.18 22.07 20.12
CA ARG A 986 77.34 21.22 20.95
C ARG A 986 78.15 20.56 22.08
N THR A 987 77.56 20.59 23.27
CA THR A 987 78.02 19.85 24.44
C THR A 987 76.88 19.05 25.05
N TRP A 988 77.17 17.81 25.41
CA TRP A 988 76.26 16.94 26.13
C TRP A 988 76.75 16.75 27.56
N SER A 989 75.89 17.03 28.54
CA SER A 989 76.16 16.79 29.95
C SER A 989 75.36 15.58 30.39
N PHE A 990 76.06 14.50 30.70
CA PHE A 990 75.49 13.32 31.33
C PHE A 990 75.95 13.26 32.78
N SER A 991 75.06 12.88 33.68
CA SER A 991 75.37 12.55 35.06
C SER A 991 74.65 11.28 35.48
N GLY A 992 75.18 10.60 36.48
CA GLY A 992 74.71 9.29 36.94
C GLY A 992 75.87 8.31 37.13
N ASN A 993 75.59 7.17 37.74
CA ASN A 993 76.56 6.11 38.00
C ASN A 993 76.20 4.87 37.18
N PRO A 994 76.81 4.67 35.99
CA PRO A 994 76.68 3.44 35.23
C PRO A 994 77.50 2.33 35.91
N HIS A 995 76.94 1.12 35.97
CA HIS A 995 77.58 -0.02 36.66
C HIS A 995 78.64 -0.71 35.81
N ASP A 996 78.55 -0.62 34.48
CA ASP A 996 79.42 -1.25 33.48
C ASP A 996 79.78 -0.29 32.34
N GLN A 997 80.71 -0.71 31.47
CA GLN A 997 80.98 0.01 30.22
C GLN A 997 79.78 -0.03 29.28
N PHE A 998 79.48 1.10 28.66
CA PHE A 998 78.45 1.26 27.65
C PHE A 998 78.99 2.04 26.46
N ARG A 999 78.33 1.88 25.32
CA ARG A 999 78.59 2.71 24.14
C ARG A 999 77.74 3.96 24.23
N LEU A 1000 78.37 5.12 24.10
CA LEU A 1000 77.72 6.40 23.97
C LEU A 1000 77.86 6.89 22.53
N VAL A 1001 76.74 7.01 21.84
CA VAL A 1001 76.63 7.63 20.53
C VAL A 1001 76.23 9.07 20.73
N LEU A 1002 77.06 10.00 20.27
CA LEU A 1002 76.74 11.43 20.26
C LEU A 1002 76.30 11.81 18.86
N MET A 1003 75.13 12.46 18.74
CA MET A 1003 74.58 12.82 17.44
C MET A 1003 74.28 14.31 17.31
N TRP A 1004 74.66 14.91 16.19
CA TRP A 1004 74.43 16.32 15.91
C TRP A 1004 74.07 16.57 14.44
N ASP A 1005 73.50 17.73 14.15
CA ASP A 1005 73.06 18.15 12.81
C ASP A 1005 74.15 18.98 12.09
N GLU A 1006 73.87 19.48 10.88
CA GLU A 1006 74.79 20.40 10.18
C GLU A 1006 75.09 21.67 10.94
N VAL A 1007 74.09 22.22 11.61
CA VAL A 1007 74.19 23.52 12.27
C VAL A 1007 75.24 23.46 13.38
N ALA A 1008 75.34 22.32 14.07
CA ALA A 1008 76.32 22.11 15.11
C ALA A 1008 77.75 21.86 14.61
N ASP A 1009 78.04 21.73 13.31
CA ASP A 1009 79.42 21.50 12.85
C ASP A 1009 80.38 22.63 13.17
N ASN A 1010 79.88 23.83 13.45
CA ASN A 1010 80.73 24.98 13.70
C ASN A 1010 81.74 25.25 12.56
N GLY A 1011 81.32 24.99 11.31
CA GLY A 1011 82.15 25.16 10.11
C GLY A 1011 83.11 24.01 9.79
N ILE A 1012 83.08 22.91 10.55
CA ILE A 1012 83.93 21.73 10.31
C ILE A 1012 83.39 20.92 9.11
N ILE A 1013 84.25 20.66 8.12
CA ILE A 1013 83.94 19.78 6.98
C ILE A 1013 84.44 18.37 7.29
N TRP A 1014 83.51 17.43 7.51
CA TRP A 1014 83.83 16.03 7.78
C TRP A 1014 84.14 15.27 6.49
N SER A 1015 85.23 14.51 6.50
CA SER A 1015 85.64 13.64 5.40
C SER A 1015 86.42 12.46 5.96
N PRO A 1016 86.70 11.40 5.17
CA PRO A 1016 87.60 10.32 5.61
C PRO A 1016 89.00 10.80 6.03
N GLU A 1017 89.38 12.02 5.66
CA GLU A 1017 90.66 12.65 5.99
C GLU A 1017 90.58 13.61 7.19
N ASN A 1018 89.37 14.03 7.58
CA ASN A 1018 89.10 14.90 8.72
C ASN A 1018 88.03 14.25 9.60
N ARG A 1019 88.47 13.28 10.42
CA ARG A 1019 87.62 12.40 11.23
C ARG A 1019 87.26 13.03 12.58
N ALA A 1020 86.15 12.63 13.18
CA ALA A 1020 85.72 13.13 14.49
C ALA A 1020 86.39 12.41 15.66
N VAL A 1021 86.87 13.21 16.61
CA VAL A 1021 87.49 12.79 17.85
C VAL A 1021 86.61 13.22 19.01
N VAL A 1022 86.17 12.27 19.83
CA VAL A 1022 85.27 12.53 20.96
C VAL A 1022 86.08 12.85 22.20
N PHE A 1023 85.64 13.85 22.97
CA PHE A 1023 86.25 14.25 24.23
C PHE A 1023 85.26 14.17 25.39
N ARG A 1024 85.72 13.62 26.53
CA ARG A 1024 85.02 13.67 27.82
C ARG A 1024 85.75 14.58 28.79
N LYS A 1025 85.00 15.29 29.63
CA LYS A 1025 85.57 16.12 30.69
C LYS A 1025 85.82 15.27 31.94
N THR A 1026 86.96 15.41 32.59
CA THR A 1026 87.24 14.75 33.89
C THR A 1026 88.09 15.69 34.72
N GLY A 1027 87.71 15.96 35.98
CA GLY A 1027 88.45 16.89 36.85
C GLY A 1027 88.63 18.31 36.27
N GLY A 1028 87.68 18.78 35.43
CA GLY A 1028 87.73 20.10 34.80
C GLY A 1028 88.47 20.19 33.45
N HIS A 1029 89.13 19.11 33.01
CA HIS A 1029 89.89 19.07 31.75
C HIS A 1029 89.26 18.11 30.71
N TRP A 1030 89.43 18.40 29.42
CA TRP A 1030 88.94 17.57 28.31
C TRP A 1030 89.97 16.51 27.92
N TYR A 1031 89.54 15.25 27.85
CA TYR A 1031 90.35 14.10 27.45
C TYR A 1031 89.70 13.38 26.26
N GLN A 1032 90.51 13.00 25.28
CA GLN A 1032 90.06 12.19 24.15
C GLN A 1032 89.56 10.82 24.63
N VAL A 1033 88.47 10.35 24.03
CA VAL A 1033 87.86 9.04 24.28
C VAL A 1033 87.68 8.32 22.95
N GLY A 1034 88.36 7.19 22.80
CA GLY A 1034 88.36 6.41 21.57
C GLY A 1034 89.22 7.00 20.45
N ASP A 1035 89.31 6.26 19.35
CA ASP A 1035 90.02 6.66 18.14
C ASP A 1035 89.18 7.61 17.27
N PRO A 1036 89.80 8.45 16.42
CA PRO A 1036 89.09 9.27 15.44
C PRO A 1036 88.17 8.43 14.53
N GLN A 1037 86.94 8.88 14.34
CA GLN A 1037 85.88 8.15 13.62
C GLN A 1037 85.39 8.92 12.39
N ASP A 1038 85.14 8.20 11.31
CA ASP A 1038 84.48 8.78 10.13
C ASP A 1038 83.08 9.24 10.50
N VAL A 1039 82.74 10.47 10.12
CA VAL A 1039 81.41 11.02 10.34
C VAL A 1039 80.63 10.95 9.03
N SER A 1040 79.40 10.44 9.13
CA SER A 1040 78.45 10.42 8.02
C SER A 1040 78.19 11.84 7.47
N LEU A 1041 78.10 11.96 6.13
CA LEU A 1041 77.61 13.18 5.46
C LEU A 1041 76.08 13.30 5.50
N LEU A 1042 75.38 12.24 5.90
CA LEU A 1042 73.94 12.24 6.15
C LEU A 1042 73.66 12.65 7.61
N PHE A 1043 72.61 13.45 7.80
CA PHE A 1043 72.18 13.95 9.12
C PHE A 1043 71.17 13.02 9.80
N PRO A 1044 71.20 12.89 11.14
CA PRO A 1044 72.20 13.46 12.04
C PRO A 1044 73.54 12.72 11.95
N ARG A 1045 74.62 13.49 12.08
CA ARG A 1045 75.97 12.97 12.26
C ARG A 1045 76.07 12.18 13.55
N ARG A 1046 76.91 11.15 13.58
CA ARG A 1046 77.05 10.26 14.74
C ARG A 1046 78.49 9.83 14.94
N VAL A 1047 78.89 9.75 16.20
CA VAL A 1047 80.15 9.15 16.67
C VAL A 1047 79.87 8.29 17.88
N THR A 1048 80.51 7.11 17.98
CA THR A 1048 80.22 6.12 19.02
C THR A 1048 81.45 5.81 19.84
N VAL A 1049 81.45 6.13 21.12
CA VAL A 1049 82.55 5.79 22.04
C VAL A 1049 82.12 4.73 23.04
N VAL A 1050 83.05 3.90 23.51
CA VAL A 1050 82.82 3.06 24.70
C VAL A 1050 83.36 3.82 25.92
N THR A 1051 82.54 3.95 26.95
CA THR A 1051 82.91 4.64 28.20
C THR A 1051 82.32 3.93 29.41
N ASP A 1052 82.92 4.15 30.58
CA ASP A 1052 82.57 3.60 31.88
C ASP A 1052 81.98 4.65 32.84
N GLY A 1053 81.74 5.88 32.37
CA GLY A 1053 81.25 6.95 33.22
C GLY A 1053 80.63 8.11 32.43
N PHE A 1054 79.77 8.88 33.09
CA PHE A 1054 79.11 10.07 32.57
C PHE A 1054 79.84 11.36 32.97
N SER A 1055 79.78 12.38 32.13
CA SER A 1055 80.39 13.71 32.32
C SER A 1055 79.87 14.70 31.26
N ASP A 1056 80.55 15.84 31.07
CA ASP A 1056 80.41 16.68 29.87
C ASP A 1056 81.18 16.07 28.68
N TRP A 1057 80.60 16.11 27.48
CA TRP A 1057 81.13 15.54 26.24
C TRP A 1057 81.03 16.51 25.07
N THR A 1058 81.99 16.43 24.14
CA THR A 1058 82.01 17.20 22.89
C THR A 1058 82.85 16.49 21.81
N VAL A 1059 82.94 17.05 20.59
CA VAL A 1059 83.63 16.45 19.43
C VAL A 1059 84.52 17.47 18.71
N PHE A 1060 85.73 17.05 18.30
CA PHE A 1060 86.72 17.84 17.55
C PHE A 1060 87.19 17.11 16.27
N PRO A 1061 87.76 17.79 15.27
CA PRO A 1061 88.39 17.15 14.09
C PRO A 1061 89.77 16.50 14.39
N GLU A 1062 90.21 15.54 13.55
CA GLU A 1062 91.50 14.84 13.63
C GLU A 1062 92.67 15.68 13.08
N ASP A 1063 93.80 15.74 13.80
CA ASP A 1063 95.00 16.52 13.40
C ASP A 1063 95.84 15.82 12.31
N ARG A 1064 96.15 16.52 11.20
CA ARG A 1064 97.17 16.11 10.20
C ARG A 1064 97.98 17.30 9.63
N PRO A 1065 99.27 17.09 9.28
CA PRO A 1065 100.15 18.11 8.67
C PRO A 1065 99.83 18.37 7.18
N LEU A 1066 100.01 19.62 6.74
CA LEU A 1066 99.34 20.26 5.58
C LEU A 1066 100.04 20.08 4.19
N PRO A 1067 99.29 19.85 3.09
CA PRO A 1067 99.76 19.86 1.69
C PRO A 1067 99.76 21.26 1.06
N VAL A 1068 100.19 21.37 -0.22
CA VAL A 1068 100.37 22.64 -0.98
C VAL A 1068 99.22 23.64 -0.76
N VAL A 1069 99.56 24.88 -0.40
CA VAL A 1069 98.55 25.93 -0.15
C VAL A 1069 98.63 26.97 -1.24
N LEU A 1070 97.60 27.04 -2.09
CA LEU A 1070 97.47 28.05 -3.12
C LEU A 1070 96.83 29.33 -2.52
N SER A 1071 97.50 30.48 -2.57
CA SER A 1071 96.91 31.76 -2.14
C SER A 1071 96.09 32.43 -3.24
N SER A 1072 96.42 32.20 -4.52
CA SER A 1072 95.66 32.80 -5.63
C SER A 1072 95.75 31.98 -6.92
N PHE A 1073 94.68 31.99 -7.72
CA PHE A 1073 94.67 31.62 -9.13
C PHE A 1073 93.66 32.50 -9.86
N THR A 1074 94.17 33.33 -10.76
CA THR A 1074 93.40 34.39 -11.42
C THR A 1074 93.71 34.42 -12.91
N VAL A 1075 92.71 34.85 -13.68
CA VAL A 1075 92.79 34.93 -15.13
C VAL A 1075 92.24 36.28 -15.55
N ALA A 1076 92.98 37.02 -16.36
CA ALA A 1076 92.58 38.34 -16.83
C ALA A 1076 92.97 38.54 -18.30
N VAL A 1077 92.12 39.24 -19.05
CA VAL A 1077 92.48 39.70 -20.40
C VAL A 1077 93.53 40.79 -20.26
N SER A 1078 94.64 40.68 -21.00
CA SER A 1078 95.71 41.67 -20.99
C SER A 1078 95.66 42.53 -22.26
N SER A 1079 96.11 43.79 -22.16
CA SER A 1079 96.12 44.78 -23.25
C SER A 1079 96.98 44.42 -24.48
N GLY A 1080 97.66 43.27 -24.45
CA GLY A 1080 98.46 42.72 -25.54
C GLY A 1080 97.77 41.66 -26.42
N ILE A 1081 96.43 41.51 -26.35
CA ILE A 1081 95.64 40.51 -27.09
C ILE A 1081 96.02 39.07 -26.71
N PHE A 1082 96.16 38.83 -25.40
CA PHE A 1082 96.34 37.50 -24.81
C PHE A 1082 95.68 37.48 -23.42
N VAL A 1083 95.38 36.28 -22.91
CA VAL A 1083 94.89 36.11 -21.54
C VAL A 1083 96.08 35.78 -20.66
N ARG A 1084 96.24 36.53 -19.56
CA ARG A 1084 97.25 36.26 -18.54
C ARG A 1084 96.63 35.43 -17.42
N ILE A 1085 97.32 34.35 -17.06
CA ILE A 1085 96.95 33.45 -15.97
C ILE A 1085 98.03 33.58 -14.90
N ASP A 1086 97.67 34.02 -13.70
CA ASP A 1086 98.57 34.21 -12.57
C ASP A 1086 98.13 33.33 -11.40
N TRP A 1087 99.06 32.65 -10.76
CA TRP A 1087 98.81 31.94 -9.52
C TRP A 1087 99.94 32.11 -8.52
N THR A 1088 99.58 32.01 -7.24
CA THR A 1088 100.51 32.12 -6.14
C THR A 1088 100.32 30.96 -5.19
N THR A 1089 101.42 30.31 -4.84
CA THR A 1089 101.50 29.28 -3.79
C THR A 1089 102.04 29.95 -2.53
N GLN A 1090 101.45 29.72 -1.37
CA GLN A 1090 102.00 30.13 -0.07
C GLN A 1090 103.14 29.20 0.37
N SER A 1091 103.03 27.91 0.04
CA SER A 1091 104.06 26.90 0.31
C SER A 1091 103.99 25.76 -0.71
N GLU A 1092 105.15 25.20 -1.02
CA GLU A 1092 105.38 24.11 -1.94
C GLU A 1092 106.32 23.08 -1.31
N SER A 1093 105.91 21.82 -1.27
CA SER A 1093 106.73 20.69 -0.86
C SER A 1093 106.45 19.51 -1.77
N GLU A 1094 107.50 18.85 -2.27
CA GLU A 1094 107.44 17.67 -3.14
C GLU A 1094 106.60 17.83 -4.44
N LEU A 1095 106.51 19.03 -4.98
CA LEU A 1095 105.81 19.38 -6.22
C LEU A 1095 106.76 19.34 -7.44
N SER A 1096 106.38 18.65 -8.51
CA SER A 1096 107.13 18.64 -9.78
C SER A 1096 106.91 19.92 -10.59
N GLY A 1097 105.68 20.44 -10.60
CA GLY A 1097 105.33 21.64 -11.36
C GLY A 1097 103.84 21.73 -11.70
N PHE A 1098 103.52 22.62 -12.64
CA PHE A 1098 102.15 22.94 -13.02
C PHE A 1098 101.94 22.84 -14.54
N HIS A 1099 100.75 22.44 -14.97
CA HIS A 1099 100.25 22.64 -16.33
C HIS A 1099 99.04 23.58 -16.34
N ILE A 1100 98.87 24.32 -17.43
CA ILE A 1100 97.67 25.11 -17.69
C ILE A 1100 96.79 24.37 -18.69
N LEU A 1101 95.54 24.14 -18.29
CA LEU A 1101 94.51 23.51 -19.10
C LEU A 1101 93.46 24.58 -19.49
N ARG A 1102 92.93 24.49 -20.72
CA ARG A 1102 91.92 25.42 -21.25
C ARG A 1102 90.78 24.69 -21.96
N ALA A 1103 89.54 25.14 -21.76
CA ALA A 1103 88.35 24.70 -22.48
C ALA A 1103 87.43 25.86 -22.87
N LEU A 1104 86.45 25.59 -23.75
CA LEU A 1104 85.34 26.49 -24.08
C LEU A 1104 84.11 26.29 -23.19
N SER A 1105 84.11 25.24 -22.37
CA SER A 1105 83.08 24.89 -21.39
C SER A 1105 83.72 24.75 -20.01
N SER A 1106 82.95 24.78 -18.93
CA SER A 1106 83.46 24.56 -17.57
C SER A 1106 83.72 23.07 -17.24
N ASN A 1107 83.78 22.20 -18.25
CA ASN A 1107 84.02 20.76 -18.09
C ASN A 1107 85.51 20.44 -18.23
N LEU A 1108 86.15 20.01 -17.14
CA LEU A 1108 87.59 19.68 -17.13
C LEU A 1108 87.94 18.56 -18.12
N ALA A 1109 87.01 17.63 -18.40
CA ALA A 1109 87.25 16.53 -19.34
C ALA A 1109 87.39 16.99 -20.82
N GLU A 1110 86.93 18.20 -21.14
CA GLU A 1110 87.06 18.82 -22.47
C GLU A 1110 88.28 19.77 -22.54
N ALA A 1111 89.01 19.94 -21.44
CA ALA A 1111 90.13 20.85 -21.35
C ALA A 1111 91.38 20.28 -22.03
N VAL A 1112 92.05 21.13 -22.80
CA VAL A 1112 93.29 20.80 -23.49
C VAL A 1112 94.45 21.50 -22.77
N GLN A 1113 95.56 20.78 -22.59
CA GLN A 1113 96.78 21.36 -22.04
C GLN A 1113 97.40 22.34 -23.04
N ILE A 1114 97.57 23.59 -22.61
CA ILE A 1114 98.11 24.67 -23.43
C ILE A 1114 99.53 25.08 -23.03
N SER A 1115 100.04 24.64 -21.88
CA SER A 1115 101.41 24.92 -21.43
C SER A 1115 102.29 23.66 -21.35
N PRO A 1116 103.63 23.77 -21.49
CA PRO A 1116 104.54 22.74 -20.98
C PRO A 1116 104.53 22.71 -19.44
N LEU A 1117 105.20 21.73 -18.81
CA LEU A 1117 105.35 21.67 -17.36
C LEU A 1117 106.14 22.88 -16.85
N ILE A 1118 105.50 23.69 -16.02
CA ILE A 1118 106.06 24.86 -15.35
C ILE A 1118 106.58 24.38 -14.00
N ALA A 1119 107.91 24.18 -13.90
CA ALA A 1119 108.54 23.58 -12.73
C ALA A 1119 108.28 24.39 -11.45
N ALA A 1120 107.95 23.69 -10.37
CA ALA A 1120 107.74 24.30 -9.05
C ALA A 1120 109.07 24.58 -8.34
N CYS A 1121 109.07 25.51 -7.38
CA CYS A 1121 110.24 25.90 -6.60
C CYS A 1121 110.41 25.08 -5.31
N ASN A 1122 109.38 24.39 -4.82
CA ASN A 1122 109.41 23.59 -3.58
C ASN A 1122 109.92 24.38 -2.37
N THR A 1123 109.33 25.56 -2.16
CA THR A 1123 109.70 26.47 -1.08
C THR A 1123 108.53 26.66 -0.11
N THR A 1124 108.84 26.83 1.17
CA THR A 1124 107.85 27.12 2.22
C THR A 1124 107.45 28.60 2.30
N ILE A 1125 107.92 29.42 1.34
CA ILE A 1125 107.64 30.85 1.24
C ILE A 1125 106.85 31.09 -0.04
N GLU A 1126 105.98 32.10 0.00
CA GLU A 1126 105.11 32.45 -1.10
C GLU A 1126 105.84 32.63 -2.45
N HIS A 1127 105.37 31.97 -3.49
CA HIS A 1127 105.92 32.05 -4.84
C HIS A 1127 104.82 32.28 -5.87
N SER A 1128 105.04 33.20 -6.82
CA SER A 1128 104.06 33.56 -7.85
C SER A 1128 104.54 33.15 -9.23
N TYR A 1129 103.63 32.60 -10.01
CA TYR A 1129 103.84 32.14 -11.38
C TYR A 1129 102.86 32.83 -12.31
N ALA A 1130 103.24 32.90 -13.58
CA ALA A 1130 102.42 33.50 -14.63
C ALA A 1130 102.55 32.70 -15.94
N TYR A 1131 101.44 32.57 -16.65
CA TYR A 1131 101.38 32.05 -18.01
C TYR A 1131 100.57 33.00 -18.90
N SER A 1132 100.89 33.06 -20.20
CA SER A 1132 100.17 33.91 -21.15
C SER A 1132 99.67 33.05 -22.30
N ASP A 1133 98.38 33.11 -22.57
CA ASP A 1133 97.72 32.40 -23.66
C ASP A 1133 97.41 33.36 -24.82
N PRO A 1134 98.18 33.30 -25.92
CA PRO A 1134 98.02 34.17 -27.08
C PRO A 1134 97.11 33.58 -28.19
N ASP A 1135 96.57 32.37 -28.04
CA ASP A 1135 95.78 31.70 -29.09
C ASP A 1135 94.28 31.76 -28.78
N LEU A 1136 93.73 32.97 -28.91
CA LEU A 1136 92.37 33.32 -28.51
C LEU A 1136 91.54 33.90 -29.65
N GLU A 1137 90.25 33.60 -29.66
CA GLU A 1137 89.26 34.20 -30.55
C GLU A 1137 88.50 35.33 -29.84
N ASN A 1138 88.17 36.40 -30.57
CA ASN A 1138 87.44 37.54 -30.03
C ASN A 1138 85.95 37.20 -29.81
N HIS A 1139 85.34 37.74 -28.75
CA HIS A 1139 83.98 37.49 -28.26
C HIS A 1139 83.70 36.06 -27.76
N GLN A 1140 84.70 35.38 -27.20
CA GLN A 1140 84.59 34.00 -26.71
C GLN A 1140 84.91 33.91 -25.21
N THR A 1141 84.17 33.06 -24.48
CA THR A 1141 84.51 32.70 -23.09
C THR A 1141 85.43 31.49 -23.06
N TYR A 1142 86.51 31.59 -22.28
CA TYR A 1142 87.45 30.50 -22.01
C TYR A 1142 87.47 30.18 -20.52
N TYR A 1143 87.63 28.90 -20.19
CA TYR A 1143 87.76 28.37 -18.83
C TYR A 1143 89.16 27.77 -18.65
N TYR A 1144 89.85 28.13 -17.56
CA TYR A 1144 91.20 27.68 -17.27
C TYR A 1144 91.30 26.92 -15.95
N TRP A 1145 92.17 25.90 -15.94
CA TRP A 1145 92.57 25.18 -14.73
C TRP A 1145 94.09 25.15 -14.61
N LEU A 1146 94.54 25.09 -13.36
CA LEU A 1146 95.90 24.82 -12.97
C LEU A 1146 96.00 23.35 -12.52
N GLU A 1147 96.74 22.54 -13.26
CA GLU A 1147 97.04 21.15 -12.92
C GLU A 1147 98.38 21.08 -12.18
N CYS A 1148 98.36 20.79 -10.90
CA CYS A 1148 99.52 20.59 -10.03
C CYS A 1148 99.97 19.14 -10.09
N VAL A 1149 101.23 18.91 -10.44
CA VAL A 1149 101.82 17.57 -10.53
C VAL A 1149 102.86 17.41 -9.42
N GLU A 1150 102.64 16.45 -8.52
CA GLU A 1150 103.58 16.13 -7.44
C GLU A 1150 104.70 15.19 -7.91
N MET A 1151 105.82 15.15 -7.19
CA MET A 1151 106.96 14.25 -7.49
C MET A 1151 106.58 12.77 -7.38
N GLY A 1152 105.55 12.45 -6.60
CA GLY A 1152 104.95 11.11 -6.50
C GLY A 1152 104.01 10.73 -7.65
N GLY A 1153 103.79 11.62 -8.62
CA GLY A 1153 102.90 11.39 -9.77
C GLY A 1153 101.40 11.63 -9.48
N ILE A 1154 101.05 12.14 -8.30
CA ILE A 1154 99.70 12.59 -7.95
C ILE A 1154 99.43 13.91 -8.66
N ILE A 1155 98.22 14.04 -9.22
CA ILE A 1155 97.79 15.19 -9.99
C ILE A 1155 96.57 15.81 -9.30
N ASN A 1156 96.63 17.11 -9.03
CA ASN A 1156 95.56 17.91 -8.44
C ASN A 1156 95.18 19.06 -9.39
N HIS A 1157 93.89 19.42 -9.50
CA HIS A 1157 93.43 20.49 -10.39
C HIS A 1157 92.77 21.63 -9.59
N PHE A 1158 93.11 22.87 -9.93
CA PHE A 1158 92.52 24.08 -9.35
C PHE A 1158 91.84 24.90 -10.45
N GLY A 1159 90.55 25.18 -10.30
CA GLY A 1159 89.71 25.86 -11.30
C GLY A 1159 88.32 25.20 -11.46
N PRO A 1160 87.52 25.62 -12.46
CA PRO A 1160 87.88 26.58 -13.49
C PRO A 1160 87.78 28.03 -13.04
N VAL A 1161 88.64 28.88 -13.60
CA VAL A 1161 88.44 30.34 -13.65
C VAL A 1161 88.10 30.72 -15.09
N SER A 1162 86.99 31.43 -15.29
CA SER A 1162 86.51 31.81 -16.62
C SER A 1162 86.85 33.27 -16.95
N VAL A 1163 87.14 33.54 -18.22
CA VAL A 1163 87.32 34.91 -18.75
C VAL A 1163 86.59 35.04 -20.09
N TYR A 1164 85.86 36.14 -20.25
CA TYR A 1164 85.29 36.53 -21.55
C TYR A 1164 86.28 37.43 -22.27
N VAL A 1165 86.64 37.08 -23.50
CA VAL A 1165 87.62 37.80 -24.31
C VAL A 1165 86.90 38.73 -25.27
N ASP A 1166 87.00 40.04 -25.04
CA ASP A 1166 86.59 41.09 -25.97
C ASP A 1166 87.74 42.10 -26.13
N PHE A 1167 88.31 42.18 -27.33
CA PHE A 1167 89.43 43.05 -27.66
C PHE A 1167 88.99 44.42 -28.22
N ASN A 1168 87.68 44.70 -28.32
CA ASN A 1168 87.16 45.90 -28.96
C ASN A 1168 86.40 46.86 -28.04
N ASP A 1169 86.08 46.50 -26.80
CA ASP A 1169 85.28 47.37 -25.93
C ASP A 1169 86.11 47.92 -24.74
N GLY A 1170 86.28 49.25 -24.77
CA GLY A 1170 87.08 50.02 -23.83
C GLY A 1170 86.39 50.13 -22.47
N ASP A 1171 86.64 49.13 -21.61
CA ASP A 1171 86.37 49.22 -20.18
C ASP A 1171 87.19 50.39 -19.58
N PRO A 1172 86.57 51.33 -18.83
CA PRO A 1172 87.14 52.66 -18.54
C PRO A 1172 88.33 52.70 -17.57
N GLY A 1173 89.01 51.56 -17.35
CA GLY A 1173 89.96 51.37 -16.27
C GLY A 1173 91.37 50.88 -16.67
N THR A 1174 91.66 50.60 -17.93
CA THR A 1174 93.00 50.09 -18.33
C THR A 1174 93.66 50.99 -19.39
N PRO A 1175 94.87 51.56 -19.12
CA PRO A 1175 95.57 52.38 -20.12
C PRO A 1175 96.10 51.54 -21.29
N ASP A 1176 95.72 51.91 -22.52
CA ASP A 1176 96.25 51.36 -23.77
C ASP A 1176 97.79 51.51 -23.85
N LEU A 1177 98.51 50.40 -23.96
CA LEU A 1177 99.96 50.40 -24.23
C LEU A 1177 100.20 50.58 -25.74
N PRO A 1178 101.08 51.50 -26.18
CA PRO A 1178 101.29 51.77 -27.60
C PRO A 1178 101.98 50.58 -28.30
N LEU A 1179 101.35 50.06 -29.36
CA LEU A 1179 101.96 49.05 -30.24
C LEU A 1179 103.28 49.59 -30.82
N THR A 1180 104.36 48.80 -30.76
CA THR A 1180 105.66 49.14 -31.39
C THR A 1180 105.96 48.17 -32.54
N THR A 1181 106.56 48.66 -33.63
CA THR A 1181 106.95 47.79 -34.76
C THR A 1181 108.09 46.86 -34.34
N GLN A 1182 107.86 45.54 -34.33
CA GLN A 1182 108.87 44.55 -33.92
C GLN A 1182 108.70 43.16 -34.55
N LEU A 1183 109.82 42.46 -34.77
CA LEU A 1183 109.84 41.03 -35.14
C LEU A 1183 109.98 40.16 -33.89
N LEU A 1184 108.96 39.35 -33.63
CA LEU A 1184 108.93 38.42 -32.50
C LEU A 1184 109.59 37.09 -32.87
N SER A 1185 109.92 36.29 -31.84
CA SER A 1185 110.47 34.95 -32.05
C SER A 1185 109.44 34.07 -32.75
N SER A 1186 109.90 33.26 -33.72
CA SER A 1186 109.02 32.29 -34.36
C SER A 1186 108.74 31.12 -33.40
N TYR A 1187 107.54 30.55 -33.45
CA TYR A 1187 107.15 29.41 -32.62
C TYR A 1187 106.36 28.37 -33.45
N PRO A 1188 106.65 27.07 -33.32
CA PRO A 1188 107.75 26.49 -32.53
C PRO A 1188 109.14 26.86 -33.11
N ASN A 1189 110.18 26.84 -32.29
CA ASN A 1189 111.58 27.02 -32.71
C ASN A 1189 112.52 26.38 -31.66
N PRO A 1190 113.13 25.21 -31.93
CA PRO A 1190 113.17 24.51 -33.22
C PRO A 1190 111.82 23.98 -33.70
N PHE A 1191 111.63 23.81 -35.01
CA PHE A 1191 110.36 23.40 -35.64
C PHE A 1191 110.51 22.27 -36.67
N ASN A 1192 109.43 21.53 -36.96
CA ASN A 1192 109.37 20.46 -37.97
C ASN A 1192 107.96 20.30 -38.60
N PRO A 1193 107.74 20.50 -39.92
CA PRO A 1193 108.48 21.36 -40.83
C PRO A 1193 107.98 22.82 -40.82
N ASN A 1194 106.95 23.19 -40.05
CA ASN A 1194 106.37 24.54 -40.05
C ASN A 1194 106.62 25.34 -38.75
N THR A 1195 106.75 26.66 -38.87
CA THR A 1195 106.84 27.62 -37.75
C THR A 1195 106.06 28.88 -38.07
N THR A 1196 105.50 29.52 -37.06
CA THR A 1196 104.78 30.79 -37.19
C THR A 1196 105.70 31.94 -36.84
N ILE A 1197 105.95 32.82 -37.81
CA ILE A 1197 106.71 34.06 -37.66
C ILE A 1197 105.72 35.18 -37.31
N SER A 1198 105.79 35.68 -36.08
CA SER A 1198 104.91 36.75 -35.59
C SER A 1198 105.64 38.09 -35.58
N TYR A 1199 104.94 39.16 -35.94
CA TYR A 1199 105.48 40.52 -35.92
C TYR A 1199 104.40 41.56 -35.67
N CYS A 1200 104.77 42.68 -35.07
CA CYS A 1200 103.90 43.83 -34.88
C CYS A 1200 104.36 44.97 -35.79
N ILE A 1201 103.41 45.76 -36.28
CA ILE A 1201 103.68 47.07 -36.88
C ILE A 1201 102.87 48.12 -36.12
N SER A 1202 103.51 49.22 -35.79
CA SER A 1202 102.93 50.34 -35.05
C SER A 1202 102.25 51.38 -35.94
N GLU A 1203 102.57 51.34 -37.24
CA GLU A 1203 102.00 52.19 -38.29
C GLU A 1203 101.80 51.33 -39.54
N PRO A 1204 100.80 51.62 -40.39
CA PRO A 1204 100.61 50.93 -41.66
C PRO A 1204 101.90 50.90 -42.49
N ALA A 1205 102.40 49.69 -42.77
CA ALA A 1205 103.66 49.50 -43.45
C ALA A 1205 103.63 48.24 -44.31
N SER A 1206 104.38 48.28 -45.42
CA SER A 1206 104.73 47.06 -46.15
C SER A 1206 105.85 46.36 -45.38
N VAL A 1207 105.61 45.10 -45.03
CA VAL A 1207 106.53 44.25 -44.27
C VAL A 1207 107.08 43.17 -45.18
N ASP A 1208 108.41 43.14 -45.28
CA ASP A 1208 109.15 42.09 -45.98
C ASP A 1208 109.82 41.16 -44.95
N LEU A 1209 109.54 39.87 -45.06
CA LEU A 1209 110.15 38.80 -44.26
C LEU A 1209 111.03 37.94 -45.17
N ASP A 1210 112.33 38.14 -45.07
CA ASP A 1210 113.37 37.38 -45.77
C ASP A 1210 113.88 36.25 -44.89
N ILE A 1211 113.94 35.03 -45.41
CA ILE A 1211 114.55 33.90 -44.71
C ILE A 1211 115.87 33.56 -45.35
N PHE A 1212 116.94 33.48 -44.57
CA PHE A 1212 118.29 33.14 -45.02
C PHE A 1212 118.78 31.84 -44.40
N ASN A 1213 119.65 31.10 -45.08
CA ASN A 1213 120.43 30.04 -44.45
C ASN A 1213 121.70 30.60 -43.77
N VAL A 1214 122.44 29.76 -43.06
CA VAL A 1214 123.71 30.15 -42.39
C VAL A 1214 124.81 30.67 -43.33
N ARG A 1215 124.71 30.42 -44.65
CA ARG A 1215 125.65 30.98 -45.65
C ARG A 1215 125.23 32.37 -46.13
N GLY A 1216 124.12 32.92 -45.62
CA GLY A 1216 123.55 34.20 -46.04
C GLY A 1216 122.78 34.13 -47.36
N GLN A 1217 122.48 32.94 -47.88
CA GLN A 1217 121.68 32.80 -49.09
C GLN A 1217 120.20 32.98 -48.76
N LEU A 1218 119.50 33.83 -49.53
CA LEU A 1218 118.06 34.01 -49.40
C LEU A 1218 117.35 32.73 -49.83
N ILE A 1219 116.55 32.20 -48.93
CA ILE A 1219 115.81 30.95 -49.06
C ILE A 1219 114.38 31.20 -49.49
N ARG A 1220 113.73 32.20 -48.87
CA ARG A 1220 112.36 32.57 -49.20
C ARG A 1220 112.07 33.99 -48.76
N HIS A 1221 111.36 34.73 -49.59
CA HIS A 1221 110.90 36.08 -49.29
C HIS A 1221 109.37 36.14 -49.21
N PHE A 1222 108.86 36.90 -48.25
CA PHE A 1222 107.43 37.15 -48.10
C PHE A 1222 107.16 38.64 -47.91
N THR A 1223 106.41 39.25 -48.82
CA THR A 1223 105.87 40.61 -48.65
C THR A 1223 104.42 40.57 -48.16
N ARG A 1224 104.10 41.39 -47.17
CA ARG A 1224 102.74 41.63 -46.66
C ARG A 1224 102.52 43.13 -46.49
N GLN A 1225 101.50 43.65 -47.15
CA GLN A 1225 101.11 45.05 -47.03
C GLN A 1225 99.96 45.15 -46.03
N HIS A 1226 100.15 45.94 -44.98
CA HIS A 1226 99.16 46.11 -43.91
C HIS A 1226 98.75 47.57 -43.82
N GLU A 1227 97.45 47.83 -44.00
CA GLU A 1227 96.86 49.17 -43.97
C GLU A 1227 96.49 49.64 -42.55
N GLN A 1228 96.58 48.75 -41.55
CA GLN A 1228 96.28 49.03 -40.15
C GLN A 1228 97.44 48.57 -39.25
N THR A 1229 97.65 49.28 -38.14
CA THR A 1229 98.56 48.88 -37.05
C THR A 1229 98.02 47.63 -36.36
N GLY A 1230 98.90 46.73 -35.91
CA GLY A 1230 98.46 45.45 -35.36
C GLY A 1230 99.58 44.41 -35.26
N MET A 1231 99.24 43.29 -34.62
CA MET A 1231 100.08 42.09 -34.61
C MET A 1231 99.64 41.13 -35.71
N PHE A 1232 100.59 40.65 -36.50
CA PHE A 1232 100.37 39.78 -37.64
C PHE A 1232 101.22 38.52 -37.53
N ARG A 1233 100.75 37.43 -38.14
CA ARG A 1233 101.41 36.12 -38.12
C ARG A 1233 101.55 35.58 -39.54
N LEU A 1234 102.70 34.98 -39.84
CA LEU A 1234 102.99 34.31 -41.11
C LEU A 1234 103.56 32.92 -40.84
N VAL A 1235 102.94 31.87 -41.38
CA VAL A 1235 103.47 30.51 -41.28
C VAL A 1235 104.49 30.26 -42.39
N TRP A 1236 105.68 29.80 -42.02
CA TRP A 1236 106.66 29.24 -42.94
C TRP A 1236 106.76 27.74 -42.77
N ASP A 1237 106.65 26.99 -43.87
CA ASP A 1237 106.59 25.52 -43.93
C ASP A 1237 107.94 24.84 -44.17
N GLY A 1238 109.05 25.55 -43.95
CA GLY A 1238 110.40 25.01 -44.08
C GLY A 1238 110.80 24.70 -45.53
N ARG A 1239 110.13 25.30 -46.52
CA ARG A 1239 110.44 25.17 -47.95
C ARG A 1239 111.03 26.47 -48.53
N ASP A 1240 111.89 26.36 -49.53
CA ASP A 1240 112.40 27.48 -50.31
C ASP A 1240 111.35 28.04 -51.29
N GLU A 1241 111.72 29.09 -52.05
CA GLU A 1241 110.87 29.73 -53.07
C GLU A 1241 110.40 28.80 -54.19
N GLN A 1242 111.14 27.73 -54.48
CA GLN A 1242 110.75 26.72 -55.48
C GLN A 1242 109.84 25.63 -54.88
N GLY A 1243 109.48 25.74 -53.60
CA GLY A 1243 108.64 24.78 -52.88
C GLY A 1243 109.39 23.52 -52.43
N THR A 1244 110.72 23.51 -52.51
CA THR A 1244 111.55 22.36 -52.12
C THR A 1244 111.77 22.37 -50.61
N ALA A 1245 111.56 21.22 -49.97
CA ALA A 1245 111.75 21.09 -48.52
C ALA A 1245 113.22 21.19 -48.14
N LEU A 1246 113.51 22.05 -47.17
CA LEU A 1246 114.87 22.29 -46.70
C LEU A 1246 115.31 21.21 -45.71
N GLY A 1247 116.63 21.07 -45.54
CA GLY A 1247 117.23 20.17 -44.55
C GLY A 1247 117.25 20.79 -43.15
N SER A 1248 117.36 19.93 -42.13
CA SER A 1248 117.58 20.35 -40.74
C SER A 1248 118.76 21.32 -40.66
N GLY A 1249 118.59 22.44 -39.98
CA GLY A 1249 119.61 23.48 -39.91
C GLY A 1249 119.12 24.78 -39.30
N ILE A 1250 120.05 25.73 -39.18
CA ILE A 1250 119.77 27.08 -38.70
C ILE A 1250 119.42 27.97 -39.90
N TYR A 1251 118.34 28.72 -39.76
CA TYR A 1251 117.88 29.73 -40.69
C TYR A 1251 117.73 31.05 -39.94
N TYR A 1252 117.70 32.17 -40.65
CA TYR A 1252 117.53 33.50 -40.07
C TYR A 1252 116.39 34.20 -40.80
N CYS A 1253 115.33 34.56 -40.09
CA CYS A 1253 114.28 35.43 -40.62
C CYS A 1253 114.63 36.88 -40.34
N ARG A 1254 114.70 37.71 -41.38
CA ARG A 1254 114.88 39.15 -41.30
C ARG A 1254 113.60 39.84 -41.71
N MET A 1255 113.04 40.65 -40.82
CA MET A 1255 111.94 41.55 -41.10
C MET A 1255 112.48 42.92 -41.47
N THR A 1256 111.93 43.50 -42.54
CA THR A 1256 112.09 44.89 -42.91
C THR A 1256 110.71 45.54 -43.00
N ALA A 1257 110.46 46.57 -42.19
CA ALA A 1257 109.22 47.33 -42.18
C ALA A 1257 109.53 48.82 -42.02
N GLY A 1258 109.50 49.55 -43.13
CA GLY A 1258 109.96 50.94 -43.17
C GLY A 1258 111.43 51.08 -42.74
N LYS A 1259 111.69 51.77 -41.63
CA LYS A 1259 113.04 51.92 -41.04
C LYS A 1259 113.44 50.78 -40.10
N TYR A 1260 112.49 49.93 -39.71
CA TYR A 1260 112.75 48.83 -38.78
C TYR A 1260 113.32 47.63 -39.56
N CYS A 1261 114.51 47.18 -39.15
CA CYS A 1261 115.10 45.95 -39.66
C CYS A 1261 115.58 45.09 -38.48
N SER A 1262 115.09 43.87 -38.38
CA SER A 1262 115.44 42.96 -37.29
C SER A 1262 115.54 41.53 -37.80
N THR A 1263 116.51 40.77 -37.27
CA THR A 1263 116.76 39.38 -37.68
C THR A 1263 116.64 38.44 -36.49
N ARG A 1264 115.90 37.34 -36.65
CA ARG A 1264 115.69 36.28 -35.65
C ARG A 1264 116.15 34.94 -36.19
N LYS A 1265 116.87 34.20 -35.35
CA LYS A 1265 117.33 32.84 -35.64
C LYS A 1265 116.16 31.85 -35.53
N MET A 1266 116.05 30.97 -36.51
CA MET A 1266 115.11 29.85 -36.56
C MET A 1266 115.88 28.54 -36.75
N ILE A 1267 115.40 27.44 -36.19
CA ILE A 1267 116.05 26.14 -36.25
C ILE A 1267 115.02 25.15 -36.80
N LEU A 1268 115.22 24.69 -38.03
CA LEU A 1268 114.43 23.59 -38.60
C LEU A 1268 115.08 22.29 -38.14
N MET A 1269 114.34 21.44 -37.44
CA MET A 1269 114.71 20.06 -37.16
C MET A 1269 113.80 19.17 -37.99
N LYS A 1270 114.36 18.33 -38.85
CA LYS A 1270 113.62 17.35 -39.64
C LYS A 1270 113.67 15.98 -38.98
#